data_AF-A0A1M7MRS3-F1
#
_entry.id   AF-A0A1M7MRS3-F1
#
_cell.length_a   1.000
_cell.length_b   1.000
_cell.length_c   1.000
_cell.angle_alpha   90.00
_cell.angle_beta   90.00
_cell.angle_gamma   90.00
#
_symmetry.space_group_name_H-M   'P 1'
#
loop_
_entity.id
_entity.type
_entity.pdbx_description
1 polymer ?
#
loop_
_entity_poly.entity_id
_entity_poly.type
_entity_poly.pdbx_seq_one_letter_code
_entity_poly.pdbx_strand_id
1 'polypeptide(L)'
;MRAFVYILLTIGITQTIIANFPYDRLVVSKSGAVSLQYLRCEMLVNPEGIDAVRPHLSWEITGTGRNIMQTAYQILVASTPEKLAANQADLWNSGKMISRNSIHISYNGKVLQSRQQCYWKVRVWTTAGESEWSNVGLWSMGLLNKSDWKARWIGADTSFAWDSAHTKFSRLSARYYRKSFTVKQPVKRAMVYVAGPGSYELYINGKRTSTAVLSQSPTDFRKTVKYNTYDVTSALQKGENVIGAVLGNGRFFTMRQAYKPHKITTFGYPRLLLQLEVVYADGARDVIASDASWKLTADGPVRTNNEYDGEEYDANKETPGWNAAGFNDKSWQQVEVVPAPAGILQAQMNEPMRIVDRLRPLSVKEKQSGVYIVDMGQNMVGWLQLKVKGKKGQQVVMRFAETLKADGSLYTDNLRDAKVTDIYTLKGEGEETWSPAFVYHGFRYAEISGYPGKLEKSDLEGQVISDDLAHTGTFETSDPTINSIYKNAYWGILGNYKGMPLDCPQRNERMPWLGDRATGAYGESFLFDNAKLYAKWLDDIEQSQTKEGAIPDVAPAYWNYYSDNMTWPGTYLMIANTLYDQYGDLQPIARHYASMKQWLHYMKTKYLVDGIMTKDKYGDWCVPPESKQLIHTKDSSRITDGALIATAYYYHYLNMMARFAGLLHQPSDVVMFKARADSIKTAFNNRFLHTDHYGNNTVTANLLPLSFDMVPTGVRSQVFKHITDSTLLKYDGHISTGLIGTQWLMRGLTHSGRPDIAYQIAADRDYPGWGYMVENGATTIWELWNGNTAAPAMNSHNHVMLLGDLLVWLYEDIAGIKSGAPGYSQLEMKPVLVPGLDYVNASFHTMHGVVHSSWKKDIDKFTWKISIPVNTTASVYIPARAVAGIQEGGNPITSMKDISFLRMEGDRAVYKIGSGDYVFTSDLQLPWKKGIVEDEFIFETAPFPESHAATLAETPNGLIAAWFGGTKERNPDVGIWVSRKAGNKWTKPVEVANGIMSDTERVACWNPVLYQVPGGALQLFYKTGKNVGAWKGWMKTSADGGLTWSAAQALPEGFLGPVKNKPVLLDNGELLCPSSTEGKGWKVHFECTTDGGKTWTMRGPINDGKTFNVIQPGVLKHGNGKLQILCRSKEGVIVQSWSEDNGKTWSPLSATALPNNNSGTDAVTLADGRQLLVYNHVKTPAGKSKGARTPLNVAVSDDGIHWSAALVLEGSPVSQYSYPSVIQTADGYVHVVYTWRRQRIRHVKIDPRALELKPINNEQWP
;
A
#
# COMPACT_ATOMS: atom_id res chain seq x y z
N MET A 1 11.42 25.99 30.61
CA MET A 1 10.59 25.09 29.78
C MET A 1 9.72 24.15 30.64
N ARG A 2 9.05 24.68 31.69
CA ARG A 2 8.14 23.94 32.59
C ARG A 2 6.81 24.66 32.86
N ALA A 3 6.49 25.68 32.06
CA ALA A 3 5.26 26.50 32.21
C ALA A 3 4.37 26.54 30.95
N PHE A 4 4.60 25.67 29.96
CA PHE A 4 3.86 25.67 28.68
C PHE A 4 2.96 24.43 28.45
N VAL A 5 2.87 23.52 29.43
CA VAL A 5 2.15 22.24 29.29
C VAL A 5 0.73 22.27 29.90
N TYR A 6 0.35 23.33 30.61
CA TYR A 6 -0.91 23.35 31.38
C TYR A 6 -2.12 24.01 30.70
N ILE A 7 -2.03 24.45 29.43
CA ILE A 7 -3.13 25.19 28.74
C ILE A 7 -3.72 24.42 27.52
N LEU A 8 -3.35 23.16 27.28
CA LEU A 8 -3.88 22.37 26.15
C LEU A 8 -4.78 21.17 26.55
N LEU A 9 -5.21 21.07 27.81
CA LEU A 9 -6.02 19.95 28.31
C LEU A 9 -7.54 20.22 28.41
N THR A 10 -8.07 21.23 27.69
CA THR A 10 -9.49 21.62 27.79
C THR A 10 -10.28 21.66 26.48
N ILE A 11 -9.91 20.91 25.44
CA ILE A 11 -10.80 20.68 24.30
C ILE A 11 -10.71 19.21 23.86
N GLY A 12 -11.77 18.45 24.17
CA GLY A 12 -11.87 17.03 23.87
C GLY A 12 -11.95 16.75 22.37
N ILE A 13 -11.00 15.94 21.87
CA ILE A 13 -11.10 15.24 20.59
C ILE A 13 -10.58 13.81 20.79
N THR A 14 -11.46 12.88 20.42
CA THR A 14 -11.39 11.42 20.30
C THR A 14 -10.00 10.76 20.26
N GLN A 15 -9.73 9.90 21.24
CA GLN A 15 -8.69 8.87 21.21
C GLN A 15 -8.94 7.90 20.05
N THR A 16 -8.00 7.83 19.12
CA THR A 16 -7.85 6.69 18.21
C THR A 16 -6.65 5.88 18.69
N ILE A 17 -6.84 4.56 18.71
CA ILE A 17 -5.97 3.54 19.28
C ILE A 17 -4.59 3.59 18.61
N ILE A 18 -3.56 4.01 19.35
CA ILE A 18 -2.17 3.64 19.11
C ILE A 18 -2.01 2.27 19.75
N ALA A 19 -1.77 1.24 18.94
CA ALA A 19 -1.43 -0.08 19.43
C ALA A 19 -0.19 0.02 20.35
N ASN A 20 -0.30 -0.61 21.53
CA ASN A 20 0.76 -0.71 22.51
C ASN A 20 1.99 -1.43 21.92
N PHE A 21 2.93 -0.68 21.37
CA PHE A 21 4.33 -1.03 21.55
C PHE A 21 4.63 -0.92 23.06
N PRO A 22 5.44 -1.80 23.66
CA PRO A 22 5.95 -1.54 24.99
C PRO A 22 6.87 -0.32 24.88
N TYR A 23 6.32 0.87 25.08
CA TYR A 23 7.09 2.03 25.52
C TYR A 23 7.50 1.73 26.96
N ASP A 24 8.51 0.89 27.10
CA ASP A 24 9.22 0.78 28.35
C ASP A 24 9.83 2.14 28.67
N ARG A 25 9.68 2.50 29.94
CA ARG A 25 10.10 3.76 30.55
C ARG A 25 11.45 4.20 29.99
N LEU A 26 11.52 5.44 29.49
CA LEU A 26 12.76 6.19 29.31
C LEU A 26 13.54 6.17 30.63
N VAL A 27 14.43 5.20 30.79
CA VAL A 27 15.53 5.27 31.72
C VAL A 27 16.41 6.39 31.16
N VAL A 28 16.53 7.47 31.92
CA VAL A 28 17.51 8.52 31.65
C VAL A 28 18.88 7.87 31.79
N SER A 29 19.43 7.33 30.69
CA SER A 29 20.78 6.81 30.65
C SER A 29 21.74 7.99 30.73
N LYS A 30 22.85 7.81 31.46
CA LYS A 30 24.03 8.68 31.33
C LYS A 30 24.35 8.85 29.83
N SER A 31 24.69 10.06 29.43
CA SER A 31 25.13 10.38 28.07
C SER A 31 26.25 9.41 27.62
N GLY A 32 26.05 8.71 26.50
CA GLY A 32 27.08 7.87 25.86
C GLY A 32 27.05 6.35 26.12
N ALA A 33 26.09 5.81 26.87
CA ALA A 33 26.04 4.36 27.13
C ALA A 33 25.45 3.58 25.93
N VAL A 34 26.19 2.59 25.41
CA VAL A 34 25.70 1.60 24.44
C VAL A 34 24.91 0.52 25.17
N SER A 35 23.75 0.14 24.63
CA SER A 35 22.92 -0.93 25.18
C SER A 35 22.43 -1.90 24.10
N LEU A 36 21.98 -3.07 24.53
CA LEU A 36 21.53 -4.15 23.67
C LEU A 36 20.07 -4.45 23.94
N GLN A 37 19.30 -4.61 22.87
CA GLN A 37 17.87 -4.90 22.94
C GLN A 37 17.47 -5.93 21.88
N TYR A 38 16.22 -6.37 21.95
CA TYR A 38 15.60 -7.24 20.95
C TYR A 38 16.44 -8.47 20.60
N LEU A 39 16.87 -9.17 21.66
CA LEU A 39 17.59 -10.44 21.55
C LEU A 39 16.68 -11.49 20.93
N ARG A 40 17.19 -12.14 19.89
CA ARG A 40 16.44 -13.14 19.12
C ARG A 40 17.25 -14.41 18.95
N CYS A 41 16.58 -15.54 19.05
CA CYS A 41 17.07 -16.87 18.68
C CYS A 41 16.19 -17.39 17.55
N GLU A 42 16.76 -17.74 16.39
CA GLU A 42 16.00 -18.09 15.18
C GLU A 42 14.93 -17.04 14.86
N MET A 43 15.30 -15.75 14.97
CA MET A 43 14.41 -14.60 14.72
C MET A 43 13.19 -14.48 15.65
N LEU A 44 13.13 -15.27 16.72
CA LEU A 44 12.07 -15.26 17.74
C LEU A 44 12.60 -14.72 19.06
N VAL A 45 11.73 -14.04 19.82
CA VAL A 45 12.03 -13.60 21.19
C VAL A 45 11.70 -14.74 22.14
N ASN A 46 12.70 -15.21 22.87
CA ASN A 46 12.58 -16.27 23.87
C ASN A 46 11.82 -17.53 23.41
N PRO A 47 12.17 -18.15 22.27
CA PRO A 47 11.37 -19.24 21.72
C PRO A 47 11.44 -20.52 22.55
N GLU A 48 10.32 -21.25 22.57
CA GLU A 48 10.18 -22.51 23.30
C GLU A 48 10.07 -23.71 22.37
N GLY A 49 10.83 -24.76 22.68
CA GLY A 49 10.74 -26.04 21.99
C GLY A 49 11.17 -26.01 20.52
N ILE A 50 12.26 -25.31 20.20
CA ILE A 50 12.80 -25.27 18.83
C ILE A 50 13.58 -26.55 18.49
N ASP A 51 13.62 -26.89 17.20
CA ASP A 51 14.37 -28.07 16.71
C ASP A 51 15.76 -27.71 16.13
N ALA A 52 16.06 -26.42 15.97
CA ALA A 52 17.35 -25.96 15.44
C ALA A 52 18.48 -26.22 16.45
N VAL A 53 19.25 -27.30 16.26
CA VAL A 53 20.34 -27.72 17.17
C VAL A 53 21.59 -26.82 17.12
N ARG A 54 21.67 -25.95 16.11
CA ARG A 54 22.65 -24.87 15.99
C ARG A 54 21.89 -23.57 15.71
N PRO A 55 21.18 -23.03 16.71
CA PRO A 55 20.33 -21.88 16.47
C PRO A 55 21.14 -20.62 16.20
N HIS A 56 20.56 -19.67 15.47
CA HIS A 56 21.16 -18.39 15.16
C HIS A 56 20.71 -17.32 16.15
N LEU A 57 21.67 -16.56 16.67
CA LEU A 57 21.45 -15.49 17.64
C LEU A 57 21.62 -14.13 16.97
N SER A 58 20.70 -13.21 17.27
CA SER A 58 20.70 -11.83 16.75
C SER A 58 20.41 -10.85 17.88
N TRP A 59 20.98 -9.64 17.80
CA TRP A 59 20.74 -8.55 18.73
C TRP A 59 20.76 -7.20 18.03
N GLU A 60 19.97 -6.26 18.55
CA GLU A 60 20.03 -4.86 18.16
C GLU A 60 20.88 -4.08 19.14
N ILE A 61 21.61 -3.11 18.61
CA ILE A 61 22.46 -2.20 19.39
C ILE A 61 21.79 -0.83 19.39
N THR A 62 21.72 -0.20 20.54
CA THR A 62 21.26 1.19 20.67
C THR A 62 22.32 2.03 21.36
N GLY A 63 22.34 3.31 21.05
CA GLY A 63 23.28 4.26 21.64
C GLY A 63 22.96 5.68 21.17
N THR A 64 23.44 6.67 21.92
CA THR A 64 23.29 8.09 21.58
C THR A 64 24.55 8.61 20.89
N GLY A 65 24.39 9.25 19.74
CA GLY A 65 25.49 9.80 18.94
C GLY A 65 25.60 9.17 17.56
N ARG A 66 26.64 9.56 16.81
CA ARG A 66 26.87 9.14 15.43
C ARG A 66 27.99 8.11 15.30
N ASN A 67 27.98 7.37 14.21
CA ASN A 67 29.03 6.43 13.82
C ASN A 67 29.33 5.35 14.88
N ILE A 68 28.30 4.91 15.60
CA ILE A 68 28.42 3.82 16.56
C ILE A 68 28.43 2.51 15.77
N MET A 69 29.56 1.82 15.79
CA MET A 69 29.78 0.57 15.07
C MET A 69 30.27 -0.51 16.03
N GLN A 70 29.71 -1.71 15.93
CA GLN A 70 30.27 -2.87 16.61
C GLN A 70 31.65 -3.20 16.04
N THR A 71 32.57 -3.56 16.92
CA THR A 71 33.93 -4.00 16.59
C THR A 71 34.20 -5.42 17.08
N ALA A 72 33.53 -5.82 18.17
CA ALA A 72 33.57 -7.17 18.71
C ALA A 72 32.30 -7.51 19.50
N TYR A 73 32.06 -8.80 19.73
CA TYR A 73 31.02 -9.29 20.63
C TYR A 73 31.53 -10.44 21.50
N GLN A 74 30.82 -10.74 22.59
CA GLN A 74 30.97 -11.98 23.35
C GLN A 74 29.59 -12.49 23.77
N ILE A 75 29.34 -13.77 23.53
CA ILE A 75 28.12 -14.49 23.90
C ILE A 75 28.46 -15.50 24.98
N LEU A 76 27.64 -15.54 26.03
CA LEU A 76 27.63 -16.58 27.04
C LEU A 76 26.30 -17.33 26.97
N VAL A 77 26.35 -18.66 26.99
CA VAL A 77 25.19 -19.54 27.07
C VAL A 77 25.41 -20.55 28.19
N ALA A 78 24.42 -20.66 29.07
CA ALA A 78 24.45 -21.57 30.21
C ALA A 78 23.15 -22.39 30.32
N SER A 79 23.24 -23.53 31.01
CA SER A 79 22.12 -24.45 31.21
C SER A 79 21.11 -23.98 32.26
N THR A 80 21.50 -23.02 33.12
CA THR A 80 20.63 -22.44 34.16
C THR A 80 20.86 -20.93 34.31
N PRO A 81 19.89 -20.17 34.85
CA PRO A 81 20.05 -18.75 35.11
C PRO A 81 21.18 -18.45 36.11
N GLU A 82 21.35 -19.29 37.14
CA GLU A 82 22.33 -19.09 38.21
C GLU A 82 23.76 -19.20 37.66
N LYS A 83 24.01 -20.19 36.80
CA LYS A 83 25.29 -20.35 36.11
C LYS A 83 25.58 -19.14 35.22
N LEU A 84 24.59 -18.68 34.44
CA LEU A 84 24.76 -17.50 33.58
C LEU A 84 25.03 -16.22 34.40
N ALA A 85 24.35 -16.03 35.52
CA ALA A 85 24.55 -14.91 36.43
C ALA A 85 25.97 -14.92 37.02
N ALA A 86 26.51 -16.09 37.34
CA ALA A 86 27.89 -16.29 37.76
C ALA A 86 28.92 -16.27 36.60
N ASN A 87 28.52 -15.91 35.38
CA ASN A 87 29.34 -15.96 34.15
C ASN A 87 29.91 -17.35 33.82
N GLN A 88 29.31 -18.42 34.34
CA GLN A 88 29.66 -19.81 34.05
C GLN A 88 28.88 -20.29 32.84
N ALA A 89 29.47 -20.15 31.66
CA ALA A 89 28.83 -20.49 30.38
C ALA A 89 29.10 -21.95 29.99
N ASP A 90 28.47 -22.88 30.70
CA ASP A 90 28.72 -24.32 30.58
C ASP A 90 28.26 -24.94 29.25
N LEU A 91 27.47 -24.22 28.45
CA LEU A 91 27.06 -24.63 27.11
C LEU A 91 27.90 -23.98 26.02
N TRP A 92 28.13 -22.67 26.10
CA TRP A 92 28.95 -21.95 25.13
C TRP A 92 29.49 -20.63 25.65
N ASN A 93 30.78 -20.38 25.46
CA ASN A 93 31.38 -19.06 25.55
C ASN A 93 32.07 -18.77 24.22
N SER A 94 31.64 -17.74 23.50
CA SER A 94 32.28 -17.40 22.23
C SER A 94 33.69 -16.82 22.40
N GLY A 95 34.04 -16.37 23.62
CA GLY A 95 35.16 -15.44 23.80
C GLY A 95 34.87 -14.08 23.13
N LYS A 96 35.85 -13.17 23.17
CA LYS A 96 35.75 -11.90 22.44
C LYS A 96 36.00 -12.14 20.95
N MET A 97 34.95 -12.10 20.16
CA MET A 97 34.99 -12.29 18.72
C MET A 97 35.16 -10.93 18.04
N ILE A 98 36.26 -10.73 17.31
CA ILE A 98 36.48 -9.52 16.51
C ILE A 98 35.63 -9.61 15.24
N SER A 99 34.43 -9.05 15.32
CA SER A 99 33.43 -9.09 14.25
C SER A 99 32.41 -7.98 14.42
N ARG A 100 31.94 -7.45 13.30
CA ARG A 100 30.85 -6.48 13.24
C ARG A 100 29.47 -7.12 13.16
N ASN A 101 29.40 -8.44 12.95
CA ASN A 101 28.12 -9.13 12.78
C ASN A 101 27.34 -9.13 14.09
N SER A 102 26.06 -8.76 14.02
CA SER A 102 25.11 -8.78 15.14
C SER A 102 23.84 -9.56 14.83
N ILE A 103 23.79 -10.17 13.64
CA ILE A 103 22.63 -10.91 13.13
C ILE A 103 23.10 -12.29 12.65
N HIS A 104 22.24 -13.28 12.83
CA HIS A 104 22.44 -14.66 12.37
C HIS A 104 23.75 -15.30 12.87
N ILE A 105 24.13 -15.06 14.13
CA ILE A 105 25.33 -15.66 14.72
C ILE A 105 25.00 -17.10 15.11
N SER A 106 25.49 -18.06 14.33
CA SER A 106 25.32 -19.48 14.63
C SER A 106 25.91 -19.83 15.99
N TYR A 107 25.10 -20.49 16.82
CA TYR A 107 25.56 -21.15 18.03
C TYR A 107 26.68 -22.14 17.70
N ASN A 108 27.81 -22.03 18.41
CA ASN A 108 28.99 -22.87 18.19
C ASN A 108 29.50 -23.49 19.51
N GLY A 109 28.58 -23.89 20.37
CA GLY A 109 28.87 -24.54 21.65
C GLY A 109 28.67 -26.05 21.62
N LYS A 110 28.38 -26.62 22.79
CA LYS A 110 28.07 -28.04 22.95
C LYS A 110 26.79 -28.44 22.19
N VAL A 111 26.76 -29.66 21.67
CA VAL A 111 25.57 -30.20 20.99
C VAL A 111 24.36 -30.14 21.91
N LEU A 112 23.34 -29.40 21.48
CA LEU A 112 22.10 -29.22 22.24
C LEU A 112 21.25 -30.51 22.22
N GLN A 113 20.66 -30.84 23.36
CA GLN A 113 19.85 -32.04 23.57
C GLN A 113 18.35 -31.68 23.71
N SER A 114 17.47 -32.64 23.50
CA SER A 114 16.03 -32.46 23.69
C SER A 114 15.71 -31.91 25.09
N ARG A 115 14.74 -30.98 25.17
CA ARG A 115 14.25 -30.31 26.40
C ARG A 115 15.24 -29.33 27.05
N GLN A 116 16.46 -29.21 26.51
CA GLN A 116 17.50 -28.40 27.13
C GLN A 116 17.11 -26.91 27.18
N GLN A 117 17.27 -26.30 28.36
CA GLN A 117 17.18 -24.84 28.52
C GLN A 117 18.51 -24.20 28.21
N CYS A 118 18.46 -23.10 27.49
CA CYS A 118 19.63 -22.32 27.14
C CYS A 118 19.36 -20.86 27.48
N TYR A 119 20.00 -20.39 28.55
CA TYR A 119 19.98 -18.99 28.94
C TYR A 119 21.21 -18.33 28.34
N TRP A 120 21.05 -17.16 27.72
CA TRP A 120 22.16 -16.47 27.09
C TRP A 120 22.14 -14.98 27.35
N LYS A 121 23.32 -14.39 27.24
CA LYS A 121 23.53 -12.95 27.24
C LYS A 121 24.69 -12.61 26.33
N VAL A 122 24.66 -11.40 25.79
CA VAL A 122 25.68 -10.88 24.89
C VAL A 122 26.18 -9.53 25.41
N ARG A 123 27.45 -9.23 25.19
CA ARG A 123 28.01 -7.88 25.31
C ARG A 123 28.77 -7.54 24.05
N VAL A 124 28.89 -6.25 23.76
CA VAL A 124 29.55 -5.75 22.55
C VAL A 124 30.60 -4.70 22.87
N TRP A 125 31.62 -4.61 22.02
CA TRP A 125 32.53 -3.47 21.96
C TRP A 125 32.19 -2.66 20.73
N THR A 126 32.08 -1.34 20.90
CA THR A 126 31.77 -0.41 19.82
C THR A 126 32.78 0.73 19.74
N THR A 127 32.66 1.56 18.72
CA THR A 127 33.37 2.84 18.62
C THR A 127 33.00 3.84 19.72
N ALA A 128 31.88 3.64 20.42
CA ALA A 128 31.45 4.47 21.56
C ALA A 128 31.73 3.82 22.94
N GLY A 129 32.49 2.72 22.96
CA GLY A 129 32.84 1.99 24.19
C GLY A 129 32.21 0.60 24.27
N GLU A 130 32.47 -0.07 25.39
CA GLU A 130 31.93 -1.38 25.73
C GLU A 130 30.50 -1.24 26.29
N SER A 131 29.62 -2.16 25.90
CA SER A 131 28.29 -2.27 26.51
C SER A 131 28.36 -3.08 27.80
N GLU A 132 27.42 -2.84 28.71
CA GLU A 132 27.08 -3.85 29.72
C GLU A 132 26.59 -5.14 29.05
N TRP A 133 26.50 -6.22 29.84
CA TRP A 133 25.79 -7.41 29.39
C TRP A 133 24.33 -7.08 29.09
N SER A 134 23.80 -7.66 28.02
CA SER A 134 22.38 -7.61 27.71
C SER A 134 21.53 -8.21 28.84
N ASN A 135 20.23 -7.95 28.80
CA ASN A 135 19.26 -8.79 29.49
C ASN A 135 19.43 -10.25 29.10
N VAL A 136 19.00 -11.17 29.96
CA VAL A 136 19.06 -12.61 29.68
C VAL A 136 18.00 -12.96 28.64
N GLY A 137 18.45 -13.50 27.51
CA GLY A 137 17.59 -14.20 26.57
C GLY A 137 17.48 -15.68 26.93
N LEU A 138 16.43 -16.33 26.44
CA LEU A 138 16.16 -17.75 26.63
C LEU A 138 15.90 -18.41 25.28
N TRP A 139 16.25 -19.68 25.14
CA TRP A 139 15.50 -20.57 24.26
C TRP A 139 15.46 -21.97 24.88
N SER A 140 14.55 -22.80 24.37
CA SER A 140 14.53 -24.20 24.73
C SER A 140 14.45 -25.13 23.54
N MET A 141 15.11 -26.28 23.67
CA MET A 141 15.03 -27.34 22.67
C MET A 141 13.74 -28.13 22.83
N GLY A 142 13.15 -28.51 21.70
CA GLY A 142 11.97 -29.36 21.64
C GLY A 142 12.28 -30.84 21.83
N LEU A 143 11.49 -31.69 21.17
CA LEU A 143 11.66 -33.15 21.16
C LEU A 143 12.36 -33.57 19.87
N LEU A 144 13.69 -33.58 19.88
CA LEU A 144 14.53 -33.71 18.68
C LEU A 144 14.48 -35.10 18.04
N ASN A 145 14.21 -36.15 18.83
CA ASN A 145 14.18 -37.52 18.34
C ASN A 145 12.77 -38.10 18.45
N LYS A 146 12.40 -38.99 17.52
CA LYS A 146 11.12 -39.72 17.59
C LYS A 146 10.94 -40.48 18.91
N SER A 147 12.03 -41.00 19.49
CA SER A 147 12.03 -41.71 20.77
C SER A 147 11.77 -40.81 21.99
N ASP A 148 11.91 -39.50 21.83
CA ASP A 148 11.56 -38.52 22.87
C ASP A 148 10.05 -38.41 23.09
N TRP A 149 9.26 -38.75 22.06
CA TRP A 149 7.82 -38.89 22.16
C TRP A 149 7.45 -40.24 22.80
N LYS A 150 6.77 -40.17 23.93
CA LYS A 150 6.09 -41.29 24.61
C LYS A 150 4.59 -41.31 24.30
N ALA A 151 4.06 -40.19 23.84
CA ALA A 151 2.71 -40.03 23.35
C ALA A 151 2.41 -40.87 22.10
N ARG A 152 1.15 -41.28 21.99
CA ARG A 152 0.57 -41.97 20.84
C ARG A 152 -0.47 -41.08 20.20
N TRP A 153 -0.61 -41.19 18.88
CA TRP A 153 -1.69 -40.53 18.16
C TRP A 153 -3.03 -41.12 18.58
N ILE A 154 -3.97 -40.26 18.96
CA ILE A 154 -5.31 -40.65 19.39
C ILE A 154 -6.36 -39.89 18.60
N GLY A 155 -7.51 -40.50 18.34
CA GLY A 155 -8.58 -39.89 17.55
C GLY A 155 -9.78 -40.77 17.33
N ALA A 156 -10.58 -40.41 16.33
CA ALA A 156 -11.68 -41.19 15.79
C ALA A 156 -11.68 -41.03 14.26
N ASP A 157 -11.25 -42.06 13.53
CA ASP A 157 -11.15 -42.08 12.06
C ASP A 157 -12.51 -42.42 11.41
N THR A 158 -13.57 -41.76 11.89
CA THR A 158 -14.94 -41.96 11.43
C THR A 158 -15.80 -40.70 11.59
N SER A 159 -16.91 -40.66 10.86
CA SER A 159 -18.00 -39.69 11.02
C SER A 159 -19.08 -40.22 11.96
N PHE A 160 -19.72 -39.34 12.73
CA PHE A 160 -20.84 -39.69 13.61
C PHE A 160 -22.19 -39.57 12.88
N ALA A 161 -23.26 -40.08 13.48
CA ALA A 161 -24.59 -40.16 12.85
C ALA A 161 -25.18 -38.80 12.42
N TRP A 162 -24.72 -37.69 13.03
CA TRP A 162 -25.13 -36.32 12.69
C TRP A 162 -24.17 -35.62 11.70
N ASP A 163 -23.02 -36.23 11.39
CA ASP A 163 -22.06 -35.70 10.43
C ASP A 163 -22.51 -36.02 8.99
N SER A 164 -22.04 -35.23 8.02
CA SER A 164 -22.22 -35.49 6.58
C SER A 164 -20.90 -35.27 5.83
N ALA A 165 -19.87 -35.98 6.30
CA ALA A 165 -18.46 -35.81 5.92
C ALA A 165 -18.17 -35.92 4.41
N HIS A 166 -18.92 -36.75 3.68
CA HIS A 166 -18.65 -37.07 2.26
C HIS A 166 -19.64 -36.42 1.28
N THR A 167 -20.17 -35.24 1.63
CA THR A 167 -21.04 -34.46 0.74
C THR A 167 -20.29 -33.28 0.13
N LYS A 168 -20.91 -32.61 -0.85
CA LYS A 168 -20.38 -31.36 -1.40
C LYS A 168 -20.18 -30.33 -0.30
N PHE A 169 -21.10 -30.19 0.66
CA PHE A 169 -21.00 -29.24 1.78
C PHE A 169 -20.75 -30.03 3.06
N SER A 170 -19.53 -30.59 3.16
CA SER A 170 -19.17 -31.53 4.22
C SER A 170 -19.36 -30.92 5.60
N ARG A 171 -20.13 -31.59 6.46
CA ARG A 171 -20.25 -31.27 7.89
C ARG A 171 -19.55 -32.33 8.72
N LEU A 172 -18.63 -31.89 9.56
CA LEU A 172 -17.89 -32.75 10.49
C LEU A 172 -17.72 -32.00 11.81
N SER A 173 -18.26 -32.56 12.89
CA SER A 173 -18.21 -31.94 14.21
C SER A 173 -16.81 -31.95 14.82
N ALA A 174 -16.50 -30.97 15.67
CA ALA A 174 -15.22 -30.93 16.36
C ALA A 174 -15.04 -32.13 17.32
N ARG A 175 -13.79 -32.51 17.56
CA ARG A 175 -13.44 -33.64 18.45
C ARG A 175 -12.89 -33.11 19.77
N TYR A 176 -13.54 -33.46 20.88
CA TYR A 176 -13.17 -33.04 22.23
C TYR A 176 -12.45 -34.20 22.94
N TYR A 177 -11.29 -33.91 23.53
CA TYR A 177 -10.42 -34.87 24.18
C TYR A 177 -10.17 -34.43 25.62
N ARG A 178 -10.24 -35.34 26.59
CA ARG A 178 -9.87 -35.03 27.98
C ARG A 178 -9.11 -36.16 28.68
N LYS A 179 -8.26 -35.77 29.63
CA LYS A 179 -7.62 -36.68 30.60
C LYS A 179 -7.45 -35.99 31.95
N SER A 180 -7.90 -36.66 33.01
CA SER A 180 -7.56 -36.31 34.39
C SER A 180 -6.23 -36.97 34.77
N PHE A 181 -5.42 -36.29 35.59
CA PHE A 181 -4.18 -36.79 36.17
C PHE A 181 -3.91 -36.13 37.53
N THR A 182 -3.02 -36.69 38.34
CA THR A 182 -2.77 -36.19 39.70
C THR A 182 -1.33 -35.73 39.89
N VAL A 183 -1.16 -34.49 40.32
CA VAL A 183 0.12 -33.87 40.67
C VAL A 183 0.28 -33.91 42.20
N LYS A 184 1.23 -34.72 42.69
CA LYS A 184 1.38 -34.96 44.14
C LYS A 184 2.36 -34.00 44.81
N GLN A 185 3.37 -33.56 44.07
CA GLN A 185 4.49 -32.77 44.56
C GLN A 185 4.48 -31.35 43.97
N PRO A 186 5.18 -30.39 44.60
CA PRO A 186 5.39 -29.06 44.02
C PRO A 186 6.06 -29.17 42.64
N VAL A 187 5.45 -28.53 41.64
CA VAL A 187 5.96 -28.49 40.27
C VAL A 187 7.06 -27.44 40.18
N LYS A 188 8.23 -27.84 39.68
CA LYS A 188 9.31 -26.92 39.30
C LYS A 188 9.09 -26.37 37.90
N ARG A 189 8.63 -27.23 36.98
CA ARG A 189 8.37 -26.87 35.58
C ARG A 189 7.41 -27.85 34.92
N ALA A 190 6.57 -27.37 34.02
CA ALA A 190 5.75 -28.22 33.16
C ALA A 190 5.68 -27.68 31.73
N MET A 191 6.03 -28.52 30.76
CA MET A 191 6.00 -28.18 29.33
C MET A 191 5.06 -29.12 28.60
N VAL A 192 4.19 -28.58 27.75
CA VAL A 192 3.35 -29.39 26.86
C VAL A 192 3.81 -29.26 25.41
N TYR A 193 3.95 -30.39 24.73
CA TYR A 193 4.21 -30.51 23.31
C TYR A 193 2.95 -31.07 22.65
N VAL A 194 2.42 -30.38 21.65
CA VAL A 194 1.12 -30.73 21.05
C VAL A 194 1.16 -30.60 19.53
N ALA A 195 0.59 -31.60 18.86
CA ALA A 195 0.28 -31.56 17.43
C ALA A 195 -1.17 -31.98 17.22
N GLY A 196 -1.93 -31.11 16.55
CA GLY A 196 -3.34 -31.31 16.22
C GLY A 196 -3.58 -30.92 14.77
N PRO A 197 -3.14 -31.73 13.78
CA PRO A 197 -3.33 -31.43 12.37
C PRO A 197 -4.83 -31.25 12.05
N GLY A 198 -5.14 -30.13 11.42
CA GLY A 198 -6.48 -29.54 11.37
C GLY A 198 -6.39 -28.16 11.99
N SER A 199 -7.06 -27.96 13.12
CA SER A 199 -6.74 -26.90 14.08
C SER A 199 -7.07 -27.37 15.49
N TYR A 200 -6.49 -26.79 16.54
CA TYR A 200 -6.76 -27.16 17.93
C TYR A 200 -6.82 -25.98 18.89
N GLU A 201 -7.57 -26.17 19.97
CA GLU A 201 -7.50 -25.38 21.19
C GLU A 201 -7.13 -26.28 22.37
N LEU A 202 -6.20 -25.83 23.21
CA LEU A 202 -5.67 -26.60 24.34
C LEU A 202 -5.98 -25.91 25.66
N TYR A 203 -6.47 -26.68 26.63
CA TYR A 203 -6.90 -26.25 27.95
C TYR A 203 -6.21 -27.06 29.05
N ILE A 204 -5.90 -26.38 30.15
CA ILE A 204 -5.48 -27.00 31.41
C ILE A 204 -6.30 -26.38 32.53
N ASN A 205 -6.96 -27.21 33.34
CA ASN A 205 -7.76 -26.79 34.49
C ASN A 205 -8.77 -25.67 34.15
N GLY A 206 -9.50 -25.85 33.04
CA GLY A 206 -10.50 -24.90 32.54
C GLY A 206 -9.94 -23.67 31.81
N LYS A 207 -8.63 -23.45 31.79
CA LYS A 207 -7.99 -22.27 31.16
C LYS A 207 -7.32 -22.63 29.84
N ARG A 208 -7.53 -21.80 28.81
CA ARG A 208 -6.83 -21.92 27.53
C ARG A 208 -5.33 -21.65 27.72
N THR A 209 -4.48 -22.47 27.10
CA THR A 209 -3.01 -22.42 27.26
C THR A 209 -2.34 -21.31 26.46
N SER A 210 -2.99 -20.81 25.41
CA SER A 210 -2.45 -19.76 24.53
C SER A 210 -3.57 -18.90 23.95
N THR A 211 -3.28 -17.63 23.68
CA THR A 211 -4.14 -16.71 22.91
C THR A 211 -4.06 -16.93 21.39
N ALA A 212 -3.26 -17.90 20.93
CA ALA A 212 -3.21 -18.29 19.53
C ALA A 212 -4.53 -18.95 19.10
N VAL A 213 -4.96 -18.65 17.89
CA VAL A 213 -6.16 -19.21 17.25
C VAL A 213 -5.75 -19.99 16.00
N LEU A 214 -6.59 -20.93 15.56
CA LEU A 214 -6.31 -21.74 14.37
C LEU A 214 -4.93 -22.46 14.40
N SER A 215 -4.40 -22.74 15.60
CA SER A 215 -3.15 -23.48 15.78
C SER A 215 -3.34 -24.91 15.27
N GLN A 216 -2.37 -25.58 14.66
CA GLN A 216 -1.03 -25.13 14.28
C GLN A 216 -0.98 -24.64 12.83
N SER A 217 0.19 -24.16 12.40
CA SER A 217 0.39 -23.74 11.00
C SER A 217 0.09 -24.88 9.99
N PRO A 218 -0.66 -24.60 8.91
CA PRO A 218 -0.97 -25.57 7.87
C PRO A 218 0.29 -25.97 7.08
N THR A 219 0.36 -27.23 6.64
CA THR A 219 1.48 -27.82 5.87
C THR A 219 0.92 -28.92 4.96
N ASP A 220 1.72 -29.46 4.03
CA ASP A 220 1.38 -30.76 3.44
C ASP A 220 1.60 -31.84 4.52
N PHE A 221 0.50 -32.28 5.16
CA PHE A 221 0.56 -33.23 6.27
C PHE A 221 1.07 -34.64 5.89
N ARG A 222 1.30 -34.90 4.60
CA ARG A 222 2.01 -36.11 4.14
C ARG A 222 3.53 -35.98 4.26
N LYS A 223 4.03 -34.75 4.41
CA LYS A 223 5.45 -34.40 4.41
C LYS A 223 5.89 -33.92 5.78
N THR A 224 5.14 -32.99 6.38
CA THR A 224 5.46 -32.40 7.67
C THR A 224 4.21 -32.20 8.50
N VAL A 225 4.31 -32.37 9.82
CA VAL A 225 3.29 -31.98 10.79
C VAL A 225 3.98 -31.09 11.81
N LYS A 226 3.54 -29.83 11.92
CA LYS A 226 4.09 -28.94 12.94
C LYS A 226 3.66 -29.40 14.35
N TYR A 227 4.43 -29.07 15.38
CA TYR A 227 4.01 -29.15 16.76
C TYR A 227 4.34 -27.84 17.48
N ASN A 228 3.57 -27.51 18.51
CA ASN A 228 3.78 -26.34 19.35
C ASN A 228 4.19 -26.76 20.76
N THR A 229 4.94 -25.88 21.41
CA THR A 229 5.41 -26.06 22.79
C THR A 229 4.89 -24.91 23.64
N TYR A 230 4.39 -25.22 24.84
CA TYR A 230 3.95 -24.21 25.80
C TYR A 230 4.47 -24.51 27.20
N ASP A 231 5.00 -23.50 27.89
CA ASP A 231 5.15 -23.53 29.35
C ASP A 231 3.78 -23.43 30.04
N VAL A 232 3.44 -24.47 30.79
CA VAL A 232 2.19 -24.60 31.55
C VAL A 232 2.44 -24.79 33.04
N THR A 233 3.65 -24.44 33.50
CA THR A 233 4.08 -24.59 34.90
C THR A 233 3.09 -23.96 35.88
N SER A 234 2.65 -22.74 35.61
CA SER A 234 1.72 -21.99 36.46
C SER A 234 0.26 -22.43 36.32
N ALA A 235 -0.07 -23.26 35.33
CA ALA A 235 -1.42 -23.76 35.10
C ALA A 235 -1.73 -25.03 35.91
N LEU A 236 -0.70 -25.76 36.36
CA LEU A 236 -0.86 -26.95 37.18
C LEU A 236 -1.09 -26.61 38.65
N GLN A 237 -1.87 -27.47 39.32
CA GLN A 237 -2.19 -27.36 40.74
C GLN A 237 -1.87 -28.67 41.47
N LYS A 238 -1.75 -28.64 42.80
CA LYS A 238 -1.62 -29.87 43.60
C LYS A 238 -2.95 -30.63 43.57
N GLY A 239 -2.90 -31.95 43.45
CA GLY A 239 -4.08 -32.82 43.37
C GLY A 239 -4.51 -33.10 41.93
N GLU A 240 -5.81 -33.23 41.70
CA GLU A 240 -6.36 -33.50 40.38
C GLU A 240 -6.15 -32.30 39.45
N ASN A 241 -5.69 -32.61 38.24
CA ASN A 241 -5.58 -31.71 37.10
C ASN A 241 -6.27 -32.33 35.91
N VAL A 242 -6.76 -31.49 35.00
CA VAL A 242 -7.37 -31.92 33.74
C VAL A 242 -6.70 -31.20 32.59
N ILE A 243 -6.33 -31.97 31.58
CA ILE A 243 -5.92 -31.46 30.28
C ILE A 243 -7.01 -31.79 29.27
N GLY A 244 -7.41 -30.79 28.49
CA GLY A 244 -8.46 -30.89 27.49
C GLY A 244 -8.05 -30.28 26.17
N ALA A 245 -8.41 -30.90 25.06
CA ALA A 245 -8.17 -30.35 23.72
C ALA A 245 -9.43 -30.45 22.86
N VAL A 246 -9.64 -29.45 22.00
CA VAL A 246 -10.70 -29.45 20.98
C VAL A 246 -10.03 -29.35 19.62
N LEU A 247 -10.36 -30.26 18.71
CA LEU A 247 -9.82 -30.27 17.35
C LEU A 247 -10.90 -29.92 16.33
N GLY A 248 -10.63 -28.89 15.53
CA GLY A 248 -11.34 -28.56 14.31
C GLY A 248 -10.74 -29.24 13.08
N ASN A 249 -11.45 -29.14 11.97
CA ASN A 249 -11.17 -29.80 10.70
C ASN A 249 -9.93 -29.20 10.00
N GLY A 250 -9.83 -27.87 10.00
CA GLY A 250 -8.79 -27.10 9.30
C GLY A 250 -8.55 -27.61 7.88
N ARG A 251 -7.28 -27.62 7.45
CA ARG A 251 -6.87 -28.19 6.15
C ARG A 251 -6.66 -29.70 6.15
N PHE A 252 -6.65 -30.34 7.32
CA PHE A 252 -6.41 -31.79 7.44
C PHE A 252 -7.62 -32.60 6.95
N PHE A 253 -8.82 -32.22 7.40
CA PHE A 253 -10.06 -32.70 6.78
C PHE A 253 -10.47 -31.74 5.67
N THR A 254 -9.96 -32.01 4.47
CA THR A 254 -9.99 -31.04 3.38
C THR A 254 -11.39 -30.83 2.80
N MET A 255 -11.72 -29.56 2.57
CA MET A 255 -13.03 -29.14 2.08
C MET A 255 -13.29 -29.65 0.67
N ARG A 256 -14.55 -30.00 0.36
CA ARG A 256 -14.99 -30.44 -0.98
C ARG A 256 -14.26 -31.67 -1.52
N GLN A 257 -13.56 -32.43 -0.67
CA GLN A 257 -12.74 -33.57 -1.05
C GLN A 257 -13.48 -34.63 -1.89
N ALA A 258 -14.75 -34.93 -1.60
CA ALA A 258 -15.54 -35.90 -2.34
C ALA A 258 -16.05 -35.38 -3.71
N TYR A 259 -16.04 -34.06 -3.92
CA TYR A 259 -16.58 -33.43 -5.13
C TYR A 259 -15.53 -33.32 -6.25
N LYS A 260 -14.25 -33.13 -5.91
CA LYS A 260 -13.13 -33.07 -6.88
C LYS A 260 -11.93 -33.92 -6.42
N PRO A 261 -12.09 -35.25 -6.32
CA PRO A 261 -11.12 -36.14 -5.66
C PRO A 261 -9.74 -36.19 -6.35
N HIS A 262 -9.65 -35.96 -7.66
CA HIS A 262 -8.36 -35.88 -8.35
C HIS A 262 -7.62 -34.55 -8.14
N LYS A 263 -8.37 -33.47 -7.86
CA LYS A 263 -7.82 -32.14 -7.67
C LYS A 263 -7.38 -31.92 -6.22
N ILE A 264 -8.18 -32.39 -5.27
CA ILE A 264 -8.05 -32.03 -3.85
C ILE A 264 -7.32 -33.14 -3.09
N THR A 265 -6.19 -32.80 -2.50
CA THR A 265 -5.46 -33.71 -1.59
C THR A 265 -6.23 -33.87 -0.28
N THR A 266 -6.35 -35.10 0.22
CA THR A 266 -7.03 -35.43 1.48
C THR A 266 -6.07 -36.07 2.47
N PHE A 267 -6.17 -35.74 3.76
CA PHE A 267 -5.23 -36.25 4.79
C PHE A 267 -5.87 -37.18 5.82
N GLY A 268 -7.11 -36.91 6.25
CA GLY A 268 -7.86 -37.78 7.16
C GLY A 268 -8.74 -37.01 8.15
N TYR A 269 -9.11 -37.67 9.24
CA TYR A 269 -9.86 -37.06 10.35
C TYR A 269 -8.93 -36.44 11.39
N PRO A 270 -9.31 -35.30 12.02
CA PRO A 270 -8.49 -34.65 13.05
C PRO A 270 -8.11 -35.62 14.18
N ARG A 271 -6.83 -35.60 14.55
CA ARG A 271 -6.23 -36.51 15.52
C ARG A 271 -5.19 -35.78 16.36
N LEU A 272 -5.01 -36.21 17.61
CA LEU A 272 -4.19 -35.53 18.61
C LEU A 272 -2.93 -36.34 18.94
N LEU A 273 -1.79 -35.65 18.98
CA LEU A 273 -0.59 -36.09 19.68
C LEU A 273 -0.26 -35.05 20.75
N LEU A 274 -0.18 -35.48 22.01
CA LEU A 274 0.09 -34.58 23.12
C LEU A 274 0.98 -35.24 24.17
N GLN A 275 1.99 -34.50 24.63
CA GLN A 275 2.86 -34.91 25.72
C GLN A 275 3.08 -33.74 26.69
N LEU A 276 2.60 -33.88 27.91
CA LEU A 276 2.92 -32.99 29.03
C LEU A 276 4.05 -33.61 29.85
N GLU A 277 5.17 -32.90 29.98
CA GLU A 277 6.29 -33.30 30.84
C GLU A 277 6.35 -32.40 32.07
N VAL A 278 6.32 -33.00 33.26
CA VAL A 278 6.37 -32.31 34.54
C VAL A 278 7.68 -32.63 35.23
N VAL A 279 8.40 -31.61 35.69
CA VAL A 279 9.57 -31.71 36.55
C VAL A 279 9.19 -31.18 37.92
N TYR A 280 9.38 -31.98 38.96
CA TYR A 280 9.08 -31.60 40.34
C TYR A 280 10.26 -30.91 41.03
N ALA A 281 10.00 -30.31 42.20
CA ALA A 281 11.02 -29.61 42.98
C ALA A 281 12.20 -30.50 43.42
N ASP A 282 11.97 -31.79 43.63
CA ASP A 282 12.99 -32.79 43.98
C ASP A 282 13.77 -33.32 42.75
N GLY A 283 13.40 -32.90 41.54
CA GLY A 283 14.00 -33.31 40.28
C GLY A 283 13.35 -34.55 39.64
N ALA A 284 12.38 -35.19 40.29
CA ALA A 284 11.60 -36.26 39.69
C ALA A 284 10.82 -35.76 38.46
N ARG A 285 10.52 -36.66 37.53
CA ARG A 285 9.82 -36.33 36.28
C ARG A 285 8.61 -37.22 36.08
N ASP A 286 7.57 -36.65 35.50
CA ASP A 286 6.36 -37.36 35.10
C ASP A 286 5.96 -36.99 33.67
N VAL A 287 5.34 -37.93 32.97
CA VAL A 287 4.93 -37.77 31.57
C VAL A 287 3.46 -38.14 31.42
N ILE A 288 2.64 -37.14 31.12
CA ILE A 288 1.23 -37.31 30.82
C ILE A 288 1.07 -37.28 29.30
N ALA A 289 0.96 -38.48 28.73
CA ALA A 289 0.91 -38.71 27.30
C ALA A 289 -0.52 -38.90 26.76
N SER A 290 -0.74 -38.54 25.49
CA SER A 290 -1.87 -39.02 24.69
C SER A 290 -1.75 -40.52 24.47
N ASP A 291 -2.77 -41.26 24.91
CA ASP A 291 -2.81 -42.72 24.92
C ASP A 291 -4.27 -43.20 25.02
N ALA A 292 -4.45 -44.52 25.08
CA ALA A 292 -5.77 -45.14 25.19
C ALA A 292 -6.51 -44.80 26.48
N SER A 293 -5.92 -44.09 27.47
CA SER A 293 -6.60 -43.70 28.71
C SER A 293 -7.42 -42.41 28.56
N TRP A 294 -7.26 -41.67 27.46
CA TRP A 294 -8.02 -40.46 27.19
C TRP A 294 -9.47 -40.79 26.83
N LYS A 295 -10.34 -39.81 27.06
CA LYS A 295 -11.74 -39.85 26.65
C LYS A 295 -11.98 -38.89 25.49
N LEU A 296 -12.91 -39.27 24.61
CA LEU A 296 -13.31 -38.51 23.43
C LEU A 296 -14.83 -38.34 23.37
N THR A 297 -15.28 -37.17 22.90
CA THR A 297 -16.63 -36.98 22.38
C THR A 297 -16.62 -36.11 21.13
N ALA A 298 -17.56 -36.38 20.23
CA ALA A 298 -17.86 -35.53 19.08
C ALA A 298 -19.25 -34.88 19.17
N ASP A 299 -20.00 -35.15 20.25
CA ASP A 299 -21.30 -34.54 20.52
C ASP A 299 -21.16 -33.24 21.33
N GLY A 300 -20.21 -32.38 20.93
CA GLY A 300 -19.98 -31.07 21.53
C GLY A 300 -20.71 -29.94 20.81
N PRO A 301 -20.52 -28.68 21.23
CA PRO A 301 -21.23 -27.53 20.68
C PRO A 301 -20.81 -27.15 19.25
N VAL A 302 -19.55 -27.35 18.85
CA VAL A 302 -19.12 -27.09 17.47
C VAL A 302 -19.60 -28.24 16.56
N ARG A 303 -20.71 -28.04 15.86
CA ARG A 303 -21.38 -29.06 15.04
C ARG A 303 -20.79 -29.23 13.66
N THR A 304 -20.22 -28.16 13.11
CA THR A 304 -19.39 -28.19 11.91
C THR A 304 -18.48 -26.98 11.90
N ASN A 305 -17.30 -27.11 11.32
CA ASN A 305 -16.37 -26.02 11.09
C ASN A 305 -15.64 -26.29 9.77
N ASN A 306 -15.76 -25.37 8.82
CA ASN A 306 -15.22 -25.52 7.49
C ASN A 306 -14.81 -24.14 6.99
N GLU A 307 -13.55 -23.97 6.57
CA GLU A 307 -13.06 -22.64 6.20
C GLU A 307 -13.92 -21.97 5.11
N TYR A 308 -14.47 -22.73 4.14
CA TYR A 308 -15.32 -22.16 3.08
C TYR A 308 -16.76 -21.91 3.52
N ASP A 309 -17.32 -22.80 4.34
CA ASP A 309 -18.75 -22.79 4.60
C ASP A 309 -19.13 -22.08 5.91
N GLY A 310 -18.23 -22.04 6.90
CA GLY A 310 -18.41 -21.42 8.21
C GLY A 310 -18.57 -22.40 9.37
N GLU A 311 -18.92 -21.88 10.54
CA GLU A 311 -19.08 -22.64 11.78
C GLU A 311 -20.54 -22.65 12.25
N GLU A 312 -21.03 -23.84 12.59
CA GLU A 312 -22.32 -23.99 13.28
C GLU A 312 -22.06 -24.42 14.72
N TYR A 313 -22.54 -23.61 15.65
CA TYR A 313 -22.37 -23.81 17.08
C TYR A 313 -23.73 -23.96 17.76
N ASP A 314 -23.93 -25.05 18.50
CA ASP A 314 -25.12 -25.29 19.30
C ASP A 314 -24.78 -25.20 20.79
N ALA A 315 -25.13 -24.07 21.43
CA ALA A 315 -24.84 -23.83 22.83
C ALA A 315 -25.60 -24.79 23.76
N ASN A 316 -26.66 -25.45 23.27
CA ASN A 316 -27.37 -26.50 24.03
C ASN A 316 -26.53 -27.76 24.24
N LYS A 317 -25.45 -27.91 23.48
CA LYS A 317 -24.50 -29.01 23.55
C LYS A 317 -23.23 -28.65 24.32
N GLU A 318 -23.14 -27.46 24.90
CA GLU A 318 -22.07 -27.11 25.81
C GLU A 318 -22.03 -28.08 27.01
N THR A 319 -20.83 -28.44 27.43
CA THR A 319 -20.61 -29.34 28.56
C THR A 319 -19.78 -28.62 29.63
N PRO A 320 -20.39 -27.73 30.45
CA PRO A 320 -19.65 -26.91 31.41
C PRO A 320 -18.73 -27.75 32.31
N GLY A 321 -17.49 -27.29 32.49
CA GLY A 321 -16.50 -27.96 33.32
C GLY A 321 -15.83 -29.20 32.72
N TRP A 322 -16.11 -29.59 31.47
CA TRP A 322 -15.51 -30.78 30.84
C TRP A 322 -13.98 -30.83 30.89
N ASN A 323 -13.35 -29.66 30.86
CA ASN A 323 -11.90 -29.44 30.90
C ASN A 323 -11.38 -29.06 32.30
N ALA A 324 -12.16 -29.32 33.35
CA ALA A 324 -11.80 -29.10 34.75
C ALA A 324 -12.00 -30.37 35.60
N ALA A 325 -11.40 -30.37 36.80
CA ALA A 325 -11.51 -31.46 37.77
C ALA A 325 -12.96 -31.69 38.23
N GLY A 326 -13.29 -32.91 38.62
CA GLY A 326 -14.63 -33.28 39.12
C GLY A 326 -15.72 -33.45 38.05
N PHE A 327 -15.39 -33.33 36.75
CA PHE A 327 -16.34 -33.58 35.67
C PHE A 327 -16.64 -35.09 35.51
N ASN A 328 -17.93 -35.43 35.35
CA ASN A 328 -18.36 -36.80 35.09
C ASN A 328 -18.33 -37.13 33.59
N ASP A 329 -17.28 -37.81 33.15
CA ASP A 329 -17.04 -38.18 31.74
C ASP A 329 -17.49 -39.60 31.38
N LYS A 330 -18.32 -40.25 32.20
CA LYS A 330 -18.77 -41.65 31.96
C LYS A 330 -19.48 -41.84 30.61
N SER A 331 -20.13 -40.80 30.09
CA SER A 331 -20.79 -40.81 28.78
C SER A 331 -19.84 -40.59 27.60
N TRP A 332 -18.59 -40.21 27.86
CA TRP A 332 -17.58 -40.02 26.82
C TRP A 332 -16.99 -41.36 26.41
N GLN A 333 -16.70 -41.48 25.11
CA GLN A 333 -16.15 -42.67 24.52
C GLN A 333 -14.69 -42.84 24.93
N GLN A 334 -14.22 -44.08 24.97
CA GLN A 334 -12.78 -44.33 25.04
C GLN A 334 -12.16 -43.88 23.72
N VAL A 335 -11.02 -43.17 23.78
CA VAL A 335 -10.34 -42.79 22.55
C VAL A 335 -9.69 -44.01 21.88
N GLU A 336 -9.58 -43.98 20.56
CA GLU A 336 -8.79 -44.96 19.81
C GLU A 336 -7.36 -44.47 19.61
N VAL A 337 -6.40 -45.40 19.64
CA VAL A 337 -5.05 -45.13 19.15
C VAL A 337 -5.08 -45.26 17.63
N VAL A 338 -4.80 -44.17 16.93
CA VAL A 338 -4.90 -44.08 15.46
C VAL A 338 -3.51 -44.02 14.82
N PRO A 339 -3.37 -44.34 13.52
CA PRO A 339 -2.09 -44.18 12.82
C PRO A 339 -1.58 -42.74 12.86
N ALA A 340 -0.26 -42.58 12.92
CA ALA A 340 0.36 -41.27 12.74
C ALA A 340 0.08 -40.73 11.32
N PRO A 341 -0.05 -39.41 11.13
CA PRO A 341 0.08 -38.80 9.82
C PRO A 341 1.42 -39.20 9.16
N ALA A 342 1.47 -39.21 7.83
CA ALA A 342 2.69 -39.61 7.11
C ALA A 342 3.84 -38.60 7.27
N GLY A 343 3.54 -37.33 7.52
CA GLY A 343 4.55 -36.29 7.69
C GLY A 343 5.41 -36.42 8.95
N ILE A 344 6.61 -35.88 8.90
CA ILE A 344 7.52 -35.83 10.05
C ILE A 344 7.13 -34.70 11.01
N LEU A 345 7.28 -34.94 12.31
CA LEU A 345 7.04 -33.91 13.32
C LEU A 345 8.18 -32.87 13.30
N GLN A 346 7.82 -31.60 13.34
CA GLN A 346 8.77 -30.48 13.43
C GLN A 346 8.21 -29.35 14.28
N ALA A 347 9.06 -28.65 15.02
CA ALA A 347 8.67 -27.45 15.74
C ALA A 347 8.15 -26.38 14.77
N GLN A 348 7.08 -25.68 15.16
CA GLN A 348 6.64 -24.49 14.44
C GLN A 348 7.58 -23.32 14.75
N MET A 349 8.22 -22.76 13.72
CA MET A 349 9.16 -21.64 13.85
C MET A 349 8.57 -20.29 13.38
N ASN A 350 7.49 -20.31 12.59
CA ASN A 350 6.77 -19.10 12.22
C ASN A 350 5.75 -18.69 13.29
N GLU A 351 5.36 -17.43 13.25
CA GLU A 351 4.38 -16.82 14.15
C GLU A 351 3.06 -17.60 14.19
N PRO A 352 2.41 -17.68 15.35
CA PRO A 352 1.06 -18.22 15.44
C PRO A 352 0.04 -17.21 14.87
N MET A 353 -1.11 -17.71 14.44
CA MET A 353 -2.25 -16.85 14.15
C MET A 353 -2.89 -16.33 15.44
N ARG A 354 -3.30 -15.06 15.45
CA ARG A 354 -3.95 -14.39 16.59
C ARG A 354 -5.06 -13.46 16.13
N ILE A 355 -5.88 -13.01 17.08
CA ILE A 355 -6.70 -11.82 16.89
C ILE A 355 -5.75 -10.60 17.01
N VAL A 356 -5.37 -10.04 15.87
CA VAL A 356 -4.37 -8.95 15.76
C VAL A 356 -4.99 -7.56 15.86
N ASP A 357 -6.30 -7.44 15.58
CA ASP A 357 -7.04 -6.18 15.72
C ASP A 357 -8.54 -6.45 16.00
N ARG A 358 -9.25 -5.45 16.55
CA ARG A 358 -10.68 -5.51 16.89
C ARG A 358 -11.41 -4.30 16.32
N LEU A 359 -12.32 -4.53 15.39
CA LEU A 359 -13.10 -3.51 14.72
C LEU A 359 -14.53 -3.45 15.27
N ARG A 360 -15.04 -2.23 15.48
CA ARG A 360 -16.47 -2.02 15.74
C ARG A 360 -17.18 -1.73 14.42
N PRO A 361 -18.42 -2.21 14.22
CA PRO A 361 -19.19 -1.89 13.02
C PRO A 361 -19.31 -0.38 12.80
N LEU A 362 -19.05 0.07 11.59
CA LEU A 362 -19.32 1.44 11.15
C LEU A 362 -20.83 1.70 11.14
N SER A 363 -21.64 0.74 10.69
CA SER A 363 -23.10 0.85 10.72
C SER A 363 -23.81 -0.50 10.89
N VAL A 364 -25.02 -0.48 11.48
CA VAL A 364 -25.98 -1.59 11.51
C VAL A 364 -27.31 -1.01 11.02
N LYS A 365 -27.87 -1.56 9.95
CA LYS A 365 -29.11 -1.09 9.33
C LYS A 365 -30.09 -2.24 9.16
N GLU A 366 -31.30 -2.08 9.66
CA GLU A 366 -32.38 -3.04 9.40
C GLU A 366 -32.85 -2.89 7.95
N LYS A 367 -32.69 -3.95 7.15
CA LYS A 367 -33.09 -3.97 5.74
C LYS A 367 -34.57 -4.32 5.60
N GLN A 368 -35.01 -5.29 6.40
CA GLN A 368 -36.39 -5.75 6.56
C GLN A 368 -36.53 -6.32 7.97
N SER A 369 -37.76 -6.53 8.44
CA SER A 369 -38.02 -6.95 9.82
C SER A 369 -37.15 -8.13 10.24
N GLY A 370 -36.27 -7.91 11.23
CA GLY A 370 -35.39 -8.92 11.81
C GLY A 370 -34.18 -9.33 10.95
N VAL A 371 -33.88 -8.60 9.87
CA VAL A 371 -32.70 -8.81 9.01
C VAL A 371 -31.88 -7.52 8.92
N TYR A 372 -30.63 -7.59 9.35
CA TYR A 372 -29.73 -6.45 9.47
C TYR A 372 -28.53 -6.57 8.55
N ILE A 373 -28.14 -5.46 7.93
CA ILE A 373 -26.87 -5.32 7.21
C ILE A 373 -25.90 -4.54 8.09
N VAL A 374 -24.76 -5.15 8.36
CA VAL A 374 -23.65 -4.62 9.14
C VAL A 374 -22.55 -4.20 8.16
N ASP A 375 -22.05 -2.97 8.28
CA ASP A 375 -20.84 -2.50 7.56
C ASP A 375 -19.71 -2.34 8.58
N MET A 376 -18.63 -3.11 8.44
CA MET A 376 -17.44 -2.99 9.29
C MET A 376 -16.57 -1.77 8.94
N GLY A 377 -16.85 -1.09 7.83
CA GLY A 377 -16.06 0.04 7.31
C GLY A 377 -14.74 -0.38 6.64
N GLN A 378 -14.37 -1.65 6.75
CA GLN A 378 -13.13 -2.24 6.25
C GLN A 378 -13.40 -3.68 5.82
N ASN A 379 -12.94 -4.07 4.62
CA ASN A 379 -12.84 -5.47 4.22
C ASN A 379 -11.72 -6.13 5.04
N MET A 380 -12.12 -6.82 6.11
CA MET A 380 -11.26 -7.47 7.08
C MET A 380 -11.28 -9.00 6.90
N VAL A 381 -10.33 -9.70 7.52
CA VAL A 381 -10.31 -11.17 7.53
C VAL A 381 -10.32 -11.66 8.96
N GLY A 382 -11.25 -12.54 9.30
CA GLY A 382 -11.44 -13.06 10.64
C GLY A 382 -12.90 -13.46 10.85
N TRP A 383 -13.50 -13.07 11.98
CA TRP A 383 -14.90 -13.39 12.28
C TRP A 383 -15.60 -12.28 13.07
N LEU A 384 -16.92 -12.43 13.27
CA LEU A 384 -17.68 -11.61 14.22
C LEU A 384 -17.82 -12.35 15.55
N GLN A 385 -17.55 -11.64 16.65
CA GLN A 385 -18.08 -11.97 17.96
C GLN A 385 -19.49 -11.40 18.09
N LEU A 386 -20.41 -12.21 18.60
CA LEU A 386 -21.80 -11.90 18.89
C LEU A 386 -22.01 -11.82 20.41
N LYS A 387 -22.73 -10.81 20.87
CA LYS A 387 -23.41 -10.78 22.17
C LYS A 387 -24.90 -10.87 21.93
N VAL A 388 -25.60 -11.75 22.63
CA VAL A 388 -27.01 -12.00 22.36
C VAL A 388 -27.74 -12.50 23.61
N LYS A 389 -29.01 -12.11 23.76
CA LYS A 389 -29.91 -12.63 24.80
C LYS A 389 -31.22 -13.05 24.18
N GLY A 390 -31.57 -14.33 24.24
CA GLY A 390 -32.74 -14.87 23.56
C GLY A 390 -33.25 -16.19 24.14
N LYS A 391 -34.12 -16.86 23.39
CA LYS A 391 -34.72 -18.14 23.81
C LYS A 391 -33.80 -19.31 23.49
N LYS A 392 -33.83 -20.33 24.33
CA LYS A 392 -33.19 -21.62 24.08
C LYS A 392 -33.61 -22.18 22.71
N GLY A 393 -32.65 -22.61 21.90
CA GLY A 393 -32.88 -23.15 20.55
C GLY A 393 -33.09 -22.10 19.46
N GLN A 394 -33.18 -20.81 19.80
CA GLN A 394 -33.22 -19.74 18.80
C GLN A 394 -31.88 -19.68 18.06
N GLN A 395 -31.92 -19.44 16.74
CA GLN A 395 -30.73 -19.35 15.92
C GLN A 395 -30.48 -17.91 15.46
N VAL A 396 -29.22 -17.48 15.58
CA VAL A 396 -28.70 -16.29 14.91
C VAL A 396 -27.81 -16.74 13.76
N VAL A 397 -28.13 -16.28 12.55
CA VAL A 397 -27.40 -16.61 11.32
C VAL A 397 -26.65 -15.38 10.84
N MET A 398 -25.35 -15.52 10.59
CA MET A 398 -24.47 -14.47 10.09
C MET A 398 -23.88 -14.88 8.75
N ARG A 399 -24.23 -14.17 7.67
CA ARG A 399 -23.68 -14.37 6.33
C ARG A 399 -22.74 -13.24 5.99
N PHE A 400 -21.65 -13.51 5.27
CA PHE A 400 -20.61 -12.52 5.04
C PHE A 400 -20.39 -12.22 3.55
N ALA A 401 -20.01 -10.98 3.22
CA ALA A 401 -19.62 -10.57 1.87
C ALA A 401 -18.62 -9.41 1.87
N GLU A 402 -17.88 -9.28 0.77
CA GLU A 402 -16.94 -8.17 0.56
C GLU A 402 -17.66 -6.88 0.15
N THR A 403 -18.76 -6.99 -0.60
CA THR A 403 -19.52 -5.86 -1.16
C THR A 403 -21.03 -6.07 -1.09
N LEU A 404 -21.76 -5.00 -1.40
CA LEU A 404 -23.21 -4.98 -1.48
C LEU A 404 -23.68 -4.81 -2.93
N LYS A 405 -24.88 -5.31 -3.22
CA LYS A 405 -25.66 -4.97 -4.42
C LYS A 405 -26.23 -3.56 -4.29
N ALA A 406 -26.74 -3.01 -5.39
CA ALA A 406 -27.36 -1.68 -5.43
C ALA A 406 -28.57 -1.54 -4.49
N ASP A 407 -29.28 -2.63 -4.18
CA ASP A 407 -30.41 -2.66 -3.24
C ASP A 407 -29.97 -2.78 -1.75
N GLY A 408 -28.66 -2.78 -1.48
CA GLY A 408 -28.08 -2.93 -0.15
C GLY A 408 -28.01 -4.37 0.37
N SER A 409 -28.41 -5.38 -0.41
CA SER A 409 -28.21 -6.79 -0.04
C SER A 409 -26.76 -7.25 -0.27
N LEU A 410 -26.35 -8.36 0.37
CA LEU A 410 -25.01 -8.92 0.16
C LEU A 410 -24.78 -9.34 -1.30
N TYR A 411 -23.63 -8.97 -1.86
CA TYR A 411 -23.14 -9.53 -3.11
C TYR A 411 -22.30 -10.77 -2.81
N THR A 412 -22.80 -11.96 -3.18
CA THR A 412 -22.19 -13.26 -2.83
C THR A 412 -21.78 -14.09 -4.05
N ASP A 413 -22.04 -13.60 -5.26
CA ASP A 413 -21.78 -14.34 -6.51
C ASP A 413 -20.27 -14.63 -6.67
N ASN A 414 -19.40 -13.73 -6.22
CA ASN A 414 -17.94 -13.89 -6.27
C ASN A 414 -17.38 -14.88 -5.23
N LEU A 415 -18.18 -15.29 -4.23
CA LEU A 415 -17.83 -16.35 -3.28
C LEU A 415 -17.93 -17.75 -3.93
N ARG A 416 -18.54 -17.82 -5.12
CA ARG A 416 -18.81 -19.03 -5.90
C ARG A 416 -19.73 -19.99 -5.12
N ASP A 417 -19.22 -21.12 -4.64
CA ASP A 417 -20.01 -22.07 -3.85
C ASP A 417 -19.61 -22.16 -2.37
N ALA A 418 -18.74 -21.26 -1.88
CA ALA A 418 -18.49 -21.08 -0.45
C ALA A 418 -19.73 -20.48 0.21
N LYS A 419 -20.24 -21.09 1.28
CA LYS A 419 -21.41 -20.56 1.99
C LYS A 419 -21.08 -19.32 2.82
N VAL A 420 -19.88 -19.27 3.42
CA VAL A 420 -19.39 -18.18 4.27
C VAL A 420 -20.48 -17.73 5.26
N THR A 421 -20.94 -18.68 6.08
CA THR A 421 -22.09 -18.49 6.98
C THR A 421 -21.84 -19.14 8.35
N ASP A 422 -21.98 -18.35 9.40
CA ASP A 422 -21.93 -18.82 10.78
C ASP A 422 -23.33 -18.91 11.39
N ILE A 423 -23.58 -19.94 12.20
CA ILE A 423 -24.87 -20.18 12.85
C ILE A 423 -24.65 -20.42 14.34
N TYR A 424 -25.26 -19.59 15.19
CA TYR A 424 -25.25 -19.76 16.64
C TYR A 424 -26.64 -20.14 17.15
N THR A 425 -26.76 -21.29 17.82
CA THR A 425 -28.00 -21.72 18.48
C THR A 425 -27.89 -21.47 19.98
N LEU A 426 -28.78 -20.63 20.51
CA LEU A 426 -28.74 -20.14 21.89
C LEU A 426 -29.10 -21.24 22.90
N LYS A 427 -28.53 -21.15 24.11
CA LYS A 427 -28.92 -21.98 25.26
C LYS A 427 -29.98 -21.33 26.17
N GLY A 428 -30.19 -20.02 26.04
CA GLY A 428 -31.22 -19.26 26.73
C GLY A 428 -30.90 -18.90 28.18
N GLU A 429 -29.63 -18.84 28.56
CA GLU A 429 -29.16 -18.67 29.95
C GLU A 429 -28.59 -17.26 30.20
N GLY A 430 -29.36 -16.22 29.85
CA GLY A 430 -28.95 -14.82 30.02
C GLY A 430 -28.30 -14.22 28.76
N GLU A 431 -27.34 -13.33 28.94
CA GLU A 431 -26.54 -12.81 27.84
C GLU A 431 -25.42 -13.80 27.51
N GLU A 432 -25.38 -14.23 26.26
CA GLU A 432 -24.42 -15.17 25.69
C GLU A 432 -23.42 -14.39 24.84
N THR A 433 -22.13 -14.75 24.93
CA THR A 433 -21.07 -14.21 24.05
C THR A 433 -20.46 -15.36 23.27
N TRP A 434 -20.41 -15.23 21.95
CA TRP A 434 -19.91 -16.28 21.07
C TRP A 434 -19.08 -15.71 19.92
N SER A 435 -18.03 -16.44 19.54
CA SER A 435 -17.30 -16.28 18.29
C SER A 435 -16.89 -17.67 17.81
N PRO A 436 -16.73 -17.90 16.49
CA PRO A 436 -16.26 -19.18 16.00
C PRO A 436 -14.82 -19.47 16.45
N ALA A 437 -14.41 -20.73 16.39
CA ALA A 437 -13.07 -21.18 16.84
C ALA A 437 -12.17 -21.67 15.69
N PHE A 438 -12.77 -22.25 14.63
CA PHE A 438 -12.03 -23.04 13.64
C PHE A 438 -12.27 -22.61 12.18
N VAL A 439 -12.78 -21.39 11.95
CA VAL A 439 -12.99 -20.82 10.61
C VAL A 439 -12.48 -19.38 10.54
N TYR A 440 -12.51 -18.78 9.36
CA TYR A 440 -12.37 -17.34 9.14
C TYR A 440 -13.07 -16.96 7.84
N HIS A 441 -13.41 -15.69 7.69
CA HIS A 441 -14.09 -15.12 6.54
C HIS A 441 -13.37 -13.85 6.09
N GLY A 442 -13.31 -13.59 4.78
CA GLY A 442 -12.95 -12.27 4.24
C GLY A 442 -14.21 -11.47 3.94
N PHE A 443 -14.42 -10.35 4.64
CA PHE A 443 -15.65 -9.58 4.53
C PHE A 443 -15.51 -8.13 4.99
N ARG A 444 -16.34 -7.26 4.41
CA ARG A 444 -16.66 -5.94 4.96
C ARG A 444 -18.06 -5.90 5.52
N TYR A 445 -18.97 -6.64 4.90
CA TYR A 445 -20.39 -6.63 5.21
C TYR A 445 -20.83 -7.97 5.79
N ALA A 446 -21.76 -7.92 6.75
CA ALA A 446 -22.45 -9.09 7.25
C ALA A 446 -23.97 -8.88 7.23
N GLU A 447 -24.72 -9.93 6.87
CA GLU A 447 -26.17 -10.00 7.04
C GLU A 447 -26.45 -10.85 8.28
N ILE A 448 -27.17 -10.27 9.25
CA ILE A 448 -27.54 -10.94 10.50
C ILE A 448 -29.05 -11.10 10.55
N SER A 449 -29.51 -12.33 10.77
CA SER A 449 -30.93 -12.67 10.89
C SER A 449 -31.18 -13.59 12.08
N GLY A 450 -32.42 -13.60 12.57
CA GLY A 450 -32.81 -14.39 13.74
C GLY A 450 -32.36 -13.82 15.08
N TYR A 451 -31.75 -12.62 15.09
CA TYR A 451 -31.36 -11.91 16.30
C TYR A 451 -32.59 -11.54 17.15
N PRO A 452 -32.61 -11.86 18.47
CA PRO A 452 -33.72 -11.51 19.35
C PRO A 452 -33.78 -10.00 19.60
N GLY A 453 -34.83 -9.35 19.09
CA GLY A 453 -35.06 -7.92 19.28
C GLY A 453 -34.29 -7.07 18.27
N LYS A 454 -33.78 -5.93 18.74
CA LYS A 454 -33.05 -4.97 17.90
C LYS A 454 -31.56 -5.19 18.02
N LEU A 455 -30.89 -5.41 16.89
CA LEU A 455 -29.44 -5.54 16.83
C LEU A 455 -28.78 -4.15 16.90
N GLU A 456 -27.89 -3.96 17.87
CA GLU A 456 -27.11 -2.74 18.04
C GLU A 456 -25.62 -2.97 17.71
N LYS A 457 -24.89 -1.89 17.42
CA LYS A 457 -23.44 -1.98 17.12
C LYS A 457 -22.63 -2.60 18.27
N SER A 458 -23.07 -2.40 19.52
CA SER A 458 -22.44 -2.92 20.74
C SER A 458 -22.50 -4.44 20.87
N ASP A 459 -23.39 -5.07 20.11
CA ASP A 459 -23.65 -6.51 20.15
C ASP A 459 -22.64 -7.28 19.29
N LEU A 460 -21.79 -6.57 18.54
CA LEU A 460 -20.87 -7.14 17.57
C LEU A 460 -19.45 -6.57 17.72
N GLU A 461 -18.47 -7.44 17.49
CA GLU A 461 -17.08 -7.05 17.34
C GLU A 461 -16.44 -7.87 16.21
N GLY A 462 -15.85 -7.20 15.22
CA GLY A 462 -15.02 -7.86 14.20
C GLY A 462 -13.64 -8.17 14.77
N GLN A 463 -13.26 -9.44 14.79
CA GLN A 463 -11.97 -9.89 15.27
C GLN A 463 -11.09 -10.24 14.08
N VAL A 464 -10.08 -9.40 13.81
CA VAL A 464 -9.16 -9.54 12.67
C VAL A 464 -8.12 -10.61 12.98
N ILE A 465 -7.94 -11.58 12.08
CA ILE A 465 -7.05 -12.73 12.28
C ILE A 465 -6.00 -12.80 11.18
N SER A 466 -4.75 -12.88 11.61
CA SER A 466 -3.57 -13.06 10.77
C SER A 466 -2.50 -13.79 11.59
N ASP A 467 -1.46 -14.29 10.92
CA ASP A 467 -0.16 -14.50 11.57
C ASP A 467 0.26 -13.21 12.29
N ASP A 468 0.74 -13.37 13.53
CA ASP A 468 1.13 -12.29 14.46
C ASP A 468 2.47 -11.63 14.06
N LEU A 469 2.59 -11.26 12.79
CA LEU A 469 3.79 -10.64 12.22
C LEU A 469 3.92 -9.20 12.75
N ALA A 470 5.13 -8.82 13.13
CA ALA A 470 5.41 -7.44 13.54
C ALA A 470 5.21 -6.48 12.36
N HIS A 471 4.55 -5.34 12.59
CA HIS A 471 4.44 -4.27 11.61
C HIS A 471 5.76 -3.48 11.57
N THR A 472 6.49 -3.58 10.46
CA THR A 472 7.87 -3.11 10.34
C THR A 472 7.99 -1.75 9.66
N GLY A 473 6.99 -1.27 8.92
CA GLY A 473 7.11 -0.02 8.19
C GLY A 473 5.91 0.90 8.25
N THR A 474 6.18 2.20 8.13
CA THR A 474 5.15 3.23 7.97
C THR A 474 5.46 4.05 6.72
N PHE A 475 4.41 4.58 6.09
CA PHE A 475 4.54 5.37 4.88
C PHE A 475 3.40 6.39 4.78
N GLU A 476 3.76 7.64 4.51
CA GLU A 476 2.82 8.74 4.31
C GLU A 476 3.38 9.73 3.28
N THR A 477 2.52 10.27 2.43
CA THR A 477 2.86 11.28 1.42
C THR A 477 1.88 12.44 1.43
N SER A 478 2.20 13.52 0.71
CA SER A 478 1.26 14.60 0.44
C SER A 478 0.10 14.21 -0.50
N ASP A 479 0.14 13.04 -1.15
CA ASP A 479 -0.95 12.55 -2.00
C ASP A 479 -1.87 11.57 -1.22
N PRO A 480 -3.11 11.97 -0.89
CA PRO A 480 -4.01 11.14 -0.10
C PRO A 480 -4.44 9.86 -0.84
N THR A 481 -4.36 9.83 -2.18
CA THR A 481 -4.65 8.62 -2.97
C THR A 481 -3.58 7.56 -2.72
N ILE A 482 -2.31 7.93 -2.76
CA ILE A 482 -1.21 7.00 -2.44
C ILE A 482 -1.33 6.48 -1.00
N ASN A 483 -1.64 7.36 -0.04
CA ASN A 483 -1.82 6.96 1.36
C ASN A 483 -2.97 5.94 1.52
N SER A 484 -4.06 6.13 0.76
CA SER A 484 -5.19 5.19 0.74
C SER A 484 -4.81 3.85 0.10
N ILE A 485 -4.03 3.86 -0.98
CA ILE A 485 -3.53 2.65 -1.63
C ILE A 485 -2.60 1.88 -0.69
N TYR A 486 -1.69 2.56 0.01
CA TYR A 486 -0.81 1.96 1.01
C TYR A 486 -1.62 1.29 2.13
N LYS A 487 -2.66 1.96 2.64
CA LYS A 487 -3.59 1.38 3.63
C LYS A 487 -4.32 0.15 3.08
N ASN A 488 -4.77 0.19 1.84
CA ASN A 488 -5.43 -0.96 1.19
C ASN A 488 -4.47 -2.15 1.02
N ALA A 489 -3.20 -1.88 0.69
CA ALA A 489 -2.16 -2.90 0.62
C ALA A 489 -1.95 -3.54 1.99
N TYR A 490 -1.83 -2.75 3.06
CA TYR A 490 -1.72 -3.24 4.44
C TYR A 490 -2.84 -4.22 4.80
N TRP A 491 -4.10 -3.83 4.60
CA TRP A 491 -5.24 -4.68 4.92
C TRP A 491 -5.34 -5.92 4.03
N GLY A 492 -4.99 -5.79 2.75
CA GLY A 492 -4.99 -6.91 1.82
C GLY A 492 -3.94 -7.96 2.18
N ILE A 493 -2.73 -7.52 2.52
CA ILE A 493 -1.62 -8.40 2.92
C ILE A 493 -1.93 -9.07 4.25
N LEU A 494 -2.32 -8.29 5.28
CA LEU A 494 -2.71 -8.80 6.60
C LEU A 494 -3.82 -9.86 6.48
N GLY A 495 -4.81 -9.63 5.62
CA GLY A 495 -5.92 -10.55 5.43
C GLY A 495 -5.50 -11.92 4.87
N ASN A 496 -4.43 -11.97 4.08
CA ASN A 496 -4.04 -13.13 3.30
C ASN A 496 -2.91 -13.96 3.92
N TYR A 497 -2.48 -13.69 5.16
CA TYR A 497 -1.57 -14.57 5.91
C TYR A 497 -2.33 -15.51 6.85
N LYS A 498 -2.15 -16.83 6.66
CA LYS A 498 -2.76 -17.90 7.49
C LYS A 498 -1.80 -19.08 7.72
N GLY A 499 -0.58 -18.80 8.20
CA GLY A 499 0.55 -19.73 8.28
C GLY A 499 1.12 -20.14 6.91
N MET A 500 0.58 -19.53 5.86
CA MET A 500 0.99 -19.54 4.46
C MET A 500 0.36 -18.31 3.79
N PRO A 501 0.97 -17.74 2.74
CA PRO A 501 0.36 -16.65 1.99
C PRO A 501 -0.76 -17.19 1.10
N LEU A 502 -1.95 -16.60 1.14
CA LEU A 502 -3.10 -16.96 0.30
C LEU A 502 -3.25 -15.99 -0.87
N ASP A 503 -3.94 -16.43 -1.93
CA ASP A 503 -4.44 -15.58 -3.02
C ASP A 503 -5.52 -14.62 -2.53
N CYS A 504 -6.55 -15.19 -1.89
CA CYS A 504 -7.70 -14.48 -1.39
C CYS A 504 -8.28 -15.18 -0.13
N PRO A 505 -9.00 -14.46 0.76
CA PRO A 505 -9.42 -15.02 2.05
C PRO A 505 -10.91 -15.42 2.16
N GLN A 506 -11.72 -15.20 1.12
CA GLN A 506 -13.19 -15.24 1.19
C GLN A 506 -13.84 -16.41 0.44
N ARG A 507 -13.45 -16.68 -0.82
CA ARG A 507 -14.13 -17.67 -1.68
C ARG A 507 -13.66 -19.09 -1.40
N ASN A 508 -14.20 -20.07 -2.13
CA ASN A 508 -13.78 -21.48 -2.12
C ASN A 508 -12.40 -21.72 -2.82
N GLU A 509 -11.39 -20.92 -2.47
CA GLU A 509 -10.02 -21.00 -2.98
C GLU A 509 -9.04 -20.99 -1.82
N ARG A 510 -8.58 -19.81 -1.38
CA ARG A 510 -7.73 -19.64 -0.21
C ARG A 510 -6.53 -20.57 -0.33
N MET A 511 -5.86 -20.47 -1.47
CA MET A 511 -4.76 -21.33 -1.87
C MET A 511 -3.47 -20.52 -1.92
N PRO A 512 -2.35 -21.12 -1.51
CA PRO A 512 -1.05 -20.47 -1.57
C PRO A 512 -0.46 -20.51 -2.98
N TRP A 513 -1.08 -19.74 -3.89
CA TRP A 513 -0.63 -19.58 -5.27
C TRP A 513 0.75 -18.92 -5.33
N LEU A 514 1.68 -19.55 -6.03
CA LEU A 514 3.08 -19.12 -6.02
C LEU A 514 3.29 -17.80 -6.78
N GLY A 515 2.62 -17.59 -7.92
CA GLY A 515 2.80 -16.41 -8.76
C GLY A 515 2.41 -15.09 -8.07
N ASP A 516 1.48 -15.15 -7.12
CA ASP A 516 0.92 -14.01 -6.40
C ASP A 516 1.95 -13.31 -5.50
N ARG A 517 3.02 -14.01 -5.10
CA ARG A 517 3.99 -13.58 -4.08
C ARG A 517 5.44 -13.57 -4.59
N ALA A 518 5.64 -13.33 -5.88
CA ALA A 518 6.97 -13.16 -6.47
C ALA A 518 7.66 -11.86 -5.97
N THR A 519 7.74 -10.80 -6.77
CA THR A 519 8.22 -9.48 -6.28
C THR A 519 7.34 -8.91 -5.17
N GLY A 520 6.06 -9.31 -5.11
CA GLY A 520 5.13 -8.90 -4.05
C GLY A 520 5.63 -9.25 -2.64
N ALA A 521 6.29 -10.41 -2.45
CA ALA A 521 6.87 -10.77 -1.15
C ALA A 521 7.97 -9.80 -0.70
N TYR A 522 8.71 -9.22 -1.65
CA TYR A 522 9.66 -8.15 -1.35
C TYR A 522 8.92 -6.86 -0.95
N GLY A 523 7.87 -6.46 -1.67
CA GLY A 523 7.05 -5.32 -1.27
C GLY A 523 6.45 -5.48 0.14
N GLU A 524 6.02 -6.69 0.48
CA GLU A 524 5.41 -7.03 1.77
C GLU A 524 6.39 -6.97 2.95
N SER A 525 7.69 -7.21 2.73
CA SER A 525 8.68 -7.19 3.81
C SER A 525 8.85 -5.79 4.42
N PHE A 526 8.49 -4.75 3.67
CA PHE A 526 8.47 -3.38 4.19
C PHE A 526 7.32 -3.12 5.16
N LEU A 527 6.22 -3.89 5.07
CA LEU A 527 5.06 -3.71 5.95
C LEU A 527 5.13 -4.67 7.14
N PHE A 528 5.56 -5.91 6.94
CA PHE A 528 5.55 -6.94 7.97
C PHE A 528 6.89 -7.67 8.06
N ASP A 529 7.30 -8.08 9.28
CA ASP A 529 8.38 -9.06 9.46
C ASP A 529 7.91 -10.44 8.98
N ASN A 530 8.05 -10.69 7.68
CA ASN A 530 7.59 -11.90 7.02
C ASN A 530 8.70 -12.97 6.87
N ALA A 531 9.88 -12.74 7.47
CA ALA A 531 11.06 -13.59 7.27
C ALA A 531 10.79 -15.06 7.62
N LYS A 532 10.22 -15.31 8.81
CA LYS A 532 9.98 -16.66 9.33
C LYS A 532 8.87 -17.38 8.60
N LEU A 533 7.80 -16.66 8.25
CA LEU A 533 6.71 -17.19 7.43
C LEU A 533 7.22 -17.64 6.06
N TYR A 534 8.01 -16.79 5.38
CA TYR A 534 8.53 -17.12 4.06
C TYR A 534 9.63 -18.18 4.07
N ALA A 535 10.50 -18.20 5.09
CA ALA A 535 11.44 -19.31 5.28
C ALA A 535 10.71 -20.65 5.46
N LYS A 536 9.63 -20.68 6.25
CA LYS A 536 8.75 -21.85 6.36
C LYS A 536 8.05 -22.17 5.05
N TRP A 537 7.64 -21.18 4.27
CA TRP A 537 6.97 -21.42 2.99
C TRP A 537 7.91 -22.03 1.94
N LEU A 538 9.21 -21.71 1.97
CA LEU A 538 10.19 -22.39 1.13
C LEU A 538 10.31 -23.89 1.44
N ASP A 539 10.16 -24.28 2.71
CA ASP A 539 10.04 -25.69 3.10
C ASP A 539 8.78 -26.32 2.46
N ASP A 540 7.65 -25.63 2.45
CA ASP A 540 6.41 -26.12 1.83
C ASP A 540 6.55 -26.31 0.32
N ILE A 541 7.26 -25.39 -0.36
CA ILE A 541 7.54 -25.45 -1.80
C ILE A 541 8.43 -26.66 -2.11
N GLU A 542 9.55 -26.82 -1.39
CA GLU A 542 10.45 -27.97 -1.56
C GLU A 542 9.71 -29.30 -1.33
N GLN A 543 8.91 -29.38 -0.28
CA GLN A 543 8.17 -30.59 0.08
C GLN A 543 7.08 -30.96 -0.94
N SER A 544 6.59 -29.95 -1.67
CA SER A 544 5.65 -30.12 -2.78
C SER A 544 6.36 -30.48 -4.09
N GLN A 545 7.69 -30.46 -4.16
CA GLN A 545 8.42 -30.89 -5.35
C GLN A 545 8.31 -32.41 -5.56
N THR A 546 8.05 -32.80 -6.81
CA THR A 546 8.07 -34.21 -7.24
C THR A 546 9.50 -34.76 -7.31
N LYS A 547 9.65 -36.08 -7.34
CA LYS A 547 10.98 -36.72 -7.47
C LYS A 547 11.69 -36.33 -8.77
N GLU A 548 10.94 -36.06 -9.83
CA GLU A 548 11.43 -35.65 -11.13
C GLU A 548 11.89 -34.18 -11.15
N GLY A 549 11.47 -33.38 -10.17
CA GLY A 549 11.82 -31.97 -10.03
C GLY A 549 10.71 -30.97 -10.34
N ALA A 550 9.53 -31.42 -10.79
CA ALA A 550 8.38 -30.55 -11.02
C ALA A 550 7.86 -29.95 -9.69
N ILE A 551 7.51 -28.66 -9.72
CA ILE A 551 6.93 -27.90 -8.59
C ILE A 551 5.51 -27.47 -9.00
N PRO A 552 4.51 -27.53 -8.10
CA PRO A 552 3.14 -27.14 -8.42
C PRO A 552 2.95 -25.62 -8.45
N ASP A 553 1.82 -25.16 -8.98
CA ASP A 553 1.46 -23.74 -8.98
C ASP A 553 0.97 -23.24 -7.60
N VAL A 554 0.66 -24.16 -6.68
CA VAL A 554 0.19 -23.92 -5.31
C VAL A 554 0.98 -24.79 -4.33
N ALA A 555 1.59 -24.20 -3.30
CA ALA A 555 2.35 -24.93 -2.27
C ALA A 555 2.04 -24.42 -0.85
N PRO A 556 1.68 -25.26 0.14
CA PRO A 556 1.48 -26.72 0.06
C PRO A 556 0.48 -27.16 -1.02
N ALA A 557 0.74 -28.32 -1.63
CA ALA A 557 -0.03 -28.89 -2.74
C ALA A 557 -1.41 -29.45 -2.32
N TYR A 558 -2.25 -28.62 -1.70
CA TYR A 558 -3.66 -28.94 -1.42
C TYR A 558 -4.45 -29.16 -2.70
N TRP A 559 -4.11 -28.41 -3.76
CA TRP A 559 -4.55 -28.65 -5.12
C TRP A 559 -3.42 -29.26 -5.94
N ASN A 560 -3.71 -30.38 -6.60
CA ASN A 560 -2.78 -31.09 -7.46
C ASN A 560 -2.63 -30.40 -8.83
N TYR A 561 -2.03 -29.21 -8.84
CA TYR A 561 -1.79 -28.40 -10.03
C TYR A 561 -0.30 -28.31 -10.35
N TYR A 562 0.16 -29.21 -11.22
CA TYR A 562 1.51 -29.20 -11.78
C TYR A 562 1.41 -28.88 -13.27
N SER A 563 1.36 -27.59 -13.58
CA SER A 563 1.22 -27.14 -14.97
C SER A 563 2.56 -26.84 -15.65
N ASP A 564 3.66 -26.94 -14.90
CA ASP A 564 5.04 -26.67 -15.30
C ASP A 564 5.29 -25.23 -15.78
N ASN A 565 4.67 -24.23 -15.15
CA ASN A 565 5.01 -22.83 -15.43
C ASN A 565 6.42 -22.47 -15.02
N MET A 566 7.00 -21.47 -15.69
CA MET A 566 8.25 -20.87 -15.26
C MET A 566 8.01 -19.82 -14.16
N THR A 567 6.99 -18.96 -14.32
CA THR A 567 6.79 -17.80 -13.45
C THR A 567 6.21 -18.12 -12.06
N TRP A 568 5.25 -19.05 -11.94
CA TRP A 568 4.66 -19.42 -10.64
C TRP A 568 5.67 -20.15 -9.74
N PRO A 569 6.18 -21.36 -10.08
CA PRO A 569 7.22 -22.02 -9.31
C PRO A 569 8.51 -21.22 -9.09
N GLY A 570 8.84 -20.33 -10.02
CA GLY A 570 10.04 -19.49 -9.93
C GLY A 570 10.05 -18.50 -8.76
N THR A 571 8.88 -18.22 -8.16
CA THR A 571 8.77 -17.51 -6.86
C THR A 571 9.66 -18.13 -5.79
N TYR A 572 9.92 -19.44 -5.86
CA TYR A 572 10.81 -20.15 -4.94
C TYR A 572 12.20 -19.49 -4.83
N LEU A 573 12.82 -19.19 -5.98
CA LEU A 573 14.14 -18.56 -6.00
C LEU A 573 14.04 -17.09 -5.59
N MET A 574 12.99 -16.38 -6.02
CA MET A 574 12.82 -14.96 -5.73
C MET A 574 12.69 -14.69 -4.22
N ILE A 575 11.93 -15.52 -3.51
CA ILE A 575 11.79 -15.39 -2.04
C ILE A 575 13.09 -15.75 -1.33
N ALA A 576 13.79 -16.81 -1.75
CA ALA A 576 15.10 -17.14 -1.19
C ALA A 576 16.07 -15.95 -1.32
N ASN A 577 16.03 -15.27 -2.46
CA ASN A 577 16.81 -14.05 -2.69
C ASN A 577 16.40 -12.89 -1.78
N THR A 578 15.09 -12.63 -1.65
CA THR A 578 14.55 -11.57 -0.79
C THR A 578 14.91 -11.80 0.68
N LEU A 579 14.84 -13.04 1.18
CA LEU A 579 15.21 -13.37 2.55
C LEU A 579 16.67 -13.00 2.86
N TYR A 580 17.56 -13.21 1.89
CA TYR A 580 18.95 -12.78 2.01
C TYR A 580 19.11 -11.26 1.92
N ASP A 581 18.50 -10.61 0.93
CA ASP A 581 18.67 -9.17 0.70
C ASP A 581 18.07 -8.31 1.83
N GLN A 582 16.89 -8.68 2.33
CA GLN A 582 16.17 -7.94 3.37
C GLN A 582 16.62 -8.29 4.79
N TYR A 583 16.88 -9.57 5.07
CA TYR A 583 17.13 -10.04 6.43
C TYR A 583 18.56 -10.58 6.66
N GLY A 584 19.40 -10.62 5.63
CA GLY A 584 20.74 -11.17 5.71
C GLY A 584 20.78 -12.69 5.91
N ASP A 585 19.66 -13.40 5.70
CA ASP A 585 19.56 -14.83 5.97
C ASP A 585 19.97 -15.66 4.75
N LEU A 586 21.13 -16.32 4.86
CA LEU A 586 21.67 -17.21 3.81
C LEU A 586 21.13 -18.65 3.92
N GLN A 587 20.56 -19.04 5.07
CA GLN A 587 20.14 -20.42 5.32
C GLN A 587 19.08 -20.91 4.32
N PRO A 588 18.05 -20.14 3.95
CA PRO A 588 17.06 -20.57 2.97
C PRO A 588 17.72 -20.90 1.62
N ILE A 589 18.63 -20.06 1.13
CA ILE A 589 19.38 -20.33 -0.10
C ILE A 589 20.19 -21.62 0.03
N ALA A 590 20.96 -21.77 1.11
CA ALA A 590 21.83 -22.92 1.33
C ALA A 590 21.05 -24.24 1.40
N ARG A 591 19.94 -24.25 2.15
CA ARG A 591 19.10 -25.42 2.35
C ARG A 591 18.43 -25.89 1.06
N HIS A 592 17.92 -24.95 0.28
CA HIS A 592 17.06 -25.22 -0.86
C HIS A 592 17.81 -25.25 -2.21
N TYR A 593 19.11 -24.93 -2.24
CA TYR A 593 19.91 -24.84 -3.46
C TYR A 593 19.79 -26.05 -4.38
N ALA A 594 19.87 -27.26 -3.81
CA ALA A 594 19.78 -28.50 -4.57
C ALA A 594 18.39 -28.69 -5.22
N SER A 595 17.31 -28.41 -4.48
CA SER A 595 15.93 -28.49 -4.97
C SER A 595 15.65 -27.46 -6.08
N MET A 596 16.10 -26.22 -5.91
CA MET A 596 16.00 -25.16 -6.92
C MET A 596 16.76 -25.53 -8.20
N LYS A 597 17.98 -26.08 -8.06
CA LYS A 597 18.78 -26.58 -9.19
C LYS A 597 18.09 -27.74 -9.91
N GLN A 598 17.47 -28.65 -9.17
CA GLN A 598 16.72 -29.78 -9.72
C GLN A 598 15.50 -29.32 -10.53
N TRP A 599 14.74 -28.34 -10.03
CA TRP A 599 13.60 -27.79 -10.77
C TRP A 599 14.01 -27.13 -12.09
N LEU A 600 15.05 -26.29 -12.09
CA LEU A 600 15.55 -25.69 -13.34
C LEU A 600 16.09 -26.75 -14.30
N HIS A 601 16.69 -27.83 -13.80
CA HIS A 601 17.09 -28.96 -14.62
C HIS A 601 15.89 -29.68 -15.24
N TYR A 602 14.84 -29.93 -14.46
CA TYR A 602 13.58 -30.50 -14.94
C TYR A 602 12.97 -29.63 -16.06
N MET A 603 12.83 -28.33 -15.82
CA MET A 603 12.28 -27.37 -16.80
C MET A 603 13.11 -27.36 -18.09
N LYS A 604 14.44 -27.31 -17.97
CA LYS A 604 15.35 -27.37 -19.11
C LYS A 604 15.13 -28.63 -19.94
N THR A 605 15.14 -29.80 -19.30
CA THR A 605 15.09 -31.09 -19.99
C THR A 605 13.75 -31.32 -20.70
N LYS A 606 12.66 -30.75 -20.17
CA LYS A 606 11.32 -30.95 -20.72
C LYS A 606 10.90 -29.90 -21.75
N TYR A 607 11.36 -28.65 -21.59
CA TYR A 607 10.73 -27.50 -22.24
C TYR A 607 11.71 -26.51 -22.89
N LEU A 608 13.02 -26.74 -22.83
CA LEU A 608 13.98 -25.91 -23.55
C LEU A 608 14.20 -26.46 -24.97
N VAL A 609 13.75 -25.71 -25.97
CA VAL A 609 13.88 -26.06 -27.40
C VAL A 609 14.58 -24.90 -28.11
N ASP A 610 15.71 -25.18 -28.77
CA ASP A 610 16.50 -24.18 -29.52
C ASP A 610 16.86 -22.92 -28.70
N GLY A 611 17.10 -23.08 -27.40
CA GLY A 611 17.41 -21.97 -26.49
C GLY A 611 16.19 -21.16 -26.01
N ILE A 612 14.97 -21.57 -26.37
CA ILE A 612 13.70 -20.95 -25.96
C ILE A 612 13.00 -21.86 -24.95
N MET A 613 12.64 -21.30 -23.80
CA MET A 613 11.80 -22.00 -22.82
C MET A 613 10.34 -21.88 -23.27
N THR A 614 9.70 -22.99 -23.59
CA THR A 614 8.41 -22.98 -24.29
C THR A 614 7.19 -23.00 -23.36
N LYS A 615 7.39 -22.88 -22.04
CA LYS A 615 6.34 -23.21 -21.06
C LYS A 615 6.11 -22.09 -20.03
N ASP A 616 5.06 -21.32 -20.30
CA ASP A 616 4.30 -20.52 -19.35
C ASP A 616 2.87 -20.37 -19.90
N LYS A 617 1.86 -20.65 -19.08
CA LYS A 617 0.45 -20.76 -19.49
C LYS A 617 -0.41 -19.63 -18.95
N TYR A 618 -0.13 -19.15 -17.75
CA TYR A 618 -0.93 -18.07 -17.16
C TYR A 618 -0.55 -16.73 -17.80
N GLY A 619 0.71 -16.57 -18.22
CA GLY A 619 1.21 -15.36 -18.85
C GLY A 619 1.11 -14.15 -17.92
N ASP A 620 0.96 -12.96 -18.51
CA ASP A 620 0.76 -11.73 -17.75
C ASP A 620 -0.69 -11.66 -17.23
N TRP A 621 -0.97 -12.40 -16.15
CA TRP A 621 -2.32 -12.65 -15.65
C TRP A 621 -3.05 -11.35 -15.26
N CYS A 622 -4.34 -11.23 -15.58
CA CYS A 622 -5.16 -10.04 -15.28
C CYS A 622 -4.64 -8.71 -15.86
N VAL A 623 -4.04 -8.72 -17.06
CA VAL A 623 -3.87 -7.49 -17.87
C VAL A 623 -5.21 -6.76 -17.98
N PRO A 624 -5.27 -5.43 -17.77
CA PRO A 624 -6.51 -4.68 -17.86
C PRO A 624 -7.22 -4.90 -19.20
N PRO A 625 -8.46 -5.43 -19.18
CA PRO A 625 -9.21 -5.66 -20.40
C PRO A 625 -9.69 -4.36 -21.05
N GLU A 626 -10.00 -4.44 -22.33
CA GLU A 626 -10.61 -3.36 -23.12
C GLU A 626 -12.03 -2.99 -22.66
N SER A 627 -12.69 -3.87 -21.91
CA SER A 627 -14.03 -3.68 -21.37
C SER A 627 -14.05 -4.05 -19.88
N LYS A 628 -14.67 -3.18 -19.07
CA LYS A 628 -14.80 -3.35 -17.62
C LYS A 628 -15.66 -4.53 -17.19
N GLN A 629 -16.39 -5.17 -18.10
CA GLN A 629 -17.21 -6.35 -17.83
C GLN A 629 -16.43 -7.66 -17.96
N LEU A 630 -15.26 -7.62 -18.61
CA LEU A 630 -14.43 -8.80 -18.85
C LEU A 630 -13.54 -9.13 -17.64
N ILE A 631 -13.26 -10.43 -17.46
CA ILE A 631 -12.21 -10.91 -16.54
C ILE A 631 -10.85 -10.84 -17.23
N HIS A 632 -10.79 -11.34 -18.47
CA HIS A 632 -9.58 -11.35 -19.30
C HIS A 632 -9.84 -10.59 -20.59
N THR A 633 -8.81 -9.89 -21.06
CA THR A 633 -8.82 -9.25 -22.37
C THR A 633 -9.08 -10.27 -23.48
N LYS A 634 -9.87 -9.89 -24.50
CA LYS A 634 -10.00 -10.65 -25.75
C LYS A 634 -9.14 -10.07 -26.87
N ASP A 635 -8.50 -8.93 -26.62
CA ASP A 635 -7.59 -8.27 -27.54
C ASP A 635 -6.21 -8.93 -27.49
N SER A 636 -5.90 -9.74 -28.50
CA SER A 636 -4.61 -10.41 -28.64
C SER A 636 -3.39 -9.45 -28.64
N SER A 637 -3.58 -8.17 -28.96
CA SER A 637 -2.51 -7.16 -28.90
C SER A 637 -2.10 -6.76 -27.48
N ARG A 638 -2.85 -7.22 -26.47
CA ARG A 638 -2.58 -7.02 -25.04
C ARG A 638 -1.96 -8.25 -24.38
N ILE A 639 -2.02 -9.41 -25.04
CA ILE A 639 -1.57 -10.69 -24.49
C ILE A 639 -0.10 -10.90 -24.85
N THR A 640 0.77 -10.92 -23.85
CA THR A 640 2.21 -11.16 -24.06
C THR A 640 2.46 -12.65 -24.29
N ASP A 641 3.34 -13.00 -25.23
CA ASP A 641 3.71 -14.40 -25.54
C ASP A 641 4.29 -15.11 -24.30
N GLY A 642 3.70 -16.26 -23.94
CA GLY A 642 4.16 -17.08 -22.83
C GLY A 642 5.57 -17.64 -23.00
N ALA A 643 6.03 -17.93 -24.22
CA ALA A 643 7.39 -18.38 -24.47
C ALA A 643 8.42 -17.25 -24.27
N LEU A 644 8.04 -16.00 -24.59
CA LEU A 644 8.83 -14.81 -24.29
C LEU A 644 8.98 -14.65 -22.77
N ILE A 645 7.86 -14.69 -22.04
CA ILE A 645 7.86 -14.59 -20.57
C ILE A 645 8.72 -15.70 -19.96
N ALA A 646 8.46 -16.97 -20.32
CA ALA A 646 9.18 -18.13 -19.81
C ALA A 646 10.69 -18.02 -20.04
N THR A 647 11.11 -17.61 -21.25
CA THR A 647 12.54 -17.55 -21.60
C THR A 647 13.25 -16.41 -20.89
N ALA A 648 12.60 -15.25 -20.75
CA ALA A 648 13.13 -14.13 -19.99
C ALA A 648 13.31 -14.49 -18.50
N TYR A 649 12.31 -15.13 -17.88
CA TYR A 649 12.40 -15.58 -16.49
C TYR A 649 13.41 -16.72 -16.31
N TYR A 650 13.52 -17.65 -17.26
CA TYR A 650 14.56 -18.69 -17.20
C TYR A 650 15.96 -18.06 -17.19
N TYR A 651 16.21 -17.06 -18.04
CA TYR A 651 17.45 -16.26 -17.99
C TYR A 651 17.66 -15.58 -16.63
N HIS A 652 16.62 -14.95 -16.08
CA HIS A 652 16.68 -14.31 -14.77
C HIS A 652 17.05 -15.30 -13.66
N TYR A 653 16.42 -16.48 -13.65
CA TYR A 653 16.67 -17.54 -12.67
C TYR A 653 18.05 -18.18 -12.80
N LEU A 654 18.59 -18.32 -14.00
CA LEU A 654 19.97 -18.76 -14.20
C LEU A 654 20.96 -17.77 -13.55
N ASN A 655 20.75 -16.46 -13.72
CA ASN A 655 21.59 -15.45 -13.09
C ASN A 655 21.46 -15.45 -11.57
N MET A 656 20.25 -15.65 -11.04
CA MET A 656 20.02 -15.80 -9.61
C MET A 656 20.69 -17.06 -9.04
N MET A 657 20.65 -18.19 -9.76
CA MET A 657 21.38 -19.39 -9.36
C MET A 657 22.89 -19.23 -9.43
N ALA A 658 23.41 -18.45 -10.40
CA ALA A 658 24.82 -18.07 -10.42
C ALA A 658 25.19 -17.21 -9.20
N ARG A 659 24.32 -16.28 -8.79
CA ARG A 659 24.48 -15.51 -7.55
C ARG A 659 24.50 -16.43 -6.34
N PHE A 660 23.53 -17.34 -6.21
CA PHE A 660 23.45 -18.29 -5.11
C PHE A 660 24.67 -19.22 -5.05
N ALA A 661 25.13 -19.72 -6.20
CA ALA A 661 26.37 -20.48 -6.32
C ALA A 661 27.57 -19.69 -5.78
N GLY A 662 27.66 -18.40 -6.09
CA GLY A 662 28.68 -17.50 -5.56
C GLY A 662 28.63 -17.37 -4.04
N LEU A 663 27.43 -17.16 -3.48
CA LEU A 663 27.21 -17.07 -2.03
C LEU A 663 27.54 -18.37 -1.29
N LEU A 664 27.35 -19.52 -1.93
CA LEU A 664 27.64 -20.85 -1.39
C LEU A 664 29.04 -21.37 -1.78
N HIS A 665 29.88 -20.53 -2.39
CA HIS A 665 31.23 -20.86 -2.83
C HIS A 665 31.32 -22.07 -3.78
N GLN A 666 30.41 -22.15 -4.76
CA GLN A 666 30.33 -23.18 -5.81
C GLN A 666 30.76 -22.61 -7.19
N PRO A 667 32.06 -22.40 -7.46
CA PRO A 667 32.52 -21.68 -8.65
C PRO A 667 32.20 -22.38 -9.99
N SER A 668 32.15 -23.71 -10.03
CA SER A 668 31.77 -24.46 -11.23
C SER A 668 30.32 -24.17 -11.65
N ASP A 669 29.42 -24.10 -10.69
CA ASP A 669 28.01 -23.76 -10.93
C ASP A 669 27.86 -22.30 -11.38
N VAL A 670 28.65 -21.37 -10.84
CA VAL A 670 28.67 -19.97 -11.33
C VAL A 670 28.97 -19.92 -12.83
N VAL A 671 30.03 -20.60 -13.27
CA VAL A 671 30.43 -20.63 -14.69
C VAL A 671 29.35 -21.29 -15.54
N MET A 672 28.82 -22.44 -15.08
CA MET A 672 27.80 -23.20 -15.79
C MET A 672 26.49 -22.41 -16.00
N PHE A 673 26.01 -21.75 -14.94
CA PHE A 673 24.78 -20.95 -15.01
C PHE A 673 24.95 -19.70 -15.87
N LYS A 674 26.09 -18.98 -15.75
CA LYS A 674 26.38 -17.80 -16.59
C LYS A 674 26.48 -18.16 -18.07
N ALA A 675 27.25 -19.19 -18.41
CA ALA A 675 27.37 -19.64 -19.80
C ALA A 675 26.01 -20.05 -20.41
N ARG A 676 25.13 -20.66 -19.59
CA ARG A 676 23.76 -20.95 -20.02
C ARG A 676 22.96 -19.66 -20.23
N ALA A 677 23.03 -18.72 -19.29
CA ALA A 677 22.31 -17.45 -19.38
C ALA A 677 22.72 -16.68 -20.65
N ASP A 678 24.01 -16.60 -20.97
CA ASP A 678 24.51 -15.95 -22.19
C ASP A 678 23.95 -16.59 -23.48
N SER A 679 23.90 -17.92 -23.52
CA SER A 679 23.29 -18.66 -24.63
C SER A 679 21.79 -18.40 -24.75
N ILE A 680 21.06 -18.35 -23.63
CA ILE A 680 19.62 -18.04 -23.62
C ILE A 680 19.37 -16.59 -24.05
N LYS A 681 20.16 -15.62 -23.57
CA LYS A 681 20.06 -14.21 -23.99
C LYS A 681 20.24 -14.05 -25.50
N THR A 682 21.20 -14.78 -26.07
CA THR A 682 21.44 -14.79 -27.52
C THR A 682 20.23 -15.36 -28.28
N ALA A 683 19.74 -16.53 -27.89
CA ALA A 683 18.58 -17.15 -28.53
C ALA A 683 17.31 -16.30 -28.37
N PHE A 684 17.10 -15.70 -27.21
CA PHE A 684 15.98 -14.81 -26.92
C PHE A 684 15.97 -13.60 -27.85
N ASN A 685 17.10 -12.89 -27.97
CA ASN A 685 17.18 -11.73 -28.85
C ASN A 685 17.01 -12.14 -30.32
N ASN A 686 17.60 -13.25 -30.77
CA ASN A 686 17.40 -13.74 -32.13
C ASN A 686 15.93 -14.08 -32.44
N ARG A 687 15.17 -14.53 -31.42
CA ARG A 687 13.78 -14.96 -31.60
C ARG A 687 12.77 -13.83 -31.47
N PHE A 688 12.95 -12.95 -30.50
CA PHE A 688 11.91 -12.01 -30.06
C PHE A 688 12.23 -10.55 -30.30
N LEU A 689 13.50 -10.16 -30.50
CA LEU A 689 13.86 -8.78 -30.81
C LEU A 689 13.60 -8.51 -32.30
N HIS A 690 12.76 -7.52 -32.58
CA HIS A 690 12.62 -6.92 -33.91
C HIS A 690 13.65 -5.81 -34.10
N THR A 691 13.36 -4.78 -34.89
CA THR A 691 14.30 -3.65 -35.06
C THR A 691 14.56 -2.91 -33.76
N ASP A 692 13.52 -2.68 -32.95
CA ASP A 692 13.56 -1.77 -31.81
C ASP A 692 12.59 -2.12 -30.66
N HIS A 693 11.88 -3.25 -30.75
CA HIS A 693 10.92 -3.74 -29.76
C HIS A 693 10.86 -5.27 -29.75
N TYR A 694 10.23 -5.83 -28.72
CA TYR A 694 10.09 -7.28 -28.55
C TYR A 694 8.67 -7.79 -28.81
N GLY A 695 8.57 -8.94 -29.46
CA GLY A 695 7.30 -9.67 -29.66
C GLY A 695 6.20 -8.79 -30.25
N ASN A 696 5.00 -8.84 -29.67
CA ASN A 696 3.86 -8.02 -30.10
C ASN A 696 3.84 -6.60 -29.53
N ASN A 697 4.98 -6.09 -29.04
CA ASN A 697 5.17 -4.75 -28.51
C ASN A 697 4.25 -4.40 -27.32
N THR A 698 3.86 -5.37 -26.49
CA THR A 698 3.23 -5.07 -25.20
C THR A 698 4.25 -4.42 -24.26
N VAL A 699 3.78 -3.71 -23.23
CA VAL A 699 4.66 -3.15 -22.20
C VAL A 699 5.48 -4.28 -21.55
N THR A 700 4.84 -5.38 -21.17
CA THR A 700 5.51 -6.54 -20.56
C THR A 700 6.55 -7.19 -21.47
N ALA A 701 6.28 -7.35 -22.78
CA ALA A 701 7.22 -7.92 -23.74
C ALA A 701 8.55 -7.15 -23.81
N ASN A 702 8.49 -5.82 -23.71
CA ASN A 702 9.65 -4.94 -23.73
C ASN A 702 10.28 -4.74 -22.34
N LEU A 703 9.45 -4.72 -21.30
CA LEU A 703 9.86 -4.42 -19.93
C LEU A 703 10.70 -5.55 -19.33
N LEU A 704 10.33 -6.82 -19.54
CA LEU A 704 11.09 -7.95 -18.98
C LEU A 704 12.56 -7.99 -19.44
N PRO A 705 12.87 -7.99 -20.76
CA PRO A 705 14.26 -7.98 -21.19
C PRO A 705 14.99 -6.69 -20.78
N LEU A 706 14.31 -5.56 -20.64
CA LEU A 706 14.93 -4.32 -20.14
C LEU A 706 15.35 -4.45 -18.68
N SER A 707 14.44 -4.97 -17.84
CA SER A 707 14.64 -5.18 -16.40
C SER A 707 15.64 -6.28 -16.08
N PHE A 708 15.75 -7.31 -16.94
CA PHE A 708 16.73 -8.39 -16.80
C PHE A 708 18.06 -8.10 -17.53
N ASP A 709 18.22 -6.91 -18.09
CA ASP A 709 19.42 -6.50 -18.84
C ASP A 709 19.76 -7.43 -20.03
N MET A 710 18.73 -7.83 -20.77
CA MET A 710 18.84 -8.65 -21.98
C MET A 710 18.91 -7.81 -23.27
N VAL A 711 18.45 -6.55 -23.22
CA VAL A 711 18.37 -5.66 -24.39
C VAL A 711 19.76 -5.24 -24.88
N PRO A 712 20.08 -5.37 -26.18
CA PRO A 712 21.32 -4.83 -26.73
C PRO A 712 21.43 -3.31 -26.55
N THR A 713 22.61 -2.82 -26.19
CA THR A 713 22.86 -1.41 -25.84
C THR A 713 22.39 -0.42 -26.92
N GLY A 714 22.55 -0.77 -28.21
CA GLY A 714 22.19 0.10 -29.34
C GLY A 714 20.69 0.41 -29.47
N VAL A 715 19.81 -0.48 -28.99
CA VAL A 715 18.35 -0.34 -29.12
C VAL A 715 17.64 -0.08 -27.79
N ARG A 716 18.37 -0.05 -26.68
CA ARG A 716 17.81 0.06 -25.32
C ARG A 716 16.90 1.28 -25.14
N SER A 717 17.29 2.45 -25.65
CA SER A 717 16.48 3.67 -25.52
C SER A 717 15.22 3.62 -26.37
N GLN A 718 15.24 2.93 -27.52
CA GLN A 718 14.06 2.76 -28.36
C GLN A 718 13.08 1.75 -27.75
N VAL A 719 13.57 0.63 -27.21
CA VAL A 719 12.74 -0.33 -26.45
C VAL A 719 12.06 0.35 -25.26
N PHE A 720 12.80 1.18 -24.51
CA PHE A 720 12.21 1.95 -23.42
C PHE A 720 11.19 2.99 -23.94
N LYS A 721 11.48 3.65 -25.07
CA LYS A 721 10.53 4.56 -25.70
C LYS A 721 9.22 3.86 -26.03
N HIS A 722 9.23 2.64 -26.57
CA HIS A 722 8.03 1.83 -26.82
C HIS A 722 7.20 1.57 -25.57
N ILE A 723 7.84 1.33 -24.42
CA ILE A 723 7.16 1.22 -23.12
C ILE A 723 6.44 2.53 -22.79
N THR A 724 7.15 3.66 -22.87
CA THR A 724 6.58 4.97 -22.52
C THR A 724 5.50 5.43 -23.50
N ASP A 725 5.70 5.23 -24.80
CA ASP A 725 4.73 5.58 -25.84
C ASP A 725 3.47 4.72 -25.72
N SER A 726 3.63 3.41 -25.50
CA SER A 726 2.47 2.53 -25.30
C SER A 726 1.66 2.96 -24.09
N THR A 727 2.32 3.20 -22.95
CA THR A 727 1.65 3.67 -21.73
C THR A 727 0.93 4.99 -21.95
N LEU A 728 1.60 6.00 -22.51
CA LEU A 728 1.04 7.35 -22.63
C LEU A 728 0.05 7.52 -23.79
N LEU A 729 0.27 6.85 -24.93
CA LEU A 729 -0.47 7.09 -26.18
C LEU A 729 -1.49 6.00 -26.49
N LYS A 730 -1.21 4.73 -26.15
CA LYS A 730 -2.15 3.60 -26.36
C LYS A 730 -3.05 3.37 -25.15
N TYR A 731 -2.52 3.59 -23.94
CA TYR A 731 -3.23 3.33 -22.68
C TYR A 731 -3.53 4.60 -21.88
N ASP A 732 -3.41 5.78 -22.51
CA ASP A 732 -3.78 7.09 -21.96
C ASP A 732 -3.14 7.41 -20.58
N GLY A 733 -1.95 6.87 -20.32
CA GLY A 733 -1.19 7.06 -19.07
C GLY A 733 -1.56 6.09 -17.93
N HIS A 734 -2.37 5.07 -18.21
CA HIS A 734 -2.79 4.08 -17.22
C HIS A 734 -1.92 2.82 -17.21
N ILE A 735 -2.06 2.04 -16.13
CA ILE A 735 -1.45 0.71 -16.05
C ILE A 735 -1.97 -0.17 -17.18
N SER A 736 -1.08 -0.95 -17.79
CA SER A 736 -1.41 -1.82 -18.94
C SER A 736 -0.86 -3.23 -18.80
N THR A 737 -0.35 -3.54 -17.61
CA THR A 737 0.29 -4.80 -17.27
C THR A 737 -0.57 -5.62 -16.32
N GLY A 738 -0.44 -6.93 -16.41
CA GLY A 738 -0.98 -7.88 -15.45
C GLY A 738 -0.01 -8.15 -14.30
N LEU A 739 -0.16 -9.30 -13.67
CA LEU A 739 0.63 -9.78 -12.55
C LEU A 739 2.14 -9.77 -12.84
N ILE A 740 2.57 -10.14 -14.05
CA ILE A 740 3.98 -10.31 -14.39
C ILE A 740 4.62 -8.95 -14.71
N GLY A 741 3.99 -8.15 -15.58
CA GLY A 741 4.54 -6.84 -15.93
C GLY A 741 4.60 -5.89 -14.73
N THR A 742 3.60 -5.95 -13.84
CA THR A 742 3.51 -5.07 -12.66
C THR A 742 4.58 -5.38 -11.61
N GLN A 743 5.26 -6.53 -11.67
CA GLN A 743 6.42 -6.85 -10.81
C GLN A 743 7.68 -6.02 -11.14
N TRP A 744 7.67 -5.29 -12.26
CA TRP A 744 8.85 -4.57 -12.76
C TRP A 744 8.54 -3.16 -13.26
N LEU A 745 7.27 -2.77 -13.36
CA LEU A 745 6.86 -1.58 -14.10
C LEU A 745 7.28 -0.30 -13.39
N MET A 746 7.05 -0.20 -12.08
CA MET A 746 7.23 1.05 -11.34
C MET A 746 8.71 1.41 -11.28
N ARG A 747 9.55 0.46 -10.84
CA ARG A 747 11.00 0.64 -10.82
C ARG A 747 11.60 0.72 -12.22
N GLY A 748 11.08 -0.05 -13.18
CA GLY A 748 11.52 0.00 -14.58
C GLY A 748 11.35 1.38 -15.21
N LEU A 749 10.21 2.04 -14.96
CA LEU A 749 9.96 3.43 -15.38
C LEU A 749 10.85 4.42 -14.63
N THR A 750 10.94 4.32 -13.31
CA THR A 750 11.73 5.25 -12.49
C THR A 750 13.22 5.18 -12.78
N HIS A 751 13.81 3.97 -12.82
CA HIS A 751 15.25 3.78 -13.06
C HIS A 751 15.66 4.08 -14.50
N SER A 752 14.70 4.10 -15.43
CA SER A 752 14.91 4.52 -16.82
C SER A 752 14.60 6.01 -17.06
N GLY A 753 14.37 6.80 -16.00
CA GLY A 753 14.25 8.25 -16.07
C GLY A 753 12.83 8.79 -16.28
N ARG A 754 11.79 7.96 -16.10
CA ARG A 754 10.38 8.37 -16.15
C ARG A 754 9.61 8.11 -14.85
N PRO A 755 10.08 8.64 -13.70
CA PRO A 755 9.37 8.50 -12.43
C PRO A 755 8.04 9.28 -12.42
N ASP A 756 7.87 10.24 -13.33
CA ASP A 756 6.63 10.96 -13.58
C ASP A 756 5.51 10.02 -14.05
N ILE A 757 5.79 9.09 -14.96
CA ILE A 757 4.82 8.08 -15.41
C ILE A 757 4.51 7.10 -14.28
N ALA A 758 5.51 6.64 -13.54
CA ALA A 758 5.29 5.74 -12.40
C ALA A 758 4.35 6.40 -11.37
N TYR A 759 4.61 7.65 -11.00
CA TYR A 759 3.72 8.40 -10.12
C TYR A 759 2.33 8.62 -10.71
N GLN A 760 2.21 8.86 -12.03
CA GLN A 760 0.92 8.92 -12.71
C GLN A 760 0.12 7.65 -12.48
N ILE A 761 0.70 6.48 -12.80
CA ILE A 761 0.05 5.18 -12.67
C ILE A 761 -0.38 4.91 -11.22
N ALA A 762 0.45 5.29 -10.25
CA ALA A 762 0.15 5.09 -8.83
C ALA A 762 -0.99 6.00 -8.33
N ALA A 763 -1.02 7.27 -8.76
CA ALA A 763 -1.91 8.29 -8.19
C ALA A 763 -3.21 8.51 -8.99
N ASP A 764 -3.28 8.02 -10.24
CA ASP A 764 -4.46 8.20 -11.08
C ASP A 764 -5.68 7.44 -10.55
N ARG A 765 -6.85 8.08 -10.66
CA ARG A 765 -8.13 7.60 -10.14
C ARG A 765 -9.04 7.06 -11.24
N ASP A 766 -8.67 7.24 -12.50
CA ASP A 766 -9.38 6.68 -13.63
C ASP A 766 -8.98 5.21 -13.88
N TYR A 767 -9.86 4.48 -14.58
CA TYR A 767 -9.62 3.07 -14.88
C TYR A 767 -8.64 2.90 -16.04
N PRO A 768 -7.73 1.92 -15.98
CA PRO A 768 -7.39 1.04 -14.84
C PRO A 768 -6.34 1.65 -13.90
N GLY A 769 -6.41 1.33 -12.59
CA GLY A 769 -5.36 1.70 -11.64
C GLY A 769 -5.74 1.43 -10.18
N TRP A 770 -4.79 1.58 -9.26
CA TRP A 770 -5.06 1.43 -7.82
C TRP A 770 -5.91 2.59 -7.28
N GLY A 771 -5.69 3.82 -7.76
CA GLY A 771 -6.53 4.95 -7.38
C GLY A 771 -7.97 4.79 -7.85
N TYR A 772 -8.22 4.08 -8.96
CA TYR A 772 -9.57 3.69 -9.38
C TYR A 772 -10.25 2.78 -8.35
N MET A 773 -9.52 1.81 -7.78
CA MET A 773 -10.05 0.97 -6.70
C MET A 773 -10.47 1.84 -5.50
N VAL A 774 -9.61 2.78 -5.08
CA VAL A 774 -9.89 3.71 -3.98
C VAL A 774 -11.13 4.57 -4.26
N GLU A 775 -11.23 5.15 -5.46
CA GLU A 775 -12.37 5.98 -5.86
C GLU A 775 -13.70 5.19 -5.91
N ASN A 776 -13.62 3.86 -6.05
CA ASN A 776 -14.76 2.96 -6.02
C ASN A 776 -14.94 2.25 -4.66
N GLY A 777 -14.39 2.81 -3.59
CA GLY A 777 -14.65 2.39 -2.21
C GLY A 777 -13.88 1.16 -1.74
N ALA A 778 -12.84 0.74 -2.47
CA ALA A 778 -11.97 -0.35 -2.04
C ALA A 778 -11.23 0.00 -0.74
N THR A 779 -11.18 -0.94 0.19
CA THR A 779 -10.39 -0.86 1.43
C THR A 779 -9.28 -1.92 1.48
N THR A 780 -9.11 -2.64 0.38
CA THR A 780 -8.14 -3.72 0.11
C THR A 780 -7.79 -3.65 -1.38
N ILE A 781 -6.76 -4.38 -1.82
CA ILE A 781 -6.45 -4.50 -3.25
C ILE A 781 -7.34 -5.57 -3.88
N TRP A 782 -7.80 -5.35 -5.11
CA TRP A 782 -8.67 -6.29 -5.84
C TRP A 782 -7.86 -7.24 -6.72
N GLU A 783 -8.48 -8.37 -7.09
CA GLU A 783 -7.93 -9.33 -8.06
C GLU A 783 -7.89 -8.77 -9.49
N LEU A 784 -8.86 -7.90 -9.81
CA LEU A 784 -9.01 -7.31 -11.12
C LEU A 784 -9.01 -5.78 -11.01
N TRP A 785 -8.37 -5.11 -11.96
CA TRP A 785 -8.39 -3.64 -12.08
C TRP A 785 -9.82 -3.07 -12.18
N ASN A 786 -10.77 -3.87 -12.67
CA ASN A 786 -12.21 -3.59 -12.80
C ASN A 786 -13.08 -4.40 -11.84
N GLY A 787 -12.58 -4.74 -10.64
CA GLY A 787 -13.27 -5.64 -9.70
C GLY A 787 -14.70 -5.23 -9.33
N ASN A 788 -15.03 -3.95 -9.33
CA ASN A 788 -16.40 -3.45 -9.12
C ASN A 788 -17.41 -3.80 -10.24
N THR A 789 -16.96 -4.19 -11.43
CA THR A 789 -17.80 -4.36 -12.63
C THR A 789 -17.56 -5.66 -13.39
N ALA A 790 -16.45 -6.36 -13.11
CA ALA A 790 -16.11 -7.62 -13.74
C ALA A 790 -17.09 -8.76 -13.36
N ALA A 791 -17.20 -9.75 -14.25
CA ALA A 791 -18.01 -10.95 -14.00
C ALA A 791 -17.55 -11.71 -12.72
N PRO A 792 -18.47 -12.31 -11.95
CA PRO A 792 -18.20 -12.86 -10.61
C PRO A 792 -17.31 -14.11 -10.58
N ALA A 793 -17.13 -14.82 -11.70
CA ALA A 793 -16.49 -16.15 -11.69
C ALA A 793 -15.05 -16.15 -11.13
N MET A 794 -14.35 -15.02 -11.22
CA MET A 794 -13.03 -14.77 -10.66
C MET A 794 -12.91 -13.27 -10.39
N ASN A 795 -13.44 -12.82 -9.24
CA ASN A 795 -13.49 -11.41 -8.90
C ASN A 795 -13.43 -11.18 -7.38
N SER A 796 -12.28 -11.50 -6.79
CA SER A 796 -11.98 -11.21 -5.38
C SER A 796 -11.74 -9.72 -5.17
N HIS A 797 -12.30 -9.16 -4.09
CA HIS A 797 -12.03 -7.78 -3.67
C HIS A 797 -10.97 -7.71 -2.56
N ASN A 798 -10.29 -8.82 -2.29
CA ASN A 798 -9.15 -8.89 -1.37
C ASN A 798 -8.10 -9.86 -1.93
N HIS A 799 -7.19 -9.32 -2.72
CA HIS A 799 -6.13 -10.04 -3.43
C HIS A 799 -4.88 -9.16 -3.50
N VAL A 800 -3.68 -9.72 -3.37
CA VAL A 800 -2.44 -8.92 -3.29
C VAL A 800 -1.62 -8.86 -4.58
N MET A 801 -1.92 -9.73 -5.56
CA MET A 801 -1.04 -9.98 -6.71
C MET A 801 -0.80 -8.76 -7.61
N LEU A 802 -1.77 -7.84 -7.69
CA LEU A 802 -1.66 -6.61 -8.47
C LEU A 802 -0.86 -5.50 -7.77
N LEU A 803 -0.30 -5.75 -6.59
CA LEU A 803 0.66 -4.83 -5.97
C LEU A 803 2.00 -4.83 -6.71
N GLY A 804 2.42 -5.96 -7.28
CA GLY A 804 3.69 -6.08 -8.02
C GLY A 804 4.87 -5.45 -7.27
N ASP A 805 5.54 -4.47 -7.89
CA ASP A 805 6.63 -3.71 -7.27
C ASP A 805 6.23 -2.32 -6.71
N LEU A 806 4.94 -2.04 -6.55
CA LEU A 806 4.46 -0.75 -6.02
C LEU A 806 5.04 -0.45 -4.64
N LEU A 807 4.94 -1.38 -3.69
CA LEU A 807 5.46 -1.16 -2.34
C LEU A 807 6.98 -1.04 -2.33
N VAL A 808 7.68 -1.82 -3.15
CA VAL A 808 9.13 -1.69 -3.31
C VAL A 808 9.48 -0.29 -3.82
N TRP A 809 8.78 0.21 -4.83
CA TRP A 809 8.96 1.56 -5.36
C TRP A 809 8.65 2.66 -4.33
N LEU A 810 7.59 2.51 -3.53
CA LEU A 810 7.29 3.47 -2.47
C LEU A 810 8.45 3.59 -1.46
N TYR A 811 9.05 2.47 -1.05
CA TYR A 811 10.15 2.48 -0.09
C TYR A 811 11.50 2.82 -0.73
N GLU A 812 11.93 2.09 -1.75
CA GLU A 812 13.26 2.25 -2.36
C GLU A 812 13.43 3.57 -3.10
N ASP A 813 12.40 4.02 -3.83
CA ASP A 813 12.50 5.19 -4.70
C ASP A 813 11.85 6.43 -4.08
N ILE A 814 10.60 6.34 -3.60
CA ILE A 814 9.88 7.53 -3.12
C ILE A 814 10.33 7.95 -1.72
N ALA A 815 10.42 7.01 -0.77
CA ALA A 815 11.03 7.29 0.54
C ALA A 815 12.56 7.30 0.47
N GLY A 816 13.15 6.57 -0.49
CA GLY A 816 14.59 6.47 -0.62
C GLY A 816 15.22 5.60 0.46
N ILE A 817 14.61 4.48 0.85
CA ILE A 817 15.15 3.50 1.79
C ILE A 817 15.41 2.20 1.03
N LYS A 818 16.68 1.89 0.77
CA LYS A 818 17.08 0.69 0.06
C LYS A 818 18.25 -0.02 0.74
N SER A 819 18.27 -1.34 0.65
CA SER A 819 19.40 -2.15 1.09
C SER A 819 20.59 -1.93 0.15
N GLY A 820 21.69 -1.36 0.66
CA GLY A 820 22.97 -1.25 -0.05
C GLY A 820 23.84 -2.50 0.13
N ALA A 821 23.59 -3.28 1.18
CA ALA A 821 24.18 -4.59 1.43
C ALA A 821 23.19 -5.46 2.23
N PRO A 822 23.24 -6.80 2.10
CA PRO A 822 22.28 -7.72 2.73
C PRO A 822 21.98 -7.40 4.19
N GLY A 823 20.70 -7.47 4.56
CA GLY A 823 20.24 -7.20 5.92
C GLY A 823 20.32 -5.73 6.35
N TYR A 824 20.54 -4.79 5.42
CA TYR A 824 20.74 -3.35 5.68
C TYR A 824 21.99 -3.02 6.50
N SER A 825 23.01 -3.88 6.44
CA SER A 825 24.34 -3.56 6.99
C SER A 825 24.97 -2.33 6.32
N GLN A 826 24.58 -2.06 5.08
CA GLN A 826 24.73 -0.77 4.40
C GLN A 826 23.39 -0.37 3.79
N LEU A 827 23.09 0.93 3.82
CA LEU A 827 21.89 1.52 3.23
C LEU A 827 22.25 2.37 2.02
N GLU A 828 21.38 2.36 1.02
CA GLU A 828 21.31 3.38 -0.01
C GLU A 828 20.10 4.27 0.27
N MET A 829 20.37 5.54 0.57
CA MET A 829 19.35 6.55 0.86
C MET A 829 19.23 7.48 -0.35
N LYS A 830 18.23 7.27 -1.23
CA LYS A 830 18.11 7.94 -2.53
C LYS A 830 16.66 8.27 -2.92
N PRO A 831 16.02 9.29 -2.30
CA PRO A 831 14.64 9.65 -2.64
C PRO A 831 14.54 10.28 -4.04
N VAL A 832 13.53 9.89 -4.81
CA VAL A 832 13.19 10.42 -6.13
C VAL A 832 12.11 11.49 -5.97
N LEU A 833 12.43 12.73 -6.36
CA LEU A 833 11.49 13.84 -6.31
C LEU A 833 10.63 13.84 -7.57
N VAL A 834 9.32 13.60 -7.41
CA VAL A 834 8.35 13.64 -8.51
C VAL A 834 7.48 14.91 -8.45
N PRO A 835 7.10 15.51 -9.59
CA PRO A 835 6.12 16.59 -9.62
C PRO A 835 4.75 16.11 -9.08
N GLY A 836 4.23 16.78 -8.04
CA GLY A 836 2.95 16.45 -7.39
C GLY A 836 3.07 15.85 -5.97
N LEU A 837 4.27 15.44 -5.53
CA LEU A 837 4.52 15.03 -4.14
C LEU A 837 5.41 16.03 -3.42
N ASP A 838 4.91 16.68 -2.37
CA ASP A 838 5.62 17.75 -1.64
C ASP A 838 6.35 17.24 -0.39
N TYR A 839 5.85 16.16 0.21
CA TYR A 839 6.55 15.46 1.30
C TYR A 839 6.33 13.95 1.24
N VAL A 840 7.27 13.22 1.81
CA VAL A 840 7.16 11.80 2.16
C VAL A 840 7.73 11.60 3.55
N ASN A 841 7.06 10.78 4.35
CA ASN A 841 7.48 10.36 5.68
C ASN A 841 7.36 8.85 5.77
N ALA A 842 8.48 8.16 5.93
CA ALA A 842 8.52 6.71 6.00
C ALA A 842 9.50 6.21 7.05
N SER A 843 9.18 5.08 7.67
CA SER A 843 10.08 4.33 8.53
C SER A 843 10.09 2.86 8.13
N PHE A 844 11.22 2.19 8.39
CA PHE A 844 11.35 0.75 8.20
C PHE A 844 12.25 0.14 9.28
N HIS A 845 11.75 -0.85 10.01
CA HIS A 845 12.48 -1.60 11.04
C HIS A 845 13.28 -2.73 10.40
N THR A 846 14.56 -2.46 10.17
CA THR A 846 15.52 -3.44 9.63
C THR A 846 16.00 -4.41 10.72
N MET A 847 16.83 -5.37 10.32
CA MET A 847 17.54 -6.24 11.26
C MET A 847 18.42 -5.53 12.30
N HIS A 848 18.82 -4.29 12.02
CA HIS A 848 19.69 -3.49 12.87
C HIS A 848 18.95 -2.38 13.64
N GLY A 849 17.63 -2.22 13.44
CA GLY A 849 16.82 -1.17 14.03
C GLY A 849 16.08 -0.32 12.99
N VAL A 850 15.45 0.76 13.45
CA VAL A 850 14.57 1.60 12.62
C VAL A 850 15.36 2.59 11.78
N VAL A 851 15.12 2.55 10.47
CA VAL A 851 15.52 3.57 9.51
C VAL A 851 14.36 4.54 9.36
N HIS A 852 14.65 5.85 9.39
CA HIS A 852 13.66 6.89 9.11
C HIS A 852 14.09 7.71 7.90
N SER A 853 13.13 8.06 7.05
CA SER A 853 13.31 8.97 5.92
C SER A 853 12.10 9.90 5.83
N SER A 854 12.31 11.18 6.13
CA SER A 854 11.29 12.22 6.02
C SER A 854 11.82 13.41 5.26
N TRP A 855 11.41 13.52 4.00
CA TRP A 855 11.77 14.65 3.16
C TRP A 855 10.57 15.55 2.88
N LYS A 856 10.86 16.85 2.76
CA LYS A 856 9.94 17.88 2.30
C LYS A 856 10.67 18.73 1.28
N LYS A 857 10.02 19.03 0.16
CA LYS A 857 10.47 20.08 -0.76
C LYS A 857 9.57 21.30 -0.65
N ASP A 858 10.21 22.45 -0.75
CA ASP A 858 9.57 23.74 -0.99
C ASP A 858 10.03 24.25 -2.38
N ILE A 859 9.87 25.54 -2.68
CA ILE A 859 10.19 26.12 -4.00
C ILE A 859 11.68 26.01 -4.32
N ASP A 860 12.52 26.43 -3.38
CA ASP A 860 13.96 26.61 -3.53
C ASP A 860 14.78 25.79 -2.52
N LYS A 861 14.11 24.97 -1.72
CA LYS A 861 14.73 24.25 -0.61
C LYS A 861 14.25 22.81 -0.53
N PHE A 862 15.18 21.92 -0.26
CA PHE A 862 14.91 20.54 0.14
C PHE A 862 15.34 20.35 1.60
N THR A 863 14.49 19.73 2.41
CA THR A 863 14.80 19.37 3.80
C THR A 863 14.58 17.88 3.97
N TRP A 864 15.56 17.18 4.52
CA TRP A 864 15.51 15.73 4.69
C TRP A 864 16.06 15.31 6.05
N LYS A 865 15.18 14.72 6.84
CA LYS A 865 15.49 14.13 8.15
C LYS A 865 15.64 12.63 7.96
N ILE A 866 16.79 12.09 8.37
CA ILE A 866 17.04 10.66 8.33
C ILE A 866 17.61 10.15 9.64
N SER A 867 17.27 8.91 9.96
CA SER A 867 17.85 8.15 11.08
C SER A 867 18.45 6.86 10.54
N ILE A 868 19.72 6.62 10.85
CA ILE A 868 20.48 5.44 10.43
C ILE A 868 20.76 4.57 11.67
N PRO A 869 20.34 3.29 11.69
CA PRO A 869 20.53 2.40 12.83
C PRO A 869 22.00 2.21 13.21
N VAL A 870 22.25 1.94 14.50
CA VAL A 870 23.60 1.60 15.00
C VAL A 870 24.14 0.36 14.27
N ASN A 871 25.46 0.32 14.10
CA ASN A 871 26.16 -0.76 13.41
C ASN A 871 25.90 -0.84 11.90
N THR A 872 25.33 0.22 11.32
CA THR A 872 25.10 0.35 9.87
C THR A 872 25.77 1.61 9.32
N THR A 873 25.88 1.68 8.00
CA THR A 873 26.36 2.88 7.27
C THR A 873 25.43 3.17 6.10
N ALA A 874 25.38 4.40 5.63
CA ALA A 874 24.55 4.78 4.49
C ALA A 874 25.31 5.57 3.42
N SER A 875 24.98 5.32 2.15
CA SER A 875 25.24 6.23 1.04
C SER A 875 24.03 7.11 0.83
N VAL A 876 24.19 8.43 0.95
CA VAL A 876 23.09 9.40 0.95
C VAL A 876 23.19 10.29 -0.28
N TYR A 877 22.12 10.35 -1.08
CA TYR A 877 22.05 11.10 -2.34
C TYR A 877 21.19 12.35 -2.17
N ILE A 878 21.81 13.44 -1.72
CA ILE A 878 21.13 14.71 -1.42
C ILE A 878 20.89 15.48 -2.73
N PRO A 879 19.63 15.80 -3.10
CA PRO A 879 19.33 16.66 -4.25
C PRO A 879 19.97 18.05 -4.08
N ALA A 880 20.95 18.38 -4.94
CA ALA A 880 21.68 19.64 -4.95
C ALA A 880 22.52 19.75 -6.24
N ARG A 881 22.59 20.94 -6.85
CA ARG A 881 23.46 21.18 -8.03
C ARG A 881 24.94 21.35 -7.68
N ALA A 882 25.24 21.74 -6.43
CA ALA A 882 26.58 21.95 -5.93
C ALA A 882 26.64 21.72 -4.42
N VAL A 883 27.84 21.44 -3.91
CA VAL A 883 28.08 21.21 -2.48
C VAL A 883 27.89 22.46 -1.62
N ALA A 884 28.16 23.66 -2.18
CA ALA A 884 28.23 24.91 -1.43
C ALA A 884 26.90 25.33 -0.75
N GLY A 885 25.76 24.80 -1.19
CA GLY A 885 24.42 25.08 -0.64
C GLY A 885 23.87 23.99 0.28
N ILE A 886 24.68 22.97 0.63
CA ILE A 886 24.23 21.85 1.46
C ILE A 886 24.64 22.09 2.91
N GLN A 887 23.69 21.90 3.82
CA GLN A 887 23.88 22.00 5.26
C GLN A 887 23.45 20.72 5.96
N GLU A 888 24.05 20.46 7.12
CA GLU A 888 23.64 19.45 8.07
C GLU A 888 23.42 20.12 9.44
N GLY A 889 22.23 19.97 10.02
CA GLY A 889 21.89 20.59 11.31
C GLY A 889 22.02 22.12 11.33
N GLY A 890 21.94 22.77 10.16
CA GLY A 890 22.12 24.22 9.98
C GLY A 890 23.57 24.68 9.76
N ASN A 891 24.56 23.76 9.78
CA ASN A 891 25.96 24.08 9.51
C ASN A 891 26.35 23.65 8.08
N PRO A 892 27.29 24.33 7.40
CA PRO A 892 27.78 23.89 6.09
C PRO A 892 28.28 22.45 6.15
N ILE A 893 27.85 21.60 5.21
CA ILE A 893 28.20 20.17 5.25
C ILE A 893 29.71 19.91 5.16
N THR A 894 30.46 20.83 4.53
CA THR A 894 31.93 20.79 4.43
C THR A 894 32.64 20.97 5.78
N SER A 895 31.94 21.45 6.81
CA SER A 895 32.46 21.56 8.17
C SER A 895 32.31 20.26 8.99
N MET A 896 31.52 19.30 8.49
CA MET A 896 31.21 18.05 9.18
C MET A 896 32.31 17.02 8.95
N LYS A 897 33.02 16.63 10.01
CA LYS A 897 34.15 15.67 9.91
C LYS A 897 33.69 14.22 9.81
N ASP A 898 32.47 13.94 10.24
CA ASP A 898 31.85 12.62 10.30
C ASP A 898 31.07 12.23 9.03
N ILE A 899 31.03 13.13 8.05
CA ILE A 899 30.32 12.98 6.77
C ILE A 899 31.34 13.05 5.64
N SER A 900 31.42 12.01 4.82
CA SER A 900 32.41 11.92 3.74
C SER A 900 31.77 12.18 2.38
N PHE A 901 32.15 13.26 1.70
CA PHE A 901 31.75 13.50 0.31
C PHE A 901 32.37 12.44 -0.60
N LEU A 902 31.56 11.82 -1.46
CA LEU A 902 32.03 10.83 -2.42
C LEU A 902 32.14 11.42 -3.83
N ARG A 903 31.06 12.02 -4.34
CA ARG A 903 30.98 12.57 -5.71
C ARG A 903 29.72 13.42 -5.91
N MET A 904 29.70 14.21 -6.97
CA MET A 904 28.46 14.66 -7.61
C MET A 904 27.98 13.59 -8.59
N GLU A 905 26.69 13.30 -8.60
CA GLU A 905 26.03 12.41 -9.58
C GLU A 905 24.81 13.16 -10.13
N GLY A 906 24.97 13.80 -11.29
CA GLY A 906 23.94 14.68 -11.85
C GLY A 906 23.63 15.85 -10.92
N ASP A 907 22.36 15.97 -10.52
CA ASP A 907 21.84 16.98 -9.59
C ASP A 907 21.83 16.50 -8.14
N ARG A 908 22.71 15.56 -7.78
CA ARG A 908 22.81 15.00 -6.43
C ARG A 908 24.24 15.00 -5.92
N ALA A 909 24.41 15.39 -4.67
CA ALA A 909 25.66 15.22 -3.94
C ALA A 909 25.59 13.91 -3.13
N VAL A 910 26.55 13.02 -3.36
CA VAL A 910 26.60 11.69 -2.74
C VAL A 910 27.56 11.70 -1.57
N TYR A 911 27.09 11.31 -0.39
CA TYR A 911 27.87 11.24 0.84
C TYR A 911 27.84 9.84 1.44
N LYS A 912 28.88 9.50 2.21
CA LYS A 912 28.88 8.35 3.13
C LYS A 912 28.76 8.85 4.57
N ILE A 913 27.84 8.24 5.32
CA ILE A 913 27.61 8.49 6.75
C ILE A 913 27.53 7.17 7.52
N GLY A 914 27.72 7.21 8.83
CA GLY A 914 27.42 6.08 9.73
C GLY A 914 26.05 6.22 10.39
N SER A 915 25.86 5.50 11.50
CA SER A 915 24.65 5.56 12.30
C SER A 915 24.38 6.95 12.89
N GLY A 916 23.14 7.23 13.22
CA GLY A 916 22.70 8.43 13.93
C GLY A 916 21.61 9.22 13.18
N ASP A 917 21.23 10.35 13.76
CA ASP A 917 20.23 11.25 13.19
C ASP A 917 20.90 12.40 12.44
N TYR A 918 20.35 12.72 11.26
CA TYR A 918 20.86 13.76 10.37
C TYR A 918 19.71 14.62 9.85
N VAL A 919 19.96 15.92 9.71
CA VAL A 919 19.02 16.85 9.06
C VAL A 919 19.75 17.57 7.95
N PHE A 920 19.56 17.09 6.72
CA PHE A 920 20.11 17.73 5.54
C PHE A 920 19.17 18.81 5.03
N THR A 921 19.74 19.95 4.67
CA THR A 921 19.05 20.94 3.86
C THR A 921 19.90 21.31 2.67
N SER A 922 19.29 21.48 1.51
CA SER A 922 19.98 21.91 0.30
C SER A 922 19.15 22.89 -0.49
N ASP A 923 19.84 23.78 -1.20
CA ASP A 923 19.22 24.62 -2.21
C ASP A 923 18.70 23.73 -3.35
N LEU A 924 17.39 23.76 -3.55
CA LEU A 924 16.71 23.05 -4.61
C LEU A 924 16.45 24.03 -5.74
N GLN A 925 17.05 23.81 -6.91
CA GLN A 925 16.65 24.56 -8.11
C GLN A 925 15.76 23.67 -8.96
N LEU A 926 14.47 23.67 -8.63
CA LEU A 926 13.48 23.04 -9.47
C LEU A 926 13.49 23.72 -10.86
N PRO A 927 13.62 22.95 -11.95
CA PRO A 927 13.53 23.51 -13.29
C PRO A 927 12.24 24.33 -13.44
N TRP A 928 12.33 25.48 -14.12
CA TRP A 928 11.18 26.31 -14.46
C TRP A 928 10.38 26.89 -13.28
N LYS A 929 10.99 27.00 -12.09
CA LYS A 929 10.37 27.62 -10.90
C LYS A 929 11.03 28.93 -10.45
N LYS A 930 12.11 29.38 -11.11
CA LYS A 930 12.84 30.59 -10.71
C LYS A 930 12.00 31.87 -10.87
N GLY A 931 11.87 32.63 -9.79
CA GLY A 931 11.03 33.83 -9.72
C GLY A 931 9.70 33.61 -9.01
N ILE A 932 9.34 32.37 -8.66
CA ILE A 932 8.23 32.10 -7.75
C ILE A 932 8.66 32.41 -6.31
N VAL A 933 7.84 33.19 -5.61
CA VAL A 933 8.07 33.67 -4.24
C VAL A 933 7.16 32.98 -3.24
N GLU A 934 5.92 32.68 -3.64
CA GLU A 934 4.94 31.92 -2.84
C GLU A 934 4.25 30.89 -3.74
N ASP A 935 4.02 29.68 -3.26
CA ASP A 935 3.34 28.58 -3.97
C ASP A 935 2.52 27.78 -2.95
N GLU A 936 1.22 28.08 -2.82
CA GLU A 936 0.37 27.58 -1.74
C GLU A 936 -1.04 27.21 -2.22
N PHE A 937 -1.76 26.38 -1.45
CA PHE A 937 -3.19 26.21 -1.63
C PHE A 937 -3.97 27.31 -0.92
N ILE A 938 -5.03 27.82 -1.56
CA ILE A 938 -5.97 28.75 -0.91
C ILE A 938 -6.71 28.06 0.24
N PHE A 939 -6.97 26.76 0.10
CA PHE A 939 -7.56 25.91 1.12
C PHE A 939 -7.10 24.45 0.94
N GLU A 940 -6.90 23.75 2.06
CA GLU A 940 -6.57 22.32 2.05
C GLU A 940 -7.83 21.44 2.09
N THR A 941 -8.87 21.90 2.76
CA THR A 941 -10.15 21.20 2.92
C THR A 941 -11.29 22.08 2.46
N ALA A 942 -12.20 21.53 1.67
CA ALA A 942 -13.40 22.21 1.20
C ALA A 942 -14.68 21.46 1.60
N PRO A 943 -15.82 22.16 1.74
CA PRO A 943 -17.13 21.53 1.95
C PRO A 943 -17.72 20.91 0.67
N PHE A 944 -16.98 20.92 -0.43
CA PHE A 944 -17.38 20.38 -1.74
C PHE A 944 -16.25 19.49 -2.30
N PRO A 945 -16.61 18.46 -3.09
CA PRO A 945 -15.63 17.58 -3.73
C PRO A 945 -14.97 18.18 -4.98
N GLU A 946 -15.66 19.06 -5.72
CA GLU A 946 -15.12 19.71 -6.92
C GLU A 946 -15.10 21.24 -6.82
N SER A 947 -14.03 21.86 -7.33
CA SER A 947 -13.89 23.30 -7.57
C SER A 947 -13.27 23.59 -8.93
N HIS A 948 -13.70 24.68 -9.59
CA HIS A 948 -13.21 25.05 -10.90
C HIS A 948 -13.37 26.55 -11.23
N ALA A 949 -12.66 27.01 -12.26
CA ALA A 949 -12.65 28.37 -12.80
C ALA A 949 -12.37 29.46 -11.75
N ALA A 950 -11.11 29.57 -11.35
CA ALA A 950 -10.67 30.56 -10.37
C ALA A 950 -10.48 31.96 -11.00
N THR A 951 -10.72 33.00 -10.21
CA THR A 951 -10.45 34.41 -10.52
C THR A 951 -9.81 35.07 -9.30
N LEU A 952 -9.01 36.12 -9.52
CA LEU A 952 -8.33 36.88 -8.48
C LEU A 952 -8.48 38.39 -8.70
N ALA A 953 -8.58 39.17 -7.62
CA ALA A 953 -8.48 40.62 -7.64
C ALA A 953 -7.67 41.14 -6.44
N GLU A 954 -7.00 42.28 -6.63
CA GLU A 954 -6.42 43.08 -5.55
C GLU A 954 -7.46 44.09 -5.07
N THR A 955 -7.65 44.17 -3.76
CA THR A 955 -8.54 45.15 -3.10
C THR A 955 -7.72 46.04 -2.18
N PRO A 956 -8.27 47.18 -1.69
CA PRO A 956 -7.60 47.98 -0.66
C PRO A 956 -7.23 47.19 0.62
N ASN A 957 -7.90 46.05 0.87
CA ASN A 957 -7.70 45.21 2.05
C ASN A 957 -6.82 43.96 1.77
N GLY A 958 -6.23 43.85 0.58
CA GLY A 958 -5.44 42.70 0.14
C GLY A 958 -6.12 41.90 -0.98
N LEU A 959 -5.69 40.64 -1.17
CA LEU A 959 -6.16 39.80 -2.27
C LEU A 959 -7.49 39.10 -1.95
N ILE A 960 -8.30 38.90 -2.98
CA ILE A 960 -9.49 38.06 -2.92
C ILE A 960 -9.57 37.17 -4.16
N ALA A 961 -9.85 35.88 -3.93
CA ALA A 961 -10.05 34.89 -4.97
C ALA A 961 -11.49 34.35 -4.93
N ALA A 962 -12.02 33.99 -6.10
CA ALA A 962 -13.32 33.31 -6.22
C ALA A 962 -13.25 32.15 -7.22
N TRP A 963 -14.12 31.16 -7.05
CA TRP A 963 -14.27 29.99 -7.94
C TRP A 963 -15.69 29.43 -7.79
N PHE A 964 -16.10 28.52 -8.68
CA PHE A 964 -17.32 27.75 -8.44
C PHE A 964 -17.01 26.38 -7.87
N GLY A 965 -17.85 25.86 -6.99
CA GLY A 965 -17.65 24.57 -6.32
C GLY A 965 -18.95 23.92 -5.84
N GLY A 966 -18.98 22.60 -5.88
CA GLY A 966 -20.15 21.77 -5.56
C GLY A 966 -19.87 20.29 -5.83
N THR A 967 -20.93 19.48 -5.93
CA THR A 967 -20.81 18.03 -6.16
C THR A 967 -20.07 17.71 -7.46
N LYS A 968 -20.41 18.41 -8.54
CA LYS A 968 -19.78 18.29 -9.86
C LYS A 968 -20.17 19.47 -10.73
N GLU A 969 -19.30 19.90 -11.63
CA GLU A 969 -19.64 20.87 -12.69
C GLU A 969 -21.01 20.54 -13.32
N ARG A 970 -21.91 21.53 -13.43
CA ARG A 970 -23.35 21.45 -13.86
C ARG A 970 -24.37 21.09 -12.82
N ASN A 971 -23.99 20.51 -11.67
CA ASN A 971 -25.00 20.15 -10.68
C ASN A 971 -25.64 21.40 -10.05
N PRO A 972 -26.95 21.36 -9.72
CA PRO A 972 -27.66 22.49 -9.13
C PRO A 972 -27.05 23.06 -7.86
N ASP A 973 -26.29 22.25 -7.11
CA ASP A 973 -25.64 22.65 -5.86
C ASP A 973 -24.34 23.45 -6.04
N VAL A 974 -23.88 23.62 -7.28
CA VAL A 974 -22.67 24.40 -7.58
C VAL A 974 -22.91 25.88 -7.29
N GLY A 975 -22.21 26.39 -6.28
CA GLY A 975 -22.21 27.80 -5.88
C GLY A 975 -20.90 28.51 -6.23
N ILE A 976 -20.86 29.83 -6.05
CA ILE A 976 -19.66 30.66 -6.09
C ILE A 976 -19.11 30.80 -4.67
N TRP A 977 -17.84 30.46 -4.51
CA TRP A 977 -17.11 30.52 -3.26
C TRP A 977 -16.00 31.56 -3.35
N VAL A 978 -15.74 32.25 -2.22
CA VAL A 978 -14.67 33.24 -2.11
C VAL A 978 -13.75 32.94 -0.94
N SER A 979 -12.49 33.36 -1.06
CA SER A 979 -11.54 33.46 0.04
C SER A 979 -10.72 34.74 -0.09
N ARG A 980 -10.40 35.35 1.05
CA ARG A 980 -9.61 36.59 1.15
C ARG A 980 -8.27 36.28 1.78
N LYS A 981 -7.21 36.95 1.33
CA LYS A 981 -5.88 36.86 1.93
C LYS A 981 -5.74 37.97 2.97
N ALA A 982 -5.94 37.61 4.23
CA ALA A 982 -5.82 38.51 5.37
C ALA A 982 -4.40 38.37 5.98
N GLY A 983 -3.54 39.36 5.75
CA GLY A 983 -2.11 39.24 6.03
C GLY A 983 -1.49 38.13 5.17
N ASN A 984 -0.78 37.18 5.78
CA ASN A 984 -0.12 36.07 5.07
C ASN A 984 -0.96 34.78 5.03
N LYS A 985 -2.29 34.84 5.24
CA LYS A 985 -3.16 33.65 5.25
C LYS A 985 -4.46 33.85 4.50
N TRP A 986 -4.87 32.80 3.76
CA TRP A 986 -6.20 32.71 3.15
C TRP A 986 -7.27 32.37 4.19
N THR A 987 -8.44 33.00 4.09
CA THR A 987 -9.60 32.65 4.91
C THR A 987 -10.23 31.33 4.45
N LYS A 988 -11.06 30.70 5.29
CA LYS A 988 -11.88 29.56 4.84
C LYS A 988 -12.79 29.98 3.67
N PRO A 989 -13.06 29.07 2.71
CA PRO A 989 -14.03 29.34 1.65
C PRO A 989 -15.42 29.69 2.20
N VAL A 990 -16.05 30.73 1.64
CA VAL A 990 -17.42 31.15 1.95
C VAL A 990 -18.25 31.21 0.67
N GLU A 991 -19.44 30.61 0.68
CA GLU A 991 -20.37 30.68 -0.46
C GLU A 991 -21.05 32.06 -0.51
N VAL A 992 -20.99 32.73 -1.67
CA VAL A 992 -21.54 34.08 -1.86
C VAL A 992 -22.64 34.15 -2.93
N ALA A 993 -22.80 33.09 -3.72
CA ALA A 993 -23.92 32.91 -4.63
C ALA A 993 -24.22 31.40 -4.78
N ASN A 994 -25.46 31.00 -4.55
CA ASN A 994 -25.84 29.59 -4.42
C ASN A 994 -26.76 29.08 -5.55
N GLY A 995 -27.16 29.95 -6.48
CA GLY A 995 -27.97 29.57 -7.64
C GLY A 995 -29.44 29.29 -7.34
N ILE A 996 -29.93 29.64 -6.15
CA ILE A 996 -31.35 29.54 -5.79
C ILE A 996 -32.12 30.64 -6.54
N MET A 997 -33.06 30.24 -7.38
CA MET A 997 -33.93 31.13 -8.17
C MET A 997 -35.32 31.28 -7.53
N SER A 998 -35.78 30.24 -6.83
CA SER A 998 -37.04 30.20 -6.08
C SER A 998 -36.98 29.09 -5.02
N ASP A 999 -38.05 28.89 -4.24
CA ASP A 999 -38.15 27.80 -3.25
C ASP A 999 -38.06 26.39 -3.88
N THR A 1000 -38.28 26.26 -5.20
CA THR A 1000 -38.31 24.99 -5.91
C THR A 1000 -37.26 24.87 -7.02
N GLU A 1001 -36.64 25.98 -7.45
CA GLU A 1001 -35.65 25.99 -8.52
C GLU A 1001 -34.28 26.46 -8.04
N ARG A 1002 -33.30 25.57 -8.19
CA ARG A 1002 -31.87 25.86 -8.05
C ARG A 1002 -31.16 25.50 -9.35
N VAL A 1003 -30.26 26.35 -9.80
CA VAL A 1003 -29.42 26.12 -10.99
C VAL A 1003 -27.96 26.33 -10.64
N ALA A 1004 -27.06 25.69 -11.39
CA ALA A 1004 -25.63 25.84 -11.17
C ALA A 1004 -25.17 27.30 -11.38
N CYS A 1005 -24.26 27.76 -10.53
CA CYS A 1005 -23.45 28.96 -10.72
C CYS A 1005 -22.18 28.65 -11.53
N TRP A 1006 -21.70 29.64 -12.29
CA TRP A 1006 -20.64 29.46 -13.28
C TRP A 1006 -19.72 30.66 -13.39
N ASN A 1007 -18.46 30.37 -13.77
CA ASN A 1007 -17.41 31.31 -14.18
C ASN A 1007 -17.44 32.66 -13.44
N PRO A 1008 -17.09 32.68 -12.14
CA PRO A 1008 -16.95 33.93 -11.43
C PRO A 1008 -15.80 34.75 -12.02
N VAL A 1009 -15.97 36.07 -12.07
CA VAL A 1009 -14.93 37.02 -12.45
C VAL A 1009 -14.95 38.17 -11.45
N LEU A 1010 -13.81 38.40 -10.81
CA LEU A 1010 -13.61 39.49 -9.87
C LEU A 1010 -12.98 40.69 -10.58
N TYR A 1011 -13.45 41.89 -10.25
CA TYR A 1011 -12.84 43.13 -10.72
C TYR A 1011 -12.93 44.21 -9.65
N GLN A 1012 -11.80 44.78 -9.26
CA GLN A 1012 -11.76 45.93 -8.36
C GLN A 1012 -11.81 47.21 -9.20
N VAL A 1013 -12.92 47.95 -9.10
CA VAL A 1013 -13.02 49.27 -9.73
C VAL A 1013 -12.06 50.23 -9.01
N PRO A 1014 -11.17 50.96 -9.72
CA PRO A 1014 -10.29 51.94 -9.10
C PRO A 1014 -11.08 52.96 -8.28
N GLY A 1015 -10.76 53.07 -6.98
CA GLY A 1015 -11.47 53.96 -6.05
C GLY A 1015 -12.94 53.60 -5.77
N GLY A 1016 -13.43 52.45 -6.25
CA GLY A 1016 -14.83 52.02 -6.17
C GLY A 1016 -15.03 50.68 -5.46
N ALA A 1017 -16.23 50.10 -5.63
CA ALA A 1017 -16.57 48.80 -5.06
C ALA A 1017 -15.93 47.64 -5.84
N LEU A 1018 -15.64 46.55 -5.14
CA LEU A 1018 -15.30 45.26 -5.74
C LEU A 1018 -16.54 44.68 -6.44
N GLN A 1019 -16.38 44.19 -7.66
CA GLN A 1019 -17.44 43.55 -8.44
C GLN A 1019 -17.16 42.05 -8.59
N LEU A 1020 -18.22 41.24 -8.45
CA LEU A 1020 -18.23 39.81 -8.74
C LEU A 1020 -19.29 39.54 -9.82
N PHE A 1021 -18.82 39.23 -11.02
CA PHE A 1021 -19.65 38.74 -12.10
C PHE A 1021 -19.72 37.22 -12.06
N TYR A 1022 -20.88 36.63 -12.28
CA TYR A 1022 -21.05 35.18 -12.40
C TYR A 1022 -22.27 34.87 -13.25
N LYS A 1023 -22.43 33.61 -13.65
CA LYS A 1023 -23.54 33.19 -14.52
C LYS A 1023 -24.32 32.10 -13.83
N THR A 1024 -25.60 32.01 -14.12
CA THR A 1024 -26.45 30.93 -13.63
C THR A 1024 -27.23 30.32 -14.78
N GLY A 1025 -27.39 29.00 -14.76
CA GLY A 1025 -28.14 28.31 -15.81
C GLY A 1025 -27.90 26.81 -15.82
N LYS A 1026 -28.80 26.09 -16.51
CA LYS A 1026 -28.75 24.63 -16.66
C LYS A 1026 -27.64 24.18 -17.61
N ASN A 1027 -27.24 25.04 -18.55
CA ASN A 1027 -26.14 24.82 -19.48
C ASN A 1027 -25.53 26.17 -19.93
N VAL A 1028 -24.33 26.10 -20.51
CA VAL A 1028 -23.54 27.26 -20.94
C VAL A 1028 -24.21 28.07 -22.07
N GLY A 1029 -25.08 27.44 -22.88
CA GLY A 1029 -25.75 28.12 -24.00
C GLY A 1029 -26.98 28.92 -23.60
N ALA A 1030 -27.50 28.75 -22.38
CA ALA A 1030 -28.74 29.36 -21.90
C ALA A 1030 -28.58 30.06 -20.54
N TRP A 1031 -27.34 30.36 -20.14
CA TRP A 1031 -27.06 31.01 -18.86
C TRP A 1031 -27.33 32.52 -18.89
N LYS A 1032 -27.61 33.09 -17.72
CA LYS A 1032 -27.82 34.53 -17.51
C LYS A 1032 -26.67 35.12 -16.69
N GLY A 1033 -26.24 36.34 -17.03
CA GLY A 1033 -25.23 37.07 -16.28
C GLY A 1033 -25.79 37.75 -15.02
N TRP A 1034 -25.00 37.73 -13.95
CA TRP A 1034 -25.29 38.32 -12.65
C TRP A 1034 -24.08 39.08 -12.12
N MET A 1035 -24.36 40.12 -11.34
CA MET A 1035 -23.35 40.93 -10.66
C MET A 1035 -23.71 41.08 -9.18
N LYS A 1036 -22.69 40.97 -8.31
CA LYS A 1036 -22.71 41.40 -6.91
C LYS A 1036 -21.59 42.41 -6.70
N THR A 1037 -21.75 43.27 -5.71
CA THR A 1037 -20.77 44.29 -5.33
C THR A 1037 -20.43 44.21 -3.86
N SER A 1038 -19.23 44.67 -3.50
CA SER A 1038 -18.76 44.75 -2.13
C SER A 1038 -17.97 46.05 -1.92
N ALA A 1039 -18.36 46.82 -0.90
CA ALA A 1039 -17.69 48.06 -0.53
C ALA A 1039 -16.53 47.86 0.47
N ASP A 1040 -16.41 46.66 1.06
CA ASP A 1040 -15.49 46.34 2.16
C ASP A 1040 -14.47 45.25 1.78
N GLY A 1041 -14.21 45.07 0.48
CA GLY A 1041 -13.21 44.12 -0.03
C GLY A 1041 -13.64 42.65 0.07
N GLY A 1042 -14.94 42.38 -0.02
CA GLY A 1042 -15.53 41.04 -0.04
C GLY A 1042 -15.85 40.47 1.35
N LEU A 1043 -15.88 41.30 2.39
CA LEU A 1043 -16.39 40.94 3.72
C LEU A 1043 -17.91 40.74 3.67
N THR A 1044 -18.60 41.69 3.06
CA THR A 1044 -20.05 41.64 2.80
C THR A 1044 -20.33 41.86 1.32
N TRP A 1045 -21.46 41.32 0.84
CA TRP A 1045 -21.85 41.37 -0.56
C TRP A 1045 -23.29 41.85 -0.71
N SER A 1046 -23.54 42.69 -1.72
CA SER A 1046 -24.89 43.13 -2.07
C SER A 1046 -25.78 41.98 -2.58
N ALA A 1047 -27.09 42.23 -2.66
CA ALA A 1047 -28.01 41.33 -3.35
C ALA A 1047 -27.58 41.15 -4.82
N ALA A 1048 -27.81 39.95 -5.37
CA ALA A 1048 -27.46 39.67 -6.75
C ALA A 1048 -28.35 40.48 -7.71
N GLN A 1049 -27.71 41.14 -8.68
CA GLN A 1049 -28.38 41.91 -9.72
C GLN A 1049 -28.21 41.20 -11.06
N ALA A 1050 -29.31 40.95 -11.75
CA ALA A 1050 -29.27 40.40 -13.11
C ALA A 1050 -28.74 41.45 -14.08
N LEU A 1051 -27.84 41.04 -14.98
CA LEU A 1051 -27.44 41.89 -16.11
C LEU A 1051 -28.59 42.01 -17.13
N PRO A 1052 -28.61 43.07 -17.95
CA PRO A 1052 -29.62 43.24 -18.99
C PRO A 1052 -29.69 42.05 -19.94
N GLU A 1053 -30.86 41.80 -20.54
CA GLU A 1053 -31.03 40.71 -21.48
C GLU A 1053 -30.05 40.83 -22.66
N GLY A 1054 -29.41 39.71 -23.02
CA GLY A 1054 -28.37 39.65 -24.05
C GLY A 1054 -26.95 39.95 -23.56
N PHE A 1055 -26.76 40.38 -22.30
CA PHE A 1055 -25.45 40.66 -21.70
C PHE A 1055 -25.08 39.61 -20.64
N LEU A 1056 -23.81 39.19 -20.66
CA LEU A 1056 -23.25 38.19 -19.73
C LEU A 1056 -22.18 38.77 -18.81
N GLY A 1057 -21.71 39.98 -19.10
CA GLY A 1057 -20.51 40.56 -18.54
C GLY A 1057 -19.26 39.79 -18.96
N PRO A 1058 -18.14 39.92 -18.22
CA PRO A 1058 -16.93 39.16 -18.52
C PRO A 1058 -17.21 37.66 -18.34
N VAL A 1059 -16.93 36.85 -19.37
CA VAL A 1059 -17.27 35.41 -19.32
C VAL A 1059 -16.28 34.60 -18.49
N LYS A 1060 -14.99 34.94 -18.50
CA LYS A 1060 -13.96 34.21 -17.74
C LYS A 1060 -12.78 35.10 -17.35
N ASN A 1061 -12.25 35.88 -18.28
CA ASN A 1061 -11.10 36.76 -18.01
C ASN A 1061 -11.58 38.11 -17.46
N LYS A 1062 -10.72 38.75 -16.67
CA LYS A 1062 -10.99 40.04 -16.03
C LYS A 1062 -11.26 41.15 -17.06
N PRO A 1063 -12.18 42.10 -16.76
CA PRO A 1063 -12.31 43.35 -17.50
C PRO A 1063 -11.02 44.19 -17.49
N VAL A 1064 -10.92 45.11 -18.45
CA VAL A 1064 -9.83 46.10 -18.51
C VAL A 1064 -10.45 47.50 -18.59
N LEU A 1065 -10.01 48.41 -17.70
CA LEU A 1065 -10.35 49.82 -17.80
C LEU A 1065 -9.50 50.49 -18.89
N LEU A 1066 -10.18 51.02 -19.90
CA LEU A 1066 -9.58 51.71 -21.02
C LEU A 1066 -9.28 53.17 -20.68
N ASP A 1067 -8.40 53.79 -21.47
CA ASP A 1067 -7.91 55.15 -21.19
C ASP A 1067 -9.03 56.21 -21.36
N ASN A 1068 -10.12 55.87 -22.04
CA ASN A 1068 -11.33 56.69 -22.18
C ASN A 1068 -12.34 56.52 -21.01
N GLY A 1069 -11.98 55.78 -19.96
CA GLY A 1069 -12.85 55.53 -18.79
C GLY A 1069 -13.89 54.44 -18.98
N GLU A 1070 -13.91 53.76 -20.13
CA GLU A 1070 -14.80 52.64 -20.42
C GLU A 1070 -14.23 51.33 -19.87
N LEU A 1071 -15.06 50.54 -19.19
CA LEU A 1071 -14.69 49.20 -18.74
C LEU A 1071 -15.03 48.18 -19.84
N LEU A 1072 -14.00 47.62 -20.47
CA LEU A 1072 -14.13 46.61 -21.52
C LEU A 1072 -14.17 45.22 -20.88
N CYS A 1073 -15.33 44.56 -20.93
CA CYS A 1073 -15.49 43.18 -20.45
C CYS A 1073 -15.27 42.18 -21.60
N PRO A 1074 -14.24 41.32 -21.52
CA PRO A 1074 -14.04 40.26 -22.49
C PRO A 1074 -15.12 39.18 -22.36
N SER A 1075 -15.94 39.04 -23.39
CA SER A 1075 -17.07 38.11 -23.43
C SER A 1075 -16.97 37.15 -24.61
N SER A 1076 -17.83 36.14 -24.61
CA SER A 1076 -17.89 35.15 -25.68
C SER A 1076 -19.15 34.31 -25.58
N THR A 1077 -19.67 33.86 -26.71
CA THR A 1077 -20.85 32.98 -26.78
C THR A 1077 -20.48 31.60 -27.33
N GLU A 1078 -21.10 30.58 -26.76
CA GLU A 1078 -21.01 29.20 -27.21
C GLU A 1078 -22.32 28.79 -27.91
N GLY A 1079 -22.23 28.04 -29.02
CA GLY A 1079 -23.40 27.65 -29.82
C GLY A 1079 -23.01 27.05 -31.18
N LYS A 1080 -23.61 27.54 -32.28
CA LYS A 1080 -23.26 27.19 -33.68
C LYS A 1080 -21.89 27.77 -34.08
N GLY A 1081 -20.84 27.38 -33.36
CA GLY A 1081 -19.51 27.98 -33.42
C GLY A 1081 -19.19 28.83 -32.18
N TRP A 1082 -17.91 29.02 -31.93
CA TRP A 1082 -17.38 29.81 -30.81
C TRP A 1082 -17.06 31.24 -31.26
N LYS A 1083 -17.68 32.22 -30.60
CA LYS A 1083 -17.58 33.64 -31.01
C LYS A 1083 -17.11 34.52 -29.86
N VAL A 1084 -16.18 35.42 -30.18
CA VAL A 1084 -15.68 36.45 -29.27
C VAL A 1084 -16.37 37.78 -29.56
N HIS A 1085 -16.74 38.48 -28.48
CA HIS A 1085 -17.30 39.83 -28.49
C HIS A 1085 -16.96 40.53 -27.17
N PHE A 1086 -17.28 41.82 -27.07
CA PHE A 1086 -16.96 42.63 -25.89
C PHE A 1086 -18.19 43.36 -25.40
N GLU A 1087 -18.34 43.41 -24.08
CA GLU A 1087 -19.43 44.10 -23.40
C GLU A 1087 -18.83 45.26 -22.62
N CYS A 1088 -19.28 46.48 -22.88
CA CYS A 1088 -18.65 47.70 -22.37
C CYS A 1088 -19.61 48.46 -21.46
N THR A 1089 -19.08 49.07 -20.39
CA THR A 1089 -19.85 49.95 -19.50
C THR A 1089 -19.00 51.14 -19.07
N THR A 1090 -19.61 52.32 -18.92
CA THR A 1090 -18.95 53.54 -18.40
C THR A 1090 -19.45 53.95 -17.01
N ASP A 1091 -20.51 53.32 -16.49
CA ASP A 1091 -21.19 53.72 -15.25
C ASP A 1091 -21.22 52.61 -14.17
N GLY A 1092 -20.26 51.68 -14.24
CA GLY A 1092 -20.11 50.59 -13.28
C GLY A 1092 -21.11 49.45 -13.47
N GLY A 1093 -21.63 49.25 -14.68
CA GLY A 1093 -22.50 48.13 -15.05
C GLY A 1093 -23.99 48.44 -15.02
N LYS A 1094 -24.38 49.71 -14.98
CA LYS A 1094 -25.80 50.11 -15.06
C LYS A 1094 -26.27 50.16 -16.51
N THR A 1095 -25.42 50.59 -17.43
CA THR A 1095 -25.68 50.58 -18.87
C THR A 1095 -24.57 49.82 -19.62
N TRP A 1096 -24.94 49.13 -20.70
CA TRP A 1096 -24.05 48.22 -21.42
C TRP A 1096 -24.11 48.43 -22.94
N THR A 1097 -22.97 48.29 -23.61
CA THR A 1097 -22.84 48.32 -25.08
C THR A 1097 -22.10 47.07 -25.58
N MET A 1098 -22.59 46.47 -26.66
CA MET A 1098 -22.01 45.27 -27.27
C MET A 1098 -21.10 45.65 -28.46
N ARG A 1099 -19.91 45.06 -28.57
CA ARG A 1099 -19.00 45.19 -29.72
C ARG A 1099 -18.60 43.82 -30.25
N GLY A 1100 -18.83 43.58 -31.54
CA GLY A 1100 -18.64 42.28 -32.19
C GLY A 1100 -19.95 41.53 -32.45
N PRO A 1101 -19.90 40.21 -32.77
CA PRO A 1101 -18.73 39.34 -32.70
C PRO A 1101 -17.66 39.71 -33.75
N ILE A 1102 -16.39 39.46 -33.41
CA ILE A 1102 -15.26 39.76 -34.30
C ILE A 1102 -14.86 38.56 -35.19
N ASN A 1103 -15.62 37.47 -35.11
CA ASN A 1103 -15.42 36.26 -35.91
C ASN A 1103 -16.74 35.56 -36.27
N ASP A 1104 -16.68 34.73 -37.31
CA ASP A 1104 -17.84 33.99 -37.86
C ASP A 1104 -18.19 32.72 -37.07
N GLY A 1105 -17.27 32.24 -36.22
CA GLY A 1105 -17.36 30.96 -35.51
C GLY A 1105 -17.14 29.73 -36.39
N LYS A 1106 -16.56 29.90 -37.59
CA LYS A 1106 -16.23 28.82 -38.54
C LYS A 1106 -14.75 28.78 -38.89
N THR A 1107 -14.17 29.94 -39.22
CA THR A 1107 -12.75 30.05 -39.63
C THR A 1107 -11.82 29.83 -38.44
N PHE A 1108 -12.14 30.48 -37.31
CA PHE A 1108 -11.55 30.21 -36.00
C PHE A 1108 -12.67 30.10 -34.98
N ASN A 1109 -12.67 29.01 -34.20
CA ASN A 1109 -13.58 28.77 -33.10
C ASN A 1109 -12.91 29.22 -31.80
N VAL A 1110 -13.09 30.49 -31.44
CA VAL A 1110 -12.39 31.12 -30.32
C VAL A 1110 -13.35 31.65 -29.26
N ILE A 1111 -12.93 31.61 -27.99
CA ILE A 1111 -13.67 32.15 -26.84
C ILE A 1111 -12.74 32.63 -25.73
N GLN A 1112 -13.32 33.33 -24.75
CA GLN A 1112 -12.66 33.74 -23.50
C GLN A 1112 -11.35 34.51 -23.74
N PRO A 1113 -11.39 35.68 -24.42
CA PRO A 1113 -10.19 36.45 -24.72
C PRO A 1113 -9.56 37.00 -23.43
N GLY A 1114 -8.24 36.90 -23.30
CA GLY A 1114 -7.46 37.74 -22.40
C GLY A 1114 -7.10 39.04 -23.12
N VAL A 1115 -7.15 40.18 -22.44
CA VAL A 1115 -6.90 41.50 -23.03
C VAL A 1115 -5.55 42.02 -22.54
N LEU A 1116 -4.72 42.49 -23.46
CA LEU A 1116 -3.41 43.10 -23.22
C LEU A 1116 -3.41 44.54 -23.74
N LYS A 1117 -2.81 45.45 -22.97
CA LYS A 1117 -2.62 46.87 -23.34
C LYS A 1117 -1.22 47.08 -23.91
N HIS A 1118 -1.13 47.83 -25.00
CA HIS A 1118 0.14 48.21 -25.64
C HIS A 1118 0.38 49.74 -25.62
N GLY A 1119 -0.48 50.48 -24.91
CA GLY A 1119 -0.44 51.94 -24.83
C GLY A 1119 -1.15 52.64 -25.98
N ASN A 1120 -1.46 53.93 -25.82
CA ASN A 1120 -2.10 54.78 -26.84
C ASN A 1120 -3.41 54.20 -27.44
N GLY A 1121 -4.22 53.52 -26.62
CA GLY A 1121 -5.45 52.87 -27.07
C GLY A 1121 -5.27 51.59 -27.88
N LYS A 1122 -4.02 51.12 -28.08
CA LYS A 1122 -3.72 49.84 -28.73
C LYS A 1122 -3.93 48.67 -27.78
N LEU A 1123 -4.73 47.69 -28.22
CA LEU A 1123 -5.06 46.49 -27.48
C LEU A 1123 -4.75 45.23 -28.30
N GLN A 1124 -4.42 44.15 -27.60
CA GLN A 1124 -4.33 42.81 -28.17
C GLN A 1124 -5.24 41.88 -27.38
N ILE A 1125 -5.86 40.93 -28.06
CA ILE A 1125 -6.52 39.80 -27.39
C ILE A 1125 -5.81 38.49 -27.70
N LEU A 1126 -5.85 37.59 -26.73
CA LEU A 1126 -5.41 36.21 -26.86
C LEU A 1126 -6.57 35.29 -26.48
N CYS A 1127 -6.97 34.42 -27.40
CA CYS A 1127 -8.10 33.52 -27.23
C CYS A 1127 -7.64 32.06 -27.24
N ARG A 1128 -8.30 31.22 -26.44
CA ARG A 1128 -8.25 29.78 -26.66
C ARG A 1128 -9.08 29.41 -27.89
N SER A 1129 -8.72 28.31 -28.56
CA SER A 1129 -9.37 27.89 -29.80
C SER A 1129 -9.63 26.38 -29.86
N LYS A 1130 -10.52 25.93 -30.76
CA LYS A 1130 -10.64 24.49 -31.10
C LYS A 1130 -9.60 24.05 -32.12
N GLU A 1131 -8.96 24.99 -32.80
CA GLU A 1131 -7.95 24.76 -33.82
C GLU A 1131 -6.58 24.37 -33.24
N GLY A 1132 -6.47 24.24 -31.91
CA GLY A 1132 -5.29 23.71 -31.24
C GLY A 1132 -4.14 24.72 -31.06
N VAL A 1133 -4.41 26.01 -31.30
CA VAL A 1133 -3.44 27.12 -31.19
C VAL A 1133 -4.06 28.29 -30.41
N ILE A 1134 -3.23 29.14 -29.82
CA ILE A 1134 -3.71 30.43 -29.31
C ILE A 1134 -3.94 31.35 -30.51
N VAL A 1135 -5.05 32.07 -30.50
CA VAL A 1135 -5.46 32.98 -31.59
C VAL A 1135 -5.45 34.40 -31.08
N GLN A 1136 -5.05 35.36 -31.92
CA GLN A 1136 -4.95 36.76 -31.56
C GLN A 1136 -5.71 37.69 -32.51
N SER A 1137 -6.01 38.90 -32.02
CA SER A 1137 -6.49 40.05 -32.79
C SER A 1137 -6.02 41.35 -32.12
N TRP A 1138 -5.95 42.41 -32.90
CA TRP A 1138 -5.43 43.72 -32.51
C TRP A 1138 -6.48 44.80 -32.71
N SER A 1139 -6.51 45.76 -31.80
CA SER A 1139 -7.30 46.98 -31.93
C SER A 1139 -6.37 48.18 -31.77
N GLU A 1140 -6.55 49.20 -32.60
CA GLU A 1140 -5.78 50.45 -32.56
C GLU A 1140 -6.62 51.63 -32.04
N ASP A 1141 -7.87 51.38 -31.61
CA ASP A 1141 -8.88 52.41 -31.34
C ASP A 1141 -9.68 52.19 -30.04
N ASN A 1142 -9.02 51.68 -28.99
CA ASN A 1142 -9.64 51.33 -27.69
C ASN A 1142 -10.72 50.24 -27.82
N GLY A 1143 -10.47 49.22 -28.64
CA GLY A 1143 -11.34 48.06 -28.78
C GLY A 1143 -12.64 48.35 -29.53
N LYS A 1144 -12.72 49.41 -30.33
CA LYS A 1144 -13.91 49.72 -31.15
C LYS A 1144 -13.92 48.86 -32.40
N THR A 1145 -12.78 48.73 -33.07
CA THR A 1145 -12.55 47.84 -34.21
C THR A 1145 -11.41 46.87 -33.92
N TRP A 1146 -11.44 45.72 -34.59
CA TRP A 1146 -10.51 44.61 -34.37
C TRP A 1146 -10.03 44.07 -35.71
N SER A 1147 -8.74 43.76 -35.81
CA SER A 1147 -8.15 43.12 -36.98
C SER A 1147 -8.67 41.68 -37.15
N PRO A 1148 -8.59 41.08 -38.35
CA PRO A 1148 -8.91 39.68 -38.54
C PRO A 1148 -8.13 38.77 -37.58
N LEU A 1149 -8.77 37.70 -37.12
CA LEU A 1149 -8.14 36.70 -36.26
C LEU A 1149 -6.94 36.05 -36.98
N SER A 1150 -5.84 35.85 -36.24
CA SER A 1150 -4.66 35.14 -36.73
C SER A 1150 -4.12 34.17 -35.66
N ALA A 1151 -3.55 33.05 -36.08
CA ALA A 1151 -2.90 32.10 -35.18
C ALA A 1151 -1.57 32.67 -34.66
N THR A 1152 -1.26 32.41 -33.38
CA THR A 1152 0.08 32.62 -32.84
C THR A 1152 0.93 31.37 -33.00
N ALA A 1153 2.22 31.44 -32.63
CA ALA A 1153 3.11 30.28 -32.56
C ALA A 1153 2.89 29.40 -31.31
N LEU A 1154 1.94 29.73 -30.44
CA LEU A 1154 1.71 29.02 -29.19
C LEU A 1154 0.59 27.97 -29.32
N PRO A 1155 0.79 26.75 -28.80
CA PRO A 1155 -0.23 25.71 -28.84
C PRO A 1155 -1.37 25.99 -27.84
N ASN A 1156 -2.52 25.37 -28.09
CA ASN A 1156 -3.63 25.33 -27.13
C ASN A 1156 -4.30 23.94 -27.10
N ASN A 1157 -4.60 23.48 -25.90
CA ASN A 1157 -5.23 22.18 -25.61
C ASN A 1157 -6.74 22.31 -25.40
N ASN A 1158 -7.34 23.43 -25.81
CA ASN A 1158 -8.70 23.83 -25.50
C ASN A 1158 -8.97 24.11 -23.99
N SER A 1159 -7.93 24.39 -23.22
CA SER A 1159 -8.03 24.90 -21.85
C SER A 1159 -8.07 26.43 -21.84
N GLY A 1160 -8.74 26.99 -20.83
CA GLY A 1160 -8.77 28.44 -20.59
C GLY A 1160 -7.37 28.99 -20.33
N THR A 1161 -7.10 30.19 -20.82
CA THR A 1161 -5.86 30.96 -20.60
C THR A 1161 -6.21 32.31 -19.98
N ASP A 1162 -5.25 32.97 -19.34
CA ASP A 1162 -5.38 34.38 -18.93
C ASP A 1162 -4.04 35.08 -19.16
N ALA A 1163 -4.12 36.39 -19.42
CA ALA A 1163 -2.96 37.20 -19.74
C ALA A 1163 -3.06 38.57 -19.04
N VAL A 1164 -1.91 39.20 -18.82
CA VAL A 1164 -1.83 40.53 -18.22
C VAL A 1164 -0.65 41.30 -18.79
N THR A 1165 -0.84 42.60 -19.01
CA THR A 1165 0.26 43.53 -19.29
C THR A 1165 0.90 43.95 -17.98
N LEU A 1166 2.21 43.76 -17.89
CA LEU A 1166 3.01 44.15 -16.73
C LEU A 1166 3.28 45.66 -16.75
N ALA A 1167 3.56 46.22 -15.57
CA ALA A 1167 3.86 47.63 -15.38
C ALA A 1167 5.11 48.11 -16.16
N ASP A 1168 5.99 47.20 -16.55
CA ASP A 1168 7.16 47.46 -17.39
C ASP A 1168 6.88 47.33 -18.90
N GLY A 1169 5.62 47.11 -19.29
CA GLY A 1169 5.18 46.99 -20.68
C GLY A 1169 5.22 45.58 -21.25
N ARG A 1170 5.88 44.63 -20.59
CA ARG A 1170 5.91 43.23 -21.04
C ARG A 1170 4.54 42.59 -20.92
N GLN A 1171 4.28 41.59 -21.75
CA GLN A 1171 3.05 40.81 -21.78
C GLN A 1171 3.30 39.44 -21.15
N LEU A 1172 2.43 39.02 -20.22
CA LEU A 1172 2.53 37.72 -19.56
C LEU A 1172 1.28 36.88 -19.84
N LEU A 1173 1.48 35.61 -20.18
CA LEU A 1173 0.43 34.64 -20.50
C LEU A 1173 0.57 33.39 -19.62
N VAL A 1174 -0.54 32.97 -19.01
CA VAL A 1174 -0.65 31.68 -18.32
C VAL A 1174 -1.54 30.73 -19.12
N TYR A 1175 -0.99 29.59 -19.53
CA TYR A 1175 -1.65 28.63 -20.42
C TYR A 1175 -1.04 27.23 -20.31
N ASN A 1176 -1.74 26.21 -20.82
CA ASN A 1176 -1.14 24.90 -20.99
C ASN A 1176 -0.39 24.84 -22.33
N HIS A 1177 0.93 24.64 -22.30
CA HIS A 1177 1.75 24.53 -23.51
C HIS A 1177 1.62 23.13 -24.15
N VAL A 1178 0.40 22.80 -24.58
CA VAL A 1178 0.04 21.50 -25.14
C VAL A 1178 -0.88 21.72 -26.32
N LYS A 1179 -0.59 21.05 -27.44
CA LYS A 1179 -1.45 21.08 -28.62
C LYS A 1179 -2.57 20.06 -28.46
N THR A 1180 -3.75 20.39 -28.96
CA THR A 1180 -4.85 19.41 -29.02
C THR A 1180 -4.47 18.31 -30.02
N PRO A 1181 -4.46 17.01 -29.63
CA PRO A 1181 -4.13 15.94 -30.55
C PRO A 1181 -5.11 15.89 -31.72
N ALA A 1182 -4.62 15.49 -32.90
CA ALA A 1182 -5.45 15.38 -34.10
C ALA A 1182 -6.69 14.48 -33.86
N GLY A 1183 -7.87 14.95 -34.28
CA GLY A 1183 -9.13 14.24 -34.10
C GLY A 1183 -9.71 14.24 -32.68
N LYS A 1184 -9.03 14.83 -31.69
CA LYS A 1184 -9.54 14.97 -30.31
C LYS A 1184 -10.15 16.36 -30.11
N SER A 1185 -11.16 16.47 -29.23
CA SER A 1185 -11.79 17.76 -28.91
C SER A 1185 -11.02 18.61 -27.89
N LYS A 1186 -10.08 18.00 -27.15
CA LYS A 1186 -9.28 18.60 -26.07
C LYS A 1186 -7.94 17.87 -25.95
N GLY A 1187 -6.89 18.56 -25.49
CA GLY A 1187 -5.60 17.96 -25.13
C GLY A 1187 -5.42 17.83 -23.61
N ALA A 1188 -4.28 17.26 -23.19
CA ALA A 1188 -3.91 17.14 -21.78
C ALA A 1188 -3.76 18.51 -21.12
N ARG A 1189 -4.25 18.66 -19.88
CA ARG A 1189 -4.24 19.92 -19.10
C ARG A 1189 -3.03 20.03 -18.19
N THR A 1190 -1.88 19.63 -18.70
CA THR A 1190 -0.58 19.67 -18.01
C THR A 1190 0.53 19.57 -19.08
N PRO A 1191 1.65 20.29 -18.96
CA PRO A 1191 1.95 21.27 -17.91
C PRO A 1191 1.09 22.54 -17.98
N LEU A 1192 1.02 23.29 -16.87
CA LEU A 1192 0.53 24.68 -16.83
C LEU A 1192 1.74 25.61 -16.77
N ASN A 1193 1.83 26.52 -17.73
CA ASN A 1193 3.03 27.30 -18.02
C ASN A 1193 2.79 28.81 -17.91
N VAL A 1194 3.88 29.56 -17.75
CA VAL A 1194 3.93 31.02 -17.90
C VAL A 1194 4.89 31.37 -19.03
N ALA A 1195 4.42 32.13 -20.01
CA ALA A 1195 5.25 32.73 -21.06
C ALA A 1195 5.22 34.27 -20.97
N VAL A 1196 6.30 34.91 -21.41
CA VAL A 1196 6.48 36.36 -21.41
C VAL A 1196 6.89 36.83 -22.80
N SER A 1197 6.41 38.00 -23.21
CA SER A 1197 6.70 38.62 -24.51
C SER A 1197 6.86 40.13 -24.37
N ASP A 1198 7.81 40.73 -25.09
CA ASP A 1198 7.99 42.18 -25.09
C ASP A 1198 7.02 42.90 -26.05
N ASP A 1199 6.55 42.20 -27.10
CA ASP A 1199 5.73 42.76 -28.18
C ASP A 1199 4.36 42.08 -28.34
N GLY A 1200 4.09 41.03 -27.54
CA GLY A 1200 2.88 40.21 -27.63
C GLY A 1200 2.88 39.21 -28.79
N ILE A 1201 3.93 39.15 -29.61
CA ILE A 1201 4.06 38.31 -30.80
C ILE A 1201 5.10 37.20 -30.57
N HIS A 1202 6.29 37.57 -30.08
CA HIS A 1202 7.39 36.65 -29.82
C HIS A 1202 7.42 36.26 -28.34
N TRP A 1203 7.13 35.00 -28.05
CA TRP A 1203 6.96 34.50 -26.68
C TRP A 1203 8.16 33.69 -26.21
N SER A 1204 8.59 33.95 -24.98
CA SER A 1204 9.62 33.20 -24.27
C SER A 1204 9.02 32.39 -23.12
N ALA A 1205 9.53 31.17 -22.93
CA ALA A 1205 9.25 30.32 -21.79
C ALA A 1205 9.82 30.94 -20.50
N ALA A 1206 9.01 31.01 -19.44
CA ALA A 1206 9.40 31.56 -18.15
C ALA A 1206 9.24 30.55 -17.00
N LEU A 1207 8.05 29.97 -16.83
CA LEU A 1207 7.76 29.06 -15.70
C LEU A 1207 6.92 27.85 -16.11
N VAL A 1208 7.05 26.78 -15.32
CA VAL A 1208 6.12 25.65 -15.24
C VAL A 1208 5.51 25.69 -13.85
N LEU A 1209 4.25 26.15 -13.76
CA LEU A 1209 3.52 26.22 -12.49
C LEU A 1209 3.17 24.82 -12.00
N GLU A 1210 2.71 23.96 -12.90
CA GLU A 1210 2.38 22.56 -12.62
C GLU A 1210 2.87 21.69 -13.75
N GLY A 1211 3.60 20.63 -13.42
CA GLY A 1211 4.14 19.67 -14.39
C GLY A 1211 3.79 18.23 -14.09
N SER A 1212 2.99 17.97 -13.06
CA SER A 1212 2.55 16.61 -12.75
C SER A 1212 1.64 16.11 -13.88
N PRO A 1213 1.79 14.85 -14.31
CA PRO A 1213 0.89 14.28 -15.31
C PRO A 1213 -0.47 13.84 -14.71
N VAL A 1214 -0.61 13.83 -13.38
CA VAL A 1214 -1.83 13.37 -12.69
C VAL A 1214 -2.97 14.39 -12.85
N SER A 1215 -4.09 13.93 -13.42
CA SER A 1215 -5.32 14.71 -13.57
C SER A 1215 -5.14 15.99 -14.42
N GLN A 1216 -5.53 17.17 -13.93
CA GLN A 1216 -5.58 18.40 -14.72
C GLN A 1216 -5.31 19.70 -13.94
N TYR A 1217 -4.70 20.67 -14.62
CA TYR A 1217 -4.42 22.03 -14.15
C TYR A 1217 -4.94 23.04 -15.15
N SER A 1218 -5.86 23.92 -14.75
CA SER A 1218 -6.60 24.69 -15.74
C SER A 1218 -7.28 25.94 -15.18
N TYR A 1219 -7.80 26.77 -16.10
CA TYR A 1219 -8.49 28.02 -15.82
C TYR A 1219 -7.68 28.94 -14.88
N PRO A 1220 -6.47 29.37 -15.32
CA PRO A 1220 -5.70 30.33 -14.57
C PRO A 1220 -6.37 31.70 -14.58
N SER A 1221 -6.15 32.50 -13.55
CA SER A 1221 -6.38 33.94 -13.53
C SER A 1221 -5.12 34.61 -13.03
N VAL A 1222 -4.71 35.69 -13.70
CA VAL A 1222 -3.46 36.39 -13.42
C VAL A 1222 -3.67 37.90 -13.31
N ILE A 1223 -3.07 38.51 -12.30
CA ILE A 1223 -2.98 39.97 -12.13
C ILE A 1223 -1.55 40.37 -11.76
N GLN A 1224 -1.21 41.64 -11.95
CA GLN A 1224 -0.08 42.24 -11.26
C GLN A 1224 -0.62 43.21 -10.21
N THR A 1225 -0.13 43.08 -8.98
CA THR A 1225 -0.50 43.92 -7.85
C THR A 1225 0.29 45.22 -7.82
N ALA A 1226 -0.18 46.21 -7.07
CA ALA A 1226 0.46 47.52 -6.96
C ALA A 1226 1.91 47.48 -6.44
N ASP A 1227 2.28 46.42 -5.70
CA ASP A 1227 3.65 46.16 -5.24
C ASP A 1227 4.58 45.58 -6.33
N GLY A 1228 4.07 45.37 -7.53
CA GLY A 1228 4.82 44.91 -8.71
C GLY A 1228 4.92 43.39 -8.87
N TYR A 1229 4.38 42.59 -7.93
CA TYR A 1229 4.36 41.14 -8.06
C TYR A 1229 3.21 40.64 -8.95
N VAL A 1230 3.44 39.51 -9.61
CA VAL A 1230 2.41 38.83 -10.39
C VAL A 1230 1.77 37.74 -9.53
N HIS A 1231 0.46 37.71 -9.47
CA HIS A 1231 -0.30 36.71 -8.73
C HIS A 1231 -1.12 35.87 -9.69
N VAL A 1232 -0.97 34.55 -9.60
CA VAL A 1232 -1.71 33.57 -10.41
C VAL A 1232 -2.54 32.69 -9.48
N VAL A 1233 -3.82 32.49 -9.80
CA VAL A 1233 -4.64 31.42 -9.22
C VAL A 1233 -5.13 30.48 -10.29
N TYR A 1234 -5.29 29.19 -9.99
CA TYR A 1234 -5.79 28.22 -10.96
C TYR A 1234 -6.47 27.02 -10.30
N THR A 1235 -7.27 26.30 -11.08
CA THR A 1235 -7.85 25.02 -10.64
C THR A 1235 -6.79 23.93 -10.60
N TRP A 1236 -6.61 23.31 -9.43
CA TRP A 1236 -5.71 22.19 -9.19
C TRP A 1236 -6.52 20.89 -9.06
N ARG A 1237 -6.34 19.96 -10.01
CA ARG A 1237 -7.00 18.64 -10.09
C ARG A 1237 -8.53 18.67 -9.92
N ARG A 1238 -9.18 19.80 -10.21
CA ARG A 1238 -10.61 20.09 -9.93
C ARG A 1238 -11.02 19.96 -8.46
N GLN A 1239 -10.08 19.94 -7.52
CA GLN A 1239 -10.37 19.72 -6.10
C GLN A 1239 -10.08 20.96 -5.27
N ARG A 1240 -8.98 21.65 -5.59
CA ARG A 1240 -8.48 22.82 -4.85
C ARG A 1240 -8.14 23.96 -5.79
N ILE A 1241 -7.95 25.15 -5.21
CA ILE A 1241 -7.40 26.31 -5.92
C ILE A 1241 -5.99 26.58 -5.40
N ARG A 1242 -5.02 26.68 -6.32
CA ARG A 1242 -3.64 27.05 -6.01
C ARG A 1242 -3.45 28.56 -6.20
N HIS A 1243 -2.65 29.19 -5.36
CA HIS A 1243 -2.17 30.56 -5.49
C HIS A 1243 -0.64 30.56 -5.61
N VAL A 1244 -0.14 31.29 -6.61
CA VAL A 1244 1.30 31.47 -6.85
C VAL A 1244 1.60 32.98 -6.93
N LYS A 1245 2.61 33.44 -6.18
CA LYS A 1245 3.17 34.80 -6.26
C LYS A 1245 4.51 34.73 -7.00
N ILE A 1246 4.69 35.60 -8.00
CA ILE A 1246 5.83 35.60 -8.91
C ILE A 1246 6.46 36.99 -8.90
N ASP A 1247 7.79 37.07 -8.78
CA ASP A 1247 8.56 38.27 -9.09
C ASP A 1247 8.88 38.30 -10.58
N PRO A 1248 8.21 39.13 -11.40
CA PRO A 1248 8.45 39.18 -12.83
C PRO A 1248 9.84 39.71 -13.22
N ARG A 1249 10.56 40.35 -12.28
CA ARG A 1249 11.92 40.89 -12.49
C ARG A 1249 12.99 39.80 -12.37
N ALA A 1250 12.67 38.68 -11.71
CA ALA A 1250 13.59 37.58 -11.46
C ALA A 1250 13.45 36.41 -12.45
N LEU A 1251 12.52 36.51 -13.41
CA LEU A 1251 12.26 35.46 -14.40
C LEU A 1251 13.45 35.27 -15.33
N GLU A 1252 13.80 34.01 -15.58
CA GLU A 1252 14.71 33.62 -16.66
C GLU A 1252 13.89 33.25 -17.90
N LEU A 1253 14.18 33.91 -19.02
CA LEU A 1253 13.43 33.74 -20.27
C LEU A 1253 14.25 32.94 -21.27
N LYS A 1254 13.62 31.94 -21.90
CA LYS A 1254 14.19 31.20 -23.04
C LYS A 1254 13.24 31.25 -24.24
N PRO A 1255 13.72 31.44 -25.47
CA PRO A 1255 12.86 31.44 -26.66
C PRO A 1255 12.09 30.12 -26.82
N ILE A 1256 10.81 30.22 -27.19
CA ILE A 1256 10.01 29.05 -27.59
C ILE A 1256 10.19 28.88 -29.10
N ASN A 1257 10.78 27.76 -29.50
CA ASN A 1257 11.06 27.47 -30.91
C ASN A 1257 10.19 26.30 -31.40
N ASN A 1258 9.55 26.44 -32.56
CA ASN A 1258 8.77 25.38 -33.20
C ASN A 1258 7.71 24.72 -32.28
N GLU A 1259 6.99 25.52 -31.49
CA GLU A 1259 5.99 25.04 -30.51
C GLU A 1259 6.57 24.12 -29.41
N GLN A 1260 7.90 24.07 -29.21
CA GLN A 1260 8.53 23.24 -28.18
C GLN A 1260 8.91 24.09 -26.97
N TRP A 1261 8.55 23.60 -25.78
CA TRP A 1261 9.08 24.13 -24.53
C TRP A 1261 10.57 23.72 -24.40
N PRO A 1262 11.48 24.66 -24.13
CA PRO A 1262 12.93 24.42 -24.21
C PRO A 1262 13.53 23.72 -22.98
#